data_AF-A0A9Q0GSB2-F1
#
_entry.id   AF-A0A9Q0GSB2-F1
#
_cell.length_a   1.000
_cell.length_b   1.000
_cell.length_c   1.000
_cell.angle_alpha   90.00
_cell.angle_beta   90.00
_cell.angle_gamma   90.00
#
_symmetry.space_group_name_H-M   'P 1'
#
loop_
_entity.id
_entity.type
_entity.pdbx_description
1 polymer ?
#
loop_
_entity_poly.entity_id
_entity_poly.type
_entity_poly.pdbx_seq_one_letter_code
_entity_poly.pdbx_strand_id
1 'polypeptide(L)'
;MVAFGKKLKETQIQEWQRYYINYKLMKKKVKQYAQQIEVGAQDRRHVLMEFSRMLDNQIEKIVLFILEQQGKLASRISMHNEQHEVLLQRPEISQIAQLREEFRAVGQDLLRLLFFVEMNAIGLRKILKKFDKRFGYRFTDYYVTTRANHPYSQLQQVFKQVGIVAVVGALSRNLTDLQDRHGSYLSIYDQPSLPLQDPVIDSIKAAVDRLTNSTNFLCFLGQHALIMQEELPTPLDDHVDDERYHFVSLLLNLASTFLYMVNTYIIVPTADGYSISLGAAGTVCGVVIGSMAIAQVASSLYFSAWSNKSYFRPLIFSSLILVIGNTLYALAYDLDSIAILLIGRLCCGLGSARAVNRRYISDCVPVKIRMQASAAFVSASALGIACGPALAGLLQTNFKIYKLTFNADTLPGWVMALAWFIYLLWVWISFKEPSHKTEVDIVQHEASTRQAGNDALEKGLGQPLLLTSDEQQQDEEGDQECDGSEASEESDRPAASIASAYRLLTPSVKVQLFIYFMLKYSMEILLAESSVITTYYFSWSTGTVAVFLACLGLTVLPVNIVVGSYITNMFEDRQILLGSEIMVGIGIMLSFNLIGHYSVPQYVCSALITFVSAEVLEGVNLSLLSRVMSSRLACGTYNGGLLSTEAGTFARVFADVTITLAGYLGQNRLSVWFRSLLRIVFEAAKAIMGCGWWWRLITAAITGILCFHGLCHAHKVPNYTFVQHATSAPVLSYYDYIIVGGGTSGCPLAATLSQNASVLLIERGGSPYGNQNVTNLGSFGDTLADTSPKSAAQRFISEDGVYNARARVLGGGSSVNAGFYTRASPDFVSKAGWDGRLVNKSYQWVEKMVAFKPPMLQWQSAVRDGLLEAGVLPNNNFTYDHIIGTKVGGTIFDLDGHRHTAADLLQYANPKGLTVLLRATVHRIFFRTKGMLRPKAHGVVFRDEAGVKHKAYLKKRSMNEIILSAGALGSPQLLMLSGVGPAHQLRSHNIKITLDQPLVGRGMADNPMNAVFIPSPNPVEVSLIQVVGITRMGTYIEAASGVNFASNPVSDSPQRDFGMFSPQTGQLSVVPPKQRTPEAIAKATEAMKALSNEAFRGGFILEKVIGPRSTGHLELRNRNPDDNPFVTFNYFKEPEDLRRCVDGIRTIAKVIQSKAFSNFRYPDLSIQALINMTYNFPVNLLPKHDNDSTSLEQFCKDTVMTIWHYHGGCQVGRVVDPNYKVLGLDGLRVIDGSTLLESPGTNPQATVMMLGRYMGVRILKERFAKNRSN
;
A
#
# COMPACT_ATOMS: atom_id res chain seq x y z
N MET A 1 24.78 13.05 -31.94
CA MET A 1 25.78 12.36 -31.06
C MET A 1 27.16 13.02 -31.00
N VAL A 2 27.71 13.54 -32.11
CA VAL A 2 28.98 14.30 -32.12
C VAL A 2 28.84 15.63 -31.35
N ALA A 3 27.69 16.30 -31.50
CA ALA A 3 27.31 17.50 -30.75
C ALA A 3 27.41 17.36 -29.22
N PHE A 4 27.11 16.19 -28.65
CA PHE A 4 27.22 15.99 -27.19
C PHE A 4 28.66 15.91 -26.71
N GLY A 5 29.57 15.29 -27.48
CA GLY A 5 30.99 15.26 -27.11
C GLY A 5 31.63 16.65 -27.15
N LYS A 6 31.16 17.52 -28.06
CA LYS A 6 31.57 18.93 -28.15
C LYS A 6 30.97 19.75 -27.00
N LYS A 7 29.64 19.64 -26.79
CA LYS A 7 28.92 20.26 -25.67
C LYS A 7 29.52 19.88 -24.31
N LEU A 8 29.76 18.59 -24.07
CA LEU A 8 30.37 18.12 -22.82
C LEU A 8 31.78 18.72 -22.60
N LYS A 9 32.57 18.93 -23.66
CA LYS A 9 33.89 19.55 -23.56
C LYS A 9 33.81 21.06 -23.29
N GLU A 10 32.80 21.73 -23.84
CA GLU A 10 32.59 23.18 -23.72
C GLU A 10 31.90 23.56 -22.39
N THR A 11 31.00 22.72 -21.88
CA THR A 11 30.20 23.00 -20.67
C THR A 11 30.74 22.30 -19.42
N GLN A 12 31.93 21.69 -19.47
CA GLN A 12 32.54 21.03 -18.32
C GLN A 12 33.02 22.06 -17.29
N ILE A 13 32.75 21.81 -16.01
CA ILE A 13 33.36 22.59 -14.92
C ILE A 13 34.86 22.27 -14.91
N GLN A 14 35.71 23.28 -15.18
CA GLN A 14 37.16 23.10 -15.37
C GLN A 14 37.83 22.37 -14.19
N GLU A 15 37.47 22.73 -12.96
CA GLU A 15 37.99 22.10 -11.74
C GLU A 15 37.65 20.60 -11.62
N TRP A 16 36.56 20.15 -12.25
CA TRP A 16 36.03 18.79 -12.10
C TRP A 16 36.23 17.94 -13.35
N GLN A 17 36.98 18.44 -14.33
CA GLN A 17 37.13 17.82 -15.65
C GLN A 17 37.55 16.34 -15.60
N ARG A 18 38.43 15.98 -14.67
CA ARG A 18 38.92 14.59 -14.49
C ARG A 18 37.85 13.59 -14.05
N TYR A 19 36.78 14.07 -13.42
CA TYR A 19 35.72 13.23 -12.84
C TYR A 19 34.56 12.97 -13.80
N TYR A 20 34.44 13.73 -14.88
CA TYR A 20 33.44 13.46 -15.91
C TYR A 20 33.72 12.14 -16.66
N ILE A 21 32.66 11.52 -17.19
CA ILE A 21 32.76 10.35 -18.06
C ILE A 21 33.63 10.65 -19.28
N ASN A 22 34.60 9.78 -19.56
CA ASN A 22 35.43 9.93 -20.75
C ASN A 22 34.69 9.41 -22.01
N TYR A 23 33.71 10.19 -22.47
CA TYR A 23 32.82 9.81 -23.56
C TYR A 23 33.59 9.54 -24.88
N LYS A 24 34.70 10.25 -25.14
CA LYS A 24 35.54 10.06 -26.33
C LYS A 24 36.24 8.70 -26.31
N LEU A 25 36.85 8.33 -25.18
CA LEU A 25 37.47 7.02 -25.00
C LEU A 25 36.45 5.89 -25.16
N MET A 26 35.32 6.00 -24.46
CA MET A 26 34.27 4.99 -24.51
C MET A 26 33.73 4.81 -25.94
N LYS A 27 33.49 5.92 -26.65
CA LYS A 27 33.06 5.89 -28.06
C LYS A 27 34.08 5.21 -28.98
N LYS A 28 35.39 5.43 -28.76
CA LYS A 28 36.47 4.80 -29.54
C LYS A 28 36.49 3.29 -29.31
N LYS A 29 36.35 2.85 -28.06
CA LYS A 29 36.31 1.43 -27.68
C LYS A 29 35.10 0.70 -28.26
N VAL A 30 33.91 1.28 -28.21
CA VAL A 30 32.71 0.74 -28.91
C VAL A 30 32.96 0.61 -30.42
N LYS A 31 33.75 1.51 -31.01
CA LYS A 31 34.12 1.40 -32.43
C LYS A 31 35.04 0.20 -32.69
N GLN A 32 36.10 0.09 -31.88
CA GLN A 32 37.10 -0.99 -31.98
C GLN A 32 36.48 -2.37 -31.76
N TYR A 33 35.63 -2.53 -30.75
CA TYR A 33 35.00 -3.81 -30.46
C TYR A 33 34.10 -4.33 -31.58
N ALA A 34 33.39 -3.45 -32.30
CA ALA A 34 32.57 -3.92 -33.42
C ALA A 34 33.42 -4.33 -34.62
N GLN A 35 34.54 -3.65 -34.87
CA GLN A 35 35.50 -4.08 -35.90
C GLN A 35 36.14 -5.43 -35.55
N GLN A 36 36.50 -5.66 -34.29
CA GLN A 36 37.08 -6.93 -33.83
C GLN A 36 36.09 -8.11 -33.88
N ILE A 37 34.80 -7.85 -33.68
CA ILE A 37 33.73 -8.86 -33.82
C ILE A 37 33.44 -9.16 -35.30
N GLU A 38 33.46 -8.14 -36.19
CA GLU A 38 33.28 -8.33 -37.64
C GLU A 38 34.41 -9.15 -38.27
N VAL A 39 35.66 -9.00 -37.79
CA VAL A 39 36.83 -9.75 -38.28
C VAL A 39 36.96 -11.14 -37.62
N GLY A 40 36.04 -11.52 -36.73
CA GLY A 40 36.05 -12.82 -36.05
C GLY A 40 37.17 -13.01 -35.01
N ALA A 41 37.87 -11.94 -34.62
CA ALA A 41 39.06 -11.98 -33.77
C ALA A 41 38.77 -12.14 -32.27
N GLN A 42 37.53 -11.88 -31.81
CA GLN A 42 37.16 -11.95 -30.40
C GLN A 42 35.72 -12.46 -30.18
N ASP A 43 35.54 -13.31 -29.16
CA ASP A 43 34.22 -13.79 -28.73
C ASP A 43 33.37 -12.63 -28.19
N ARG A 44 32.10 -12.59 -28.63
CA ARG A 44 31.10 -11.59 -28.27
C ARG A 44 30.88 -11.49 -26.76
N ARG A 45 31.00 -12.60 -26.02
CA ARG A 45 30.90 -12.60 -24.54
C ARG A 45 32.05 -11.86 -23.87
N HIS A 46 33.25 -11.94 -24.45
CA HIS A 46 34.44 -11.28 -23.92
C HIS A 46 34.32 -9.75 -24.03
N VAL A 47 33.80 -9.27 -25.17
CA VAL A 47 33.54 -7.84 -25.41
C VAL A 47 32.54 -7.26 -24.42
N LEU A 48 31.44 -7.98 -24.13
CA LEU A 48 30.44 -7.55 -23.15
C LEU A 48 31.04 -7.42 -21.74
N MET A 49 31.84 -8.41 -21.33
CA MET A 49 32.49 -8.41 -20.03
C MET A 49 33.50 -7.26 -19.90
N GLU A 50 34.33 -7.03 -20.93
CA GLU A 50 35.35 -5.98 -20.90
C GLU A 50 34.71 -4.57 -20.93
N PHE A 51 33.67 -4.37 -21.74
CA PHE A 51 32.93 -3.11 -21.79
C PHE A 51 32.19 -2.83 -20.47
N SER A 52 31.55 -3.85 -19.87
CA SER A 52 30.91 -3.74 -18.56
C SER A 52 31.90 -3.30 -17.48
N ARG A 53 33.09 -3.91 -17.43
CA ARG A 53 34.14 -3.55 -16.47
C ARG A 53 34.63 -2.12 -16.67
N MET A 54 34.79 -1.69 -17.91
CA MET A 54 35.24 -0.33 -18.22
C MET A 54 34.18 0.72 -17.86
N LEU A 55 32.90 0.37 -18.03
CA LEU A 55 31.77 1.20 -17.63
C LEU A 55 31.66 1.30 -16.10
N ASP A 56 31.78 0.18 -15.39
CA ASP A 56 31.81 0.12 -13.91
C ASP A 56 32.89 1.06 -13.35
N ASN A 57 34.11 1.02 -13.90
CA ASN A 57 35.21 1.91 -13.48
C ASN A 57 34.92 3.41 -13.70
N GLN A 58 34.21 3.78 -14.78
CA GLN A 58 33.82 5.17 -15.01
C GLN A 58 32.75 5.62 -14.01
N ILE A 59 31.79 4.74 -13.69
CA ILE A 59 30.71 5.02 -12.73
C ILE A 59 31.29 5.16 -11.32
N GLU A 60 32.18 4.28 -10.90
CA GLU A 60 32.83 4.34 -9.60
C GLU A 60 33.52 5.68 -9.37
N LYS A 61 34.30 6.13 -10.36
CA LYS A 61 34.98 7.43 -10.34
C LYS A 61 34.00 8.60 -10.14
N ILE A 62 32.86 8.56 -10.82
CA ILE A 62 31.82 9.61 -10.73
C ILE A 62 31.17 9.58 -9.34
N VAL A 63 30.85 8.39 -8.84
CA VAL A 63 30.14 8.19 -7.56
C VAL A 63 31.00 8.61 -6.37
N LEU A 64 32.28 8.22 -6.35
CA LEU A 64 33.20 8.63 -5.28
C LEU A 64 33.30 10.15 -5.19
N PHE A 65 33.36 10.82 -6.34
CA PHE A 65 33.39 12.30 -6.38
C PHE A 65 32.07 12.91 -5.88
N ILE A 66 30.92 12.36 -6.27
CA ILE A 66 29.61 12.83 -5.78
C ILE A 66 29.53 12.72 -4.25
N LEU A 67 29.95 11.59 -3.68
CA LEU A 67 29.94 11.37 -2.24
C LEU A 67 30.88 12.35 -1.50
N GLU A 68 32.06 12.63 -2.06
CA GLU A 68 32.99 13.61 -1.50
C GLU A 68 32.38 15.02 -1.48
N GLN A 69 31.75 15.45 -2.57
CA GLN A 69 31.10 16.77 -2.64
C GLN A 69 29.86 16.87 -1.74
N GLN A 70 29.06 15.81 -1.64
CA GLN A 70 27.94 15.73 -0.70
C GLN A 70 28.41 15.89 0.75
N GLY A 71 29.50 15.23 1.13
CA GLY A 71 30.09 15.38 2.46
C GLY A 71 30.55 16.81 2.77
N LYS A 72 31.18 17.48 1.79
CA LYS A 72 31.59 18.89 1.91
C LYS A 72 30.40 19.83 2.09
N LEU A 73 29.34 19.65 1.29
CA LEU A 73 28.11 20.44 1.40
C LEU A 73 27.40 20.22 2.74
N ALA A 74 27.25 18.97 3.16
CA ALA A 74 26.62 18.63 4.44
C ALA A 74 27.40 19.21 5.63
N SER A 75 28.73 19.16 5.60
CA SER A 75 29.59 19.76 6.63
C SER A 75 29.40 21.28 6.72
N ARG A 76 29.37 21.98 5.57
CA ARG A 76 29.11 23.44 5.54
C ARG A 76 27.72 23.79 6.06
N ILE A 77 26.69 23.03 5.67
CA ILE A 77 25.33 23.23 6.21
C ILE A 77 25.31 23.05 7.73
N SER A 78 26.02 22.04 8.26
CA SER A 78 26.12 21.80 9.69
C SER A 78 26.81 22.98 10.42
N MET A 79 27.92 23.49 9.87
CA MET A 79 28.64 24.63 10.43
C MET A 79 27.76 25.90 10.45
N HIS A 80 27.06 26.18 9.35
CA HIS A 80 26.14 27.32 9.28
C HIS A 80 24.90 27.13 10.17
N ASN A 81 24.46 25.89 10.44
CA ASN A 81 23.39 25.62 11.40
C ASN A 81 23.81 25.93 12.85
N GLU A 82 25.07 25.68 13.23
CA GLU A 82 25.58 26.08 14.55
C GLU A 82 25.59 27.61 14.70
N GLN A 83 25.99 28.34 13.64
CA GLN A 83 25.88 29.80 13.60
C GLN A 83 24.42 30.28 13.66
N HIS A 84 23.51 29.56 13.00
CA HIS A 84 22.08 29.82 13.06
C HIS A 84 21.54 29.67 14.50
N GLU A 85 21.93 28.62 15.23
CA GLU A 85 21.52 28.39 16.62
C GLU A 85 22.04 29.48 17.58
N VAL A 86 23.25 30.01 17.35
CA VAL A 86 23.78 31.14 18.13
C VAL A 86 22.97 32.41 17.85
N LEU A 87 22.60 32.66 16.59
CA LEU A 87 21.78 33.81 16.19
C LEU A 87 20.33 33.73 16.70
N LEU A 88 19.81 32.53 16.96
CA LEU A 88 18.51 32.35 17.62
C LEU A 88 18.49 32.92 19.05
N GLN A 89 19.64 33.03 19.72
CA GLN A 89 19.74 33.56 21.08
C GLN A 89 19.94 35.09 21.11
N ARG A 90 20.53 35.67 20.06
CA ARG A 90 20.77 37.12 19.92
C ARG A 90 20.58 37.55 18.46
N PRO A 91 19.39 38.02 18.07
CA PRO A 91 19.10 38.35 16.69
C PRO A 91 19.70 39.71 16.29
N GLU A 92 20.78 39.70 15.51
CA GLU A 92 21.28 40.87 14.77
C GLU A 92 20.94 40.76 13.29
N ILE A 93 20.27 41.78 12.74
CA ILE A 93 19.76 41.79 11.35
C ILE A 93 20.89 41.69 10.32
N SER A 94 22.05 42.31 10.59
CA SER A 94 23.24 42.23 9.73
C SER A 94 23.81 40.81 9.64
N GLN A 95 23.84 40.08 10.76
CA GLN A 95 24.36 38.71 10.82
C GLN A 95 23.39 37.70 10.20
N ILE A 96 22.07 37.93 10.29
CA ILE A 96 21.04 37.13 9.61
C ILE A 96 21.15 37.26 8.09
N ALA A 97 21.35 38.48 7.58
CA ALA A 97 21.55 38.72 6.15
C ALA A 97 22.84 38.04 5.64
N GLN A 98 23.93 38.10 6.41
CA GLN A 98 25.18 37.42 6.08
C GLN A 98 25.02 35.90 6.04
N LEU A 99 24.40 35.29 7.07
CA LEU A 99 24.16 33.85 7.12
C LEU A 99 23.27 33.35 5.96
N ARG A 100 22.31 34.18 5.53
CA ARG A 100 21.49 33.88 4.36
C ARG A 100 22.32 33.82 3.07
N GLU A 101 23.26 34.74 2.87
CA GLU A 101 24.20 34.69 1.74
C GLU A 101 25.12 33.46 1.80
N GLU A 102 25.54 33.06 3.01
CA GLU A 102 26.33 31.84 3.21
C GLU A 102 25.56 30.57 2.82
N PHE A 103 24.28 30.47 3.17
CA PHE A 103 23.40 29.39 2.69
C PHE A 103 23.14 29.48 1.17
N ARG A 104 22.97 30.68 0.59
CA ARG A 104 22.85 30.85 -0.87
C ARG A 104 24.10 30.36 -1.60
N ALA A 105 25.29 30.63 -1.08
CA ALA A 105 26.55 30.11 -1.62
C ALA A 105 26.60 28.58 -1.61
N VAL A 106 26.13 27.93 -0.54
CA VAL A 106 25.98 26.46 -0.48
C VAL A 106 24.99 25.97 -1.55
N GLY A 107 23.90 26.71 -1.79
CA GLY A 107 22.94 26.40 -2.85
C GLY A 107 23.53 26.50 -4.26
N GLN A 108 24.39 27.49 -4.51
CA GLN A 108 25.10 27.61 -5.79
C GLN A 108 26.08 26.45 -6.03
N ASP A 109 26.80 26.00 -4.99
CA ASP A 109 27.68 24.84 -5.08
C ASP A 109 26.88 23.53 -5.30
N LEU A 110 25.70 23.42 -4.69
CA LEU A 110 24.78 22.32 -4.95
C LEU A 110 24.27 22.31 -6.40
N LEU A 111 23.98 23.48 -6.98
CA LEU A 111 23.61 23.60 -8.40
C LEU A 111 24.73 23.14 -9.33
N ARG A 112 26.00 23.49 -9.01
CA ARG A 112 27.17 22.99 -9.75
C ARG A 112 27.24 21.46 -9.67
N LEU A 113 27.03 20.87 -8.49
CA LEU A 113 27.02 19.42 -8.29
C LEU A 113 25.87 18.74 -9.07
N LEU A 114 24.65 19.28 -9.01
CA LEU A 114 23.50 18.78 -9.76
C LEU A 114 23.76 18.77 -11.27
N PHE A 115 24.34 19.83 -11.81
CA PHE A 115 24.74 19.91 -13.21
C PHE A 115 25.83 18.88 -13.58
N PHE A 116 26.79 18.64 -12.69
CA PHE A 116 27.78 17.57 -12.87
C PHE A 116 27.12 16.18 -12.95
N VAL A 117 26.17 15.87 -12.06
CA VAL A 117 25.45 14.59 -12.08
C VAL A 117 24.63 14.44 -13.36
N GLU A 118 23.95 15.50 -13.78
CA GLU A 118 23.14 15.54 -15.00
C GLU A 118 23.97 15.20 -16.25
N MET A 119 25.10 15.90 -16.43
CA MET A 119 25.97 15.68 -17.60
C MET A 119 26.55 14.27 -17.66
N ASN A 120 26.89 13.68 -16.51
CA ASN A 120 27.38 12.32 -16.43
C ASN A 120 26.29 11.27 -16.69
N ALA A 121 25.08 11.48 -16.16
CA ALA A 121 23.93 10.61 -16.43
C ALA A 121 23.57 10.61 -17.93
N ILE A 122 23.58 11.78 -18.58
CA ILE A 122 23.35 11.89 -20.03
C ILE A 122 24.46 11.19 -20.83
N GLY A 123 25.72 11.32 -20.41
CA GLY A 123 26.85 10.65 -21.06
C GLY A 123 26.78 9.12 -20.96
N LEU A 124 26.43 8.60 -19.79
CA LEU A 124 26.18 7.17 -19.56
C LEU A 124 25.03 6.66 -20.45
N ARG A 125 23.91 7.39 -20.50
CA ARG A 125 22.78 7.06 -21.38
C ARG A 125 23.20 6.97 -22.84
N LYS A 126 23.94 7.97 -23.33
CA LYS A 126 24.33 8.05 -24.75
C LYS A 126 25.32 6.96 -25.14
N ILE A 127 26.23 6.56 -24.25
CA ILE A 127 27.18 5.47 -24.55
C ILE A 127 26.50 4.09 -24.54
N LEU A 128 25.58 3.87 -23.59
CA LEU A 128 24.78 2.64 -23.51
C LEU A 128 23.88 2.48 -24.76
N LYS A 129 23.15 3.53 -25.16
CA LYS A 129 22.37 3.55 -26.40
C LYS A 129 23.23 3.28 -27.64
N LYS A 130 24.48 3.79 -27.65
CA LYS A 130 25.40 3.58 -28.76
C LYS A 130 25.92 2.14 -28.84
N PHE A 131 26.16 1.51 -27.70
CA PHE A 131 26.54 0.11 -27.64
C PHE A 131 25.41 -0.77 -28.19
N ASP A 132 24.19 -0.60 -27.67
CA ASP A 132 23.02 -1.38 -28.11
C ASP A 132 22.73 -1.21 -29.61
N LYS A 133 22.77 0.02 -30.14
CA LYS A 133 22.55 0.27 -31.58
C LYS A 133 23.57 -0.44 -32.46
N ARG A 134 24.83 -0.59 -32.02
CA ARG A 134 25.92 -1.12 -32.85
C ARG A 134 26.04 -2.64 -32.78
N PHE A 135 25.58 -3.25 -31.70
CA PHE A 135 25.68 -4.70 -31.51
C PHE A 135 24.32 -5.42 -31.53
N GLY A 136 23.19 -4.69 -31.57
CA GLY A 136 21.85 -5.27 -31.62
C GLY A 136 21.39 -5.99 -30.34
N TYR A 137 22.12 -5.83 -29.23
CA TYR A 137 21.81 -6.46 -27.94
C TYR A 137 21.06 -5.51 -27.00
N ARG A 138 20.25 -6.08 -26.10
CA ARG A 138 19.68 -5.40 -24.93
C ARG A 138 20.69 -5.29 -23.77
N PHE A 139 21.94 -4.88 -24.05
CA PHE A 139 22.96 -4.80 -23.01
C PHE A 139 22.61 -3.74 -21.96
N THR A 140 22.05 -2.60 -22.38
CA THR A 140 21.57 -1.56 -21.45
C THR A 140 20.56 -2.11 -20.44
N ASP A 141 19.60 -2.91 -20.88
CA ASP A 141 18.56 -3.49 -20.03
C ASP A 141 19.18 -4.43 -18.98
N TYR A 142 19.99 -5.39 -19.43
CA TYR A 142 20.71 -6.30 -18.53
C TYR A 142 21.61 -5.54 -17.55
N TYR A 143 22.40 -4.58 -18.03
CA TYR A 143 23.38 -3.86 -17.21
C TYR A 143 22.69 -2.94 -16.19
N VAL A 144 21.64 -2.21 -16.58
CA VAL A 144 20.90 -1.31 -15.69
C VAL A 144 20.05 -2.10 -14.70
N THR A 145 19.36 -3.16 -15.10
CA THR A 145 18.53 -3.96 -14.17
C THR A 145 19.36 -4.69 -13.12
N THR A 146 20.45 -5.33 -13.53
CA THR A 146 21.33 -6.07 -12.60
C THR A 146 22.11 -5.16 -11.66
N ARG A 147 22.49 -3.96 -12.11
CA ARG A 147 23.21 -3.01 -11.27
C ARG A 147 22.28 -2.06 -10.52
N ALA A 148 21.29 -1.40 -11.10
CA ALA A 148 20.50 -0.36 -10.42
C ALA A 148 19.58 -0.87 -9.28
N ASN A 149 19.18 -2.15 -9.30
CA ASN A 149 18.32 -2.75 -8.28
C ASN A 149 19.08 -3.50 -7.18
N HIS A 150 20.41 -3.55 -7.24
CA HIS A 150 21.22 -4.16 -6.20
C HIS A 150 21.42 -3.17 -5.03
N PRO A 151 21.20 -3.56 -3.75
CA PRO A 151 21.23 -2.66 -2.59
C PRO A 151 22.61 -2.03 -2.29
N TYR A 152 23.66 -2.47 -2.98
CA TYR A 152 25.04 -1.94 -2.89
C TYR A 152 25.51 -1.29 -4.19
N SER A 153 24.58 -0.93 -5.07
CA SER A 153 24.92 -0.44 -6.40
C SER A 153 25.45 0.99 -6.38
N GLN A 154 26.64 1.17 -6.95
CA GLN A 154 27.20 2.49 -7.20
C GLN A 154 26.33 3.30 -8.18
N LEU A 155 25.58 2.64 -9.07
CA LEU A 155 24.61 3.27 -9.97
C LEU A 155 23.50 4.00 -9.20
N GLN A 156 23.11 3.50 -8.03
CA GLN A 156 21.98 4.05 -7.27
C GLN A 156 22.25 5.50 -6.79
N GLN A 157 23.50 5.86 -6.52
CA GLN A 157 23.87 7.22 -6.12
C GLN A 157 23.71 8.24 -7.27
N VAL A 158 23.98 7.83 -8.50
CA VAL A 158 23.80 8.68 -9.69
C VAL A 158 22.32 8.75 -10.11
N PHE A 159 21.56 7.66 -9.93
CA PHE A 159 20.22 7.53 -10.50
C PHE A 159 19.05 7.73 -9.53
N LYS A 160 19.21 7.43 -8.23
CA LYS A 160 18.13 7.56 -7.22
C LYS A 160 18.31 8.74 -6.25
N GLN A 161 19.38 9.51 -6.39
CA GLN A 161 19.58 10.83 -5.76
C GLN A 161 19.45 10.89 -4.21
N VAL A 162 19.58 9.75 -3.51
CA VAL A 162 19.20 9.63 -2.09
C VAL A 162 19.93 10.63 -1.18
N GLY A 163 21.21 10.94 -1.46
CA GLY A 163 21.99 11.91 -0.69
C GLY A 163 21.73 13.38 -1.07
N ILE A 164 21.44 13.67 -2.34
CA ILE A 164 21.24 15.04 -2.83
C ILE A 164 19.91 15.61 -2.35
N VAL A 165 18.85 14.79 -2.33
CA VAL A 165 17.52 15.21 -1.86
C VAL A 165 17.55 15.63 -0.38
N ALA A 166 18.36 14.97 0.45
CA ALA A 166 18.52 15.34 1.85
C ALA A 166 19.21 16.72 2.01
N VAL A 167 20.24 17.00 1.20
CA VAL A 167 20.93 18.30 1.18
C VAL A 167 20.00 19.42 0.68
N VAL A 168 19.21 19.16 -0.36
CA VAL A 168 18.18 20.10 -0.87
C VAL A 168 17.15 20.40 0.23
N GLY A 169 16.62 19.37 0.89
CA GLY A 169 15.62 19.54 1.95
C GLY A 169 16.14 20.32 3.16
N ALA A 170 17.39 20.10 3.58
CA ALA A 170 18.02 20.85 4.66
C ALA A 170 18.23 22.33 4.27
N LEU A 171 18.71 22.57 3.05
CA LEU A 171 18.98 23.92 2.56
C LEU A 171 17.69 24.74 2.37
N SER A 172 16.65 24.15 1.76
CA SER A 172 15.37 24.83 1.56
C SER A 172 14.73 25.19 2.90
N ARG A 173 14.79 24.31 3.90
CA ARG A 173 14.25 24.59 5.24
C ARG A 173 14.94 25.78 5.90
N ASN A 174 16.28 25.81 5.87
CA ASN A 174 17.06 26.88 6.50
C ASN A 174 16.88 28.24 5.82
N LEU A 175 16.82 28.28 4.49
CA LEU A 175 16.59 29.53 3.76
C LEU A 175 15.18 30.09 3.97
N THR A 176 14.16 29.23 4.09
CA THR A 176 12.80 29.67 4.43
C THR A 176 12.70 30.21 5.85
N ASP A 177 13.33 29.57 6.83
CA ASP A 177 13.31 30.00 8.24
C ASP A 177 14.03 31.35 8.45
N LEU A 178 15.11 31.61 7.70
CA LEU A 178 15.80 32.91 7.69
C LEU A 178 14.99 34.01 6.98
N GLN A 179 14.05 33.65 6.10
CA GLN A 179 13.25 34.58 5.32
C GLN A 179 12.03 35.12 6.09
N ASP A 180 11.39 34.29 6.91
CA ASP A 180 10.21 34.69 7.71
C ASP A 180 10.53 35.73 8.81
N ARG A 181 11.82 35.99 9.09
CA ARG A 181 12.27 36.90 10.17
C ARG A 181 12.73 38.28 9.69
N HIS A 182 12.70 38.58 8.40
CA HIS A 182 12.91 39.94 7.90
C HIS A 182 11.59 40.75 7.99
N GLY A 183 11.31 41.31 9.17
CA GLY A 183 10.20 42.26 9.30
C GLY A 183 9.77 42.61 10.72
N SER A 184 10.63 43.25 11.51
CA SER A 184 10.14 44.20 12.51
C SER A 184 9.64 45.42 11.75
N TYR A 185 8.36 45.45 11.37
CA TYR A 185 7.75 46.61 10.72
C TYR A 185 7.66 47.77 11.70
N LEU A 186 8.26 48.91 11.35
CA LEU A 186 8.25 50.14 12.14
C LEU A 186 6.97 50.97 11.96
N SER A 187 6.00 50.49 11.18
CA SER A 187 4.73 51.19 10.92
C SER A 187 3.61 50.20 10.57
N ILE A 188 2.43 50.47 11.12
CA ILE A 188 1.16 49.71 10.96
C ILE A 188 0.52 49.85 9.56
N TYR A 189 1.14 50.60 8.65
CA TYR A 189 0.63 50.83 7.28
C TYR A 189 1.38 50.06 6.18
N ASP A 190 2.47 49.35 6.50
CA ASP A 190 3.18 48.53 5.53
C ASP A 190 2.50 47.15 5.43
N GLN A 191 1.70 46.94 4.38
CA GLN A 191 1.17 45.61 4.05
C GLN A 191 2.31 44.64 3.70
N PRO A 192 2.22 43.36 4.08
CA PRO A 192 3.21 42.37 3.70
C PRO A 192 3.14 42.09 2.20
N SER A 193 4.18 42.46 1.45
CA SER A 193 4.42 41.88 0.13
C SER A 193 4.62 40.38 0.29
N LEU A 194 3.88 39.58 -0.48
CA LEU A 194 3.99 38.11 -0.58
C LEU A 194 5.43 37.59 -0.40
N PRO A 195 5.63 36.46 0.30
CA PRO A 195 6.97 35.90 0.49
C PRO A 195 7.56 35.49 -0.88
N LEU A 196 8.49 36.29 -1.39
CA LEU A 196 9.27 36.00 -2.59
C LEU A 196 10.14 34.77 -2.36
N GLN A 197 9.77 33.59 -2.87
CA GLN A 197 10.64 32.39 -2.80
C GLN A 197 12.07 32.72 -3.24
N ASP A 198 13.06 32.24 -2.47
CA ASP A 198 14.46 32.56 -2.75
C ASP A 198 14.86 31.96 -4.13
N PRO A 199 15.40 32.77 -5.08
CA PRO A 199 15.63 32.35 -6.47
C PRO A 199 16.60 31.16 -6.60
N VAL A 200 17.45 30.93 -5.60
CA VAL A 200 18.33 29.76 -5.54
C VAL A 200 17.52 28.47 -5.33
N ILE A 201 16.44 28.51 -4.53
CA ILE A 201 15.57 27.35 -4.30
C ILE A 201 14.84 26.94 -5.57
N ASP A 202 14.33 27.90 -6.35
CA ASP A 202 13.65 27.61 -7.60
C ASP A 202 14.60 27.06 -8.66
N SER A 203 15.82 27.59 -8.71
CA SER A 203 16.88 27.04 -9.54
C SER A 203 17.23 25.60 -9.16
N ILE A 204 17.25 25.28 -7.85
CA ILE A 204 17.51 23.93 -7.35
C ILE A 204 16.36 22.98 -7.70
N LYS A 205 15.10 23.39 -7.50
CA LYS A 205 13.92 22.60 -7.91
C LYS A 205 13.96 22.29 -9.40
N ALA A 206 14.17 23.31 -10.24
CA ALA A 206 14.29 23.13 -11.68
C ALA A 206 15.44 22.19 -12.07
N ALA A 207 16.59 22.26 -11.39
CA ALA A 207 17.72 21.37 -11.62
C ALA A 207 17.43 19.92 -11.18
N VAL A 208 16.74 19.73 -10.05
CA VAL A 208 16.31 18.41 -9.57
C VAL A 208 15.28 17.79 -10.50
N ASP A 209 14.34 18.58 -11.03
CA ASP A 209 13.33 18.11 -12.00
C ASP A 209 14.00 17.69 -13.32
N ARG A 210 14.94 18.50 -13.85
CA ARG A 210 15.74 18.15 -15.03
C ARG A 210 16.55 16.86 -14.81
N LEU A 211 17.14 16.69 -13.63
CA LEU A 211 17.92 15.50 -13.28
C LEU A 211 17.02 14.27 -13.14
N THR A 212 15.84 14.41 -12.53
CA THR A 212 14.84 13.37 -12.36
C THR A 212 14.33 12.89 -13.72
N ASN A 213 14.04 13.81 -14.63
CA ASN A 213 13.71 13.48 -16.02
C ASN A 213 14.89 12.80 -16.75
N SER A 214 16.12 13.21 -16.46
CA SER A 214 17.33 12.62 -17.01
C SER A 214 17.69 11.24 -16.44
N THR A 215 17.14 10.84 -15.30
CA THR A 215 17.43 9.57 -14.64
C THR A 215 16.27 8.57 -14.76
N ASN A 216 15.02 9.05 -14.72
CA ASN A 216 13.82 8.25 -14.93
C ASN A 216 13.77 7.55 -16.28
N PHE A 217 14.29 8.16 -17.35
CA PHE A 217 14.37 7.52 -18.68
C PHE A 217 15.22 6.24 -18.71
N LEU A 218 16.24 6.10 -17.86
CA LEU A 218 17.08 4.89 -17.81
C LEU A 218 16.45 3.80 -16.93
N CYS A 219 15.74 4.17 -15.86
CA CYS A 219 14.85 3.24 -15.15
C CYS A 219 13.71 2.78 -16.07
N PHE A 220 13.15 3.67 -16.88
CA PHE A 220 12.14 3.39 -17.90
C PHE A 220 12.67 2.41 -18.96
N LEU A 221 13.90 2.58 -19.45
CA LEU A 221 14.54 1.63 -20.39
C LEU A 221 14.80 0.25 -19.78
N GLY A 222 15.17 0.17 -18.49
CA GLY A 222 15.38 -1.10 -17.77
C GLY A 222 14.09 -1.77 -17.28
N GLN A 223 12.95 -1.07 -17.30
CA GLN A 223 11.64 -1.62 -16.92
C GLN A 223 10.73 -1.86 -18.13
N HIS A 224 10.97 -1.20 -19.28
CA HIS A 224 10.07 -1.17 -20.43
C HIS A 224 10.81 -1.34 -21.76
N ALA A 225 11.22 -2.59 -22.05
CA ALA A 225 11.96 -3.01 -23.23
C ALA A 225 11.20 -2.94 -24.59
N LEU A 226 10.24 -2.02 -24.78
CA LEU A 226 9.38 -2.00 -25.99
C LEU A 226 9.08 -0.63 -26.64
N ILE A 227 9.70 0.48 -26.23
CA ILE A 227 9.40 1.79 -26.84
C ILE A 227 10.68 2.47 -27.35
N MET A 228 10.74 2.73 -28.67
CA MET A 228 11.72 3.61 -29.29
C MET A 228 11.12 5.00 -29.56
N GLN A 229 11.96 6.02 -29.31
CA GLN A 229 12.01 7.38 -29.86
C GLN A 229 10.81 8.32 -29.64
N GLU A 230 10.91 9.14 -28.59
CA GLU A 230 10.57 10.56 -28.69
C GLU A 230 11.74 11.37 -28.10
N GLU A 231 12.22 12.37 -28.85
CA GLU A 231 13.10 13.42 -28.33
C GLU A 231 12.25 14.35 -27.46
N LEU A 232 12.68 14.63 -26.24
CA LEU A 232 11.93 15.53 -25.34
C LEU A 232 11.94 16.97 -25.88
N PRO A 233 10.79 17.67 -25.85
CA PRO A 233 10.69 19.05 -26.32
C PRO A 233 11.49 20.01 -25.42
N THR A 234 11.99 21.07 -26.04
CA THR A 234 12.69 22.18 -25.37
C THR A 234 11.69 23.23 -24.86
N PRO A 235 12.07 24.08 -23.88
CA PRO A 235 11.18 25.02 -23.20
C PRO A 235 10.47 26.07 -24.08
N LEU A 236 10.76 26.12 -25.39
CA LEU A 236 10.02 26.97 -26.33
C LEU A 236 8.66 26.36 -26.76
N ASP A 237 8.46 25.05 -26.64
CA ASP A 237 7.22 24.39 -27.11
C ASP A 237 6.06 24.52 -26.12
N ASP A 238 6.33 24.71 -24.82
CA ASP A 238 5.27 24.90 -23.79
C ASP A 238 4.45 26.19 -24.02
N HIS A 239 4.98 27.18 -24.75
CA HIS A 239 4.25 28.42 -25.04
C HIS A 239 3.34 28.35 -26.29
N VAL A 240 3.48 27.33 -27.14
CA VAL A 240 2.70 27.20 -28.40
C VAL A 240 1.43 26.37 -28.21
N ASP A 241 1.41 25.44 -27.25
CA ASP A 241 0.26 24.55 -27.00
C ASP A 241 -0.91 25.21 -26.26
N ASP A 242 -0.66 26.26 -25.45
CA ASP A 242 -1.70 26.99 -24.74
C ASP A 242 -2.61 27.84 -25.66
N GLU A 243 -2.17 28.19 -26.88
CA GLU A 243 -3.00 28.93 -27.85
C GLU A 243 -4.05 28.05 -28.56
N ARG A 244 -3.90 26.71 -28.57
CA ARG A 244 -4.79 25.79 -29.32
C ARG A 244 -5.99 25.28 -28.53
N TYR A 245 -6.02 25.50 -27.22
CA TYR A 245 -6.98 24.90 -26.31
C TYR A 245 -8.16 25.85 -25.99
N HIS A 246 -9.40 25.41 -26.23
CA HIS A 246 -10.60 26.14 -25.85
C HIS A 246 -11.57 25.24 -25.07
N PHE A 247 -11.75 25.53 -23.79
CA PHE A 247 -12.52 24.70 -22.85
C PHE A 247 -13.98 24.46 -23.29
N VAL A 248 -14.66 25.49 -23.80
CA VAL A 248 -16.07 25.37 -24.25
C VAL A 248 -16.21 24.42 -25.44
N SER A 249 -15.21 24.39 -26.34
CA SER A 249 -15.20 23.48 -27.48
C SER A 249 -15.02 22.01 -27.03
N LEU A 250 -14.24 21.76 -25.96
CA LEU A 250 -14.16 20.44 -25.33
C LEU A 250 -15.50 20.02 -24.71
N LEU A 251 -16.18 20.93 -24.01
CA LEU A 251 -17.50 20.66 -23.40
C LEU A 251 -18.56 20.29 -24.45
N LEU A 252 -18.59 20.98 -25.60
CA LEU A 252 -19.48 20.66 -26.71
C LEU A 252 -19.22 19.25 -27.28
N ASN A 253 -17.95 18.84 -27.42
CA ASN A 253 -17.59 17.48 -27.86
C ASN A 253 -18.04 16.40 -26.84
N LEU A 254 -17.94 16.68 -25.54
CA LEU A 254 -18.44 15.79 -24.49
C LEU A 254 -19.97 15.71 -24.50
N ALA A 255 -20.66 16.85 -24.70
CA ALA A 255 -22.11 16.92 -24.83
C ALA A 255 -22.64 16.16 -26.06
N SER A 256 -21.97 16.29 -27.21
CA SER A 256 -22.27 15.49 -28.42
C SER A 256 -22.20 13.99 -28.12
N THR A 257 -21.15 13.56 -27.42
CA THR A 257 -20.96 12.15 -27.08
C THR A 257 -22.06 11.65 -26.14
N PHE A 258 -22.40 12.43 -25.11
CA PHE A 258 -23.49 12.11 -24.19
C PHE A 258 -24.84 12.00 -24.93
N LEU A 259 -25.22 13.02 -25.70
CA LEU A 259 -26.48 13.04 -26.44
C LEU A 259 -26.58 11.90 -27.46
N TYR A 260 -25.47 11.54 -28.11
CA TYR A 260 -25.44 10.42 -29.05
C TYR A 260 -25.70 9.09 -28.35
N MET A 261 -25.11 8.88 -27.18
CA MET A 261 -25.35 7.67 -26.40
C MET A 261 -26.79 7.61 -25.85
N VAL A 262 -27.36 8.75 -25.41
CA VAL A 262 -28.79 8.81 -25.07
C VAL A 262 -29.65 8.42 -26.29
N ASN A 263 -29.34 8.95 -27.48
CA ASN A 263 -30.05 8.65 -28.73
C ASN A 263 -30.01 7.17 -29.12
N THR A 264 -28.90 6.49 -28.82
CA THR A 264 -28.74 5.06 -29.11
C THR A 264 -29.61 4.20 -28.18
N TYR A 265 -29.59 4.48 -26.87
CA TYR A 265 -30.19 3.59 -25.86
C TYR A 265 -31.60 3.99 -25.40
N ILE A 266 -32.09 5.20 -25.70
CA ILE A 266 -33.46 5.65 -25.38
C ILE A 266 -34.54 4.76 -26.01
N ILE A 267 -34.23 4.07 -27.10
CA ILE A 267 -35.18 3.20 -27.78
C ILE A 267 -35.15 1.76 -27.27
N VAL A 268 -34.14 1.36 -26.50
CA VAL A 268 -33.92 -0.06 -26.13
C VAL A 268 -35.08 -0.67 -25.35
N PRO A 269 -35.71 0.04 -24.38
CA PRO A 269 -36.86 -0.50 -23.67
C PRO A 269 -38.13 -0.68 -24.52
N THR A 270 -38.26 0.05 -25.64
CA THR A 270 -39.46 0.09 -26.49
C THR A 270 -39.24 -0.57 -27.86
N ALA A 271 -38.01 -0.94 -28.22
CA ALA A 271 -37.65 -1.40 -29.56
C ALA A 271 -38.36 -2.70 -29.99
N ASP A 272 -38.62 -3.62 -29.06
CA ASP A 272 -39.37 -4.84 -29.31
C ASP A 272 -40.87 -4.54 -29.50
N GLY A 273 -41.44 -3.71 -28.63
CA GLY A 273 -42.82 -3.22 -28.73
C GLY A 273 -43.09 -2.48 -30.04
N TYR A 274 -42.21 -1.55 -30.42
CA TYR A 274 -42.34 -0.78 -31.66
C TYR A 274 -42.22 -1.67 -32.91
N SER A 275 -41.36 -2.69 -32.88
CA SER A 275 -41.26 -3.68 -33.97
C SER A 275 -42.56 -4.46 -34.13
N ILE A 276 -43.20 -4.86 -33.01
CA ILE A 276 -44.48 -5.57 -32.99
C ILE A 276 -45.62 -4.66 -33.49
N SER A 277 -45.64 -3.40 -33.06
CA SER A 277 -46.62 -2.39 -33.48
C SER A 277 -46.62 -2.15 -35.00
N LEU A 278 -45.48 -2.33 -35.66
CA LEU A 278 -45.30 -2.18 -37.12
C LEU A 278 -45.39 -3.51 -37.89
N GLY A 279 -45.89 -4.58 -37.26
CA GLY A 279 -46.14 -5.88 -37.90
C GLY A 279 -44.92 -6.81 -38.02
N ALA A 280 -43.83 -6.56 -37.29
CA ALA A 280 -42.64 -7.41 -37.26
C ALA A 280 -42.48 -8.21 -35.95
N ALA A 281 -41.66 -9.26 -35.95
CA ALA A 281 -41.39 -10.02 -34.72
C ALA A 281 -40.60 -9.17 -33.70
N GLY A 282 -40.84 -9.36 -32.40
CA GLY A 282 -40.12 -8.61 -31.35
C GLY A 282 -38.59 -8.77 -31.40
N THR A 283 -38.08 -9.88 -31.97
CA THR A 283 -36.64 -10.11 -32.19
C THR A 283 -36.02 -9.22 -33.27
N VAL A 284 -36.83 -8.51 -34.06
CA VAL A 284 -36.38 -7.50 -35.03
C VAL A 284 -35.86 -6.23 -34.32
N CYS A 285 -36.08 -6.11 -33.00
CA CYS A 285 -35.48 -5.07 -32.16
C CYS A 285 -33.94 -5.00 -32.31
N GLY A 286 -33.26 -6.14 -32.49
CA GLY A 286 -31.81 -6.19 -32.72
C GLY A 286 -31.39 -5.48 -34.01
N VAL A 287 -32.19 -5.57 -35.07
CA VAL A 287 -31.96 -4.85 -36.34
C VAL A 287 -32.24 -3.35 -36.17
N VAL A 288 -33.29 -2.99 -35.43
CA VAL A 288 -33.63 -1.59 -35.14
C VAL A 288 -32.56 -0.91 -34.29
N ILE A 289 -32.00 -1.62 -33.30
CA ILE A 289 -30.90 -1.15 -32.45
C ILE A 289 -29.61 -1.08 -33.28
N GLY A 290 -29.24 -2.17 -33.96
CA GLY A 290 -27.95 -2.32 -34.65
C GLY A 290 -27.79 -1.62 -36.00
N SER A 291 -28.89 -1.23 -36.65
CA SER A 291 -28.84 -0.41 -37.88
C SER A 291 -28.06 0.89 -37.69
N MET A 292 -28.13 1.49 -36.50
CA MET A 292 -27.35 2.68 -36.13
C MET A 292 -25.85 2.39 -36.10
N ALA A 293 -25.43 1.26 -35.53
CA ALA A 293 -24.03 0.87 -35.45
C ALA A 293 -23.45 0.52 -36.84
N ILE A 294 -24.24 -0.10 -37.72
CA ILE A 294 -23.84 -0.42 -39.10
C ILE A 294 -23.54 0.87 -39.89
N ALA A 295 -24.45 1.84 -39.85
CA ALA A 295 -24.24 3.12 -40.51
C ALA A 295 -23.08 3.94 -39.90
N GLN A 296 -22.85 3.78 -38.59
CA GLN A 296 -21.72 4.42 -37.91
C GLN A 296 -20.36 3.97 -38.47
N VAL A 297 -20.15 2.65 -38.70
CA VAL A 297 -18.90 2.10 -39.27
C VAL A 297 -18.56 2.76 -40.62
N ALA A 298 -19.57 3.04 -41.44
CA ALA A 298 -19.36 3.74 -42.70
C ALA A 298 -19.00 5.21 -42.47
N SER A 299 -19.77 5.93 -41.63
CA SER A 299 -19.61 7.38 -41.43
C SER A 299 -18.33 7.79 -40.69
N SER A 300 -17.80 6.95 -39.79
CA SER A 300 -16.62 7.24 -38.97
C SER A 300 -15.36 7.47 -39.80
N LEU A 301 -15.19 6.73 -40.91
CA LEU A 301 -14.09 6.90 -41.86
C LEU A 301 -14.14 8.26 -42.54
N TYR A 302 -15.34 8.66 -43.01
CA TYR A 302 -15.58 9.95 -43.64
C TYR A 302 -15.37 11.10 -42.65
N PHE A 303 -15.88 10.98 -41.42
CA PHE A 303 -15.70 11.98 -40.38
C PHE A 303 -14.24 12.07 -39.90
N SER A 304 -13.51 10.96 -39.84
CA SER A 304 -12.07 10.98 -39.57
C SER A 304 -11.29 11.68 -40.69
N ALA A 305 -11.66 11.45 -41.96
CA ALA A 305 -11.05 12.14 -43.09
C ALA A 305 -11.38 13.64 -43.12
N TRP A 306 -12.63 14.01 -42.81
CA TRP A 306 -13.12 15.40 -42.83
C TRP A 306 -12.54 16.24 -41.68
N SER A 307 -12.38 15.64 -40.49
CA SER A 307 -11.74 16.27 -39.33
C SER A 307 -10.26 16.61 -39.54
N ASN A 308 -9.61 16.13 -40.61
CA ASN A 308 -8.28 16.62 -41.00
C ASN A 308 -8.29 18.12 -41.41
N LYS A 309 -9.46 18.66 -41.80
CA LYS A 309 -9.60 20.03 -42.33
C LYS A 309 -10.40 20.97 -41.42
N SER A 310 -11.38 20.46 -40.67
CA SER A 310 -12.22 21.24 -39.76
C SER A 310 -12.98 20.30 -38.82
N TYR A 311 -13.08 20.67 -37.54
CA TYR A 311 -13.89 19.97 -36.54
C TYR A 311 -15.32 20.49 -36.51
N PHE A 312 -15.54 21.78 -36.79
CA PHE A 312 -16.85 22.42 -36.73
C PHE A 312 -17.83 21.88 -37.79
N ARG A 313 -17.41 21.78 -39.05
CA ARG A 313 -18.31 21.40 -40.17
C ARG A 313 -18.88 19.97 -40.03
N PRO A 314 -18.07 18.94 -39.65
CA PRO A 314 -18.59 17.61 -39.32
C PRO A 314 -19.65 17.60 -38.21
N LEU A 315 -19.46 18.40 -37.14
CA LEU A 315 -20.37 18.44 -35.99
C LEU A 315 -21.74 19.03 -36.36
N ILE A 316 -21.76 20.04 -37.22
CA ILE A 316 -23.00 20.62 -37.76
C ILE A 316 -23.74 19.61 -38.64
N PHE A 317 -23.03 18.95 -39.57
CA PHE A 317 -23.62 17.93 -40.44
C PHE A 317 -24.19 16.76 -39.64
N SER A 318 -23.44 16.26 -38.65
CA SER A 318 -23.87 15.24 -37.69
C SER A 318 -25.19 15.63 -37.02
N SER A 319 -25.27 16.85 -36.48
CA SER A 319 -26.45 17.33 -35.76
C SER A 319 -27.68 17.43 -36.68
N LEU A 320 -27.51 17.92 -37.92
CA LEU A 320 -28.60 18.02 -38.90
C LEU A 320 -29.16 16.64 -39.27
N ILE A 321 -28.27 15.68 -39.54
CA ILE A 321 -28.66 14.31 -39.87
C ILE A 321 -29.33 13.60 -38.69
N LEU A 322 -28.91 13.89 -37.45
CA LEU A 322 -29.54 13.34 -36.25
C LEU A 322 -30.94 13.92 -35.99
N VAL A 323 -31.20 15.18 -36.33
CA VAL A 323 -32.55 15.75 -36.31
C VAL A 323 -33.45 15.06 -37.34
N ILE A 324 -32.97 14.88 -38.57
CA ILE A 324 -33.71 14.19 -39.64
C ILE A 324 -34.00 12.73 -39.26
N GLY A 325 -32.98 11.98 -38.82
CA GLY A 325 -33.12 10.56 -38.48
C GLY A 325 -34.11 10.30 -37.33
N ASN A 326 -34.08 11.15 -36.29
CA ASN A 326 -35.02 11.05 -35.17
C ASN A 326 -36.45 11.44 -35.54
N THR A 327 -36.62 12.40 -36.45
CA THR A 327 -37.93 12.76 -37.00
C THR A 327 -38.52 11.61 -37.82
N LEU A 328 -37.71 10.97 -38.66
CA LEU A 328 -38.12 9.77 -39.43
C LEU A 328 -38.46 8.58 -38.53
N TYR A 329 -37.70 8.38 -37.44
CA TYR A 329 -37.99 7.35 -36.44
C TYR A 329 -39.37 7.55 -35.80
N ALA A 330 -39.72 8.79 -35.44
CA ALA A 330 -41.03 9.09 -34.85
C ALA A 330 -42.19 8.96 -35.86
N LEU A 331 -41.98 9.37 -37.11
CA LEU A 331 -43.00 9.31 -38.17
C LEU A 331 -43.28 7.89 -38.67
N ALA A 332 -42.40 6.92 -38.41
CA ALA A 332 -42.57 5.55 -38.89
C ALA A 332 -43.85 4.88 -38.37
N TYR A 333 -44.31 5.23 -37.16
CA TYR A 333 -45.57 4.77 -36.59
C TYR A 333 -46.79 5.30 -37.35
N ASP A 334 -46.80 6.59 -37.68
CA ASP A 334 -47.93 7.22 -38.39
C ASP A 334 -47.96 6.84 -39.89
N LEU A 335 -46.83 6.39 -40.44
CA LEU A 335 -46.67 5.91 -41.81
C LEU A 335 -46.72 4.38 -41.94
N ASP A 336 -46.92 3.67 -40.82
CA ASP A 336 -47.01 2.21 -40.72
C ASP A 336 -45.91 1.47 -41.53
N SER A 337 -44.66 1.90 -41.37
CA SER A 337 -43.56 1.40 -42.20
C SER A 337 -42.28 1.15 -41.40
N ILE A 338 -41.93 -0.12 -41.25
CA ILE A 338 -40.65 -0.55 -40.69
C ILE A 338 -39.44 -0.08 -41.53
N ALA A 339 -39.62 0.11 -42.83
CA ALA A 339 -38.56 0.64 -43.70
C ALA A 339 -38.20 2.08 -43.30
N ILE A 340 -39.20 2.92 -43.00
CA ILE A 340 -38.98 4.30 -42.56
C ILE A 340 -38.32 4.34 -41.18
N LEU A 341 -38.70 3.42 -40.28
CA LEU A 341 -38.05 3.23 -38.98
C LEU A 341 -36.55 2.95 -39.15
N LEU A 342 -36.20 1.97 -39.99
CA LEU A 342 -34.82 1.58 -40.25
C LEU A 342 -34.02 2.67 -40.97
N ILE A 343 -34.63 3.37 -41.93
CA ILE A 343 -34.01 4.54 -42.59
C ILE A 343 -33.71 5.62 -41.56
N GLY A 344 -34.65 5.93 -40.67
CA GLY A 344 -34.43 6.89 -39.57
C GLY A 344 -33.24 6.50 -38.68
N ARG A 345 -33.14 5.21 -38.32
CA ARG A 345 -32.02 4.69 -37.52
C ARG A 345 -30.68 4.69 -38.26
N LEU A 346 -30.67 4.34 -39.55
CA LEU A 346 -29.48 4.44 -40.41
C LEU A 346 -29.01 5.90 -40.51
N CYS A 347 -29.94 6.86 -40.67
CA CYS A 347 -29.63 8.28 -40.61
C CYS A 347 -29.01 8.67 -39.26
N CYS A 348 -29.58 8.23 -38.13
CA CYS A 348 -28.98 8.46 -36.82
C CYS A 348 -27.56 7.88 -36.69
N GLY A 349 -27.28 6.74 -37.32
CA GLY A 349 -25.95 6.14 -37.39
C GLY A 349 -24.96 6.97 -38.22
N LEU A 350 -25.39 7.44 -39.39
CA LEU A 350 -24.60 8.31 -40.27
C LEU A 350 -24.23 9.65 -39.62
N GLY A 351 -25.03 10.10 -38.65
CA GLY A 351 -24.75 11.29 -37.86
C GLY A 351 -23.73 11.11 -36.73
N SER A 352 -22.99 9.99 -36.65
CA SER A 352 -22.07 9.74 -35.53
C SER A 352 -20.78 10.58 -35.57
N ALA A 353 -20.74 11.67 -34.81
CA ALA A 353 -19.53 12.47 -34.66
C ALA A 353 -18.49 11.89 -33.68
N ARG A 354 -18.65 10.66 -33.18
CA ARG A 354 -17.76 10.10 -32.13
C ARG A 354 -16.28 10.05 -32.53
N ALA A 355 -15.99 9.76 -33.80
CA ALA A 355 -14.63 9.78 -34.32
C ALA A 355 -14.01 11.20 -34.26
N VAL A 356 -14.82 12.22 -34.55
CA VAL A 356 -14.44 13.65 -34.47
C VAL A 356 -14.21 14.06 -33.02
N ASN A 357 -15.14 13.74 -32.12
CA ASN A 357 -15.07 14.09 -30.69
C ASN A 357 -13.79 13.52 -30.05
N ARG A 358 -13.47 12.27 -30.37
CA ARG A 358 -12.30 11.58 -29.83
C ARG A 358 -10.98 12.11 -30.39
N ARG A 359 -10.98 12.46 -31.68
CA ARG A 359 -9.84 13.10 -32.33
C ARG A 359 -9.57 14.50 -31.79
N TYR A 360 -10.61 15.30 -31.56
CA TYR A 360 -10.47 16.62 -30.95
C TYR A 360 -9.74 16.57 -29.60
N ILE A 361 -10.03 15.56 -28.77
CA ILE A 361 -9.34 15.34 -27.49
C ILE A 361 -7.86 14.97 -27.71
N SER A 362 -7.55 14.18 -28.73
CA SER A 362 -6.17 13.81 -29.06
C SER A 362 -5.35 15.00 -29.61
N ASP A 363 -5.96 15.79 -30.50
CA ASP A 363 -5.25 16.77 -31.32
C ASP A 363 -5.20 18.17 -30.68
N CYS A 364 -6.22 18.54 -29.87
CA CYS A 364 -6.38 19.91 -29.37
C CYS A 364 -6.25 20.05 -27.84
N VAL A 365 -6.26 18.95 -27.08
CA VAL A 365 -6.14 18.99 -25.62
C VAL A 365 -4.67 18.82 -25.20
N PRO A 366 -4.11 19.73 -24.39
CA PRO A 366 -2.74 19.64 -23.89
C PRO A 366 -2.47 18.32 -23.15
N VAL A 367 -1.26 17.79 -23.31
CA VAL A 367 -0.84 16.49 -22.75
C VAL A 367 -1.09 16.39 -21.24
N LYS A 368 -0.92 17.50 -20.51
CA LYS A 368 -1.13 17.60 -19.05
C LYS A 368 -2.57 17.28 -18.61
N ILE A 369 -3.58 17.56 -19.44
CA ILE A 369 -5.01 17.36 -19.13
C ILE A 369 -5.72 16.35 -20.05
N ARG A 370 -5.04 15.83 -21.08
CA ARG A 370 -5.59 14.89 -22.08
C ARG A 370 -6.14 13.60 -21.47
N MET A 371 -5.51 13.10 -20.41
CA MET A 371 -5.96 11.91 -19.69
C MET A 371 -7.31 12.16 -18.99
N GLN A 372 -7.47 13.33 -18.36
CA GLN A 372 -8.72 13.72 -17.69
C GLN A 372 -9.85 13.93 -18.72
N ALA A 373 -9.56 14.56 -19.85
CA ALA A 373 -10.51 14.73 -20.95
C ALA A 373 -10.97 13.38 -21.54
N SER A 374 -10.06 12.41 -21.64
CA SER A 374 -10.39 11.05 -22.11
C SER A 374 -11.28 10.30 -21.11
N ALA A 375 -11.02 10.43 -19.81
CA ALA A 375 -11.88 9.88 -18.76
C ALA A 375 -13.27 10.54 -18.73
N ALA A 376 -13.35 11.84 -18.97
CA ALA A 376 -14.61 12.57 -19.09
C ALA A 376 -15.44 12.10 -20.31
N PHE A 377 -14.80 11.78 -21.43
CA PHE A 377 -15.47 11.21 -22.61
C PHE A 377 -16.09 9.84 -22.34
N VAL A 378 -15.39 8.97 -21.61
CA VAL A 378 -15.91 7.64 -21.20
C VAL A 378 -17.08 7.82 -20.24
N SER A 379 -16.94 8.71 -19.25
CA SER A 379 -17.99 9.00 -18.27
C SER A 379 -19.25 9.59 -18.93
N ALA A 380 -19.09 10.53 -19.87
CA ALA A 380 -20.19 11.09 -20.67
C ALA A 380 -20.87 10.01 -21.51
N SER A 381 -20.11 9.04 -22.04
CA SER A 381 -20.68 7.93 -22.79
C SER A 381 -21.53 7.02 -21.90
N ALA A 382 -21.02 6.63 -20.72
CA ALA A 382 -21.73 5.78 -19.76
C ALA A 382 -22.97 6.45 -19.18
N LEU A 383 -22.89 7.74 -18.86
CA LEU A 383 -24.04 8.55 -18.45
C LEU A 383 -25.13 8.55 -19.52
N GLY A 384 -24.77 8.64 -20.80
CA GLY A 384 -25.74 8.59 -21.90
C GLY A 384 -26.42 7.22 -22.01
N ILE A 385 -25.69 6.12 -21.79
CA ILE A 385 -26.24 4.75 -21.73
C ILE A 385 -27.28 4.63 -20.60
N ALA A 386 -27.04 5.27 -19.45
CA ALA A 386 -27.96 5.27 -18.31
C ALA A 386 -29.19 6.16 -18.53
N CYS A 387 -28.97 7.38 -19.03
CA CYS A 387 -30.02 8.38 -19.21
C CYS A 387 -31.02 8.01 -20.32
N GLY A 388 -30.60 7.28 -21.36
CA GLY A 388 -31.48 6.83 -22.44
C GLY A 388 -32.68 6.04 -21.93
N PRO A 389 -32.50 4.85 -21.35
CA PRO A 389 -33.58 4.04 -20.79
C PRO A 389 -34.38 4.78 -19.72
N ALA A 390 -33.73 5.60 -18.88
CA ALA A 390 -34.42 6.41 -17.87
C ALA A 390 -35.44 7.38 -18.49
N LEU A 391 -35.05 8.08 -19.56
CA LEU A 391 -35.94 8.97 -20.32
C LEU A 391 -37.07 8.16 -20.98
N ALA A 392 -36.77 7.00 -21.57
CA ALA A 392 -37.77 6.13 -22.18
C ALA A 392 -38.86 5.70 -21.18
N GLY A 393 -38.47 5.40 -19.94
CA GLY A 393 -39.41 5.07 -18.85
C GLY A 393 -40.31 6.23 -18.42
N LEU A 394 -39.84 7.48 -18.55
CA LEU A 394 -40.62 8.69 -18.26
C LEU A 394 -41.56 9.07 -19.42
N LEU A 395 -41.24 8.66 -20.65
CA LEU A 395 -41.96 9.00 -21.87
C LEU A 395 -43.10 8.00 -22.20
N GLN A 396 -43.85 7.54 -21.20
CA GLN A 396 -44.95 6.56 -21.38
C GLN A 396 -46.35 7.20 -21.53
N THR A 397 -46.43 8.39 -22.12
CA THR A 397 -47.71 9.08 -22.36
C THR A 397 -48.31 8.68 -23.71
N ASN A 398 -49.63 8.84 -23.89
CA ASN A 398 -50.31 8.56 -25.15
C ASN A 398 -51.29 9.69 -25.49
N PHE A 399 -50.98 10.49 -26.51
CA PHE A 399 -51.86 11.55 -27.03
C PHE A 399 -51.59 11.82 -28.51
N LYS A 400 -52.51 12.52 -29.19
CA LYS A 400 -52.37 12.93 -30.59
C LYS A 400 -52.44 14.45 -30.72
N ILE A 401 -51.53 15.03 -31.50
CA ILE A 401 -51.60 16.45 -31.91
C ILE A 401 -51.72 16.50 -33.43
N TYR A 402 -52.81 17.08 -33.93
CA TYR A 402 -53.23 17.05 -35.35
C TYR A 402 -53.33 15.61 -35.91
N LYS A 403 -52.28 15.12 -36.56
CA LYS A 403 -52.18 13.78 -37.17
C LYS A 403 -50.93 13.01 -36.70
N LEU A 404 -50.17 13.55 -35.76
CA LEU A 404 -48.96 12.95 -35.23
C LEU A 404 -49.25 12.23 -33.92
N THR A 405 -48.83 10.98 -33.81
CA THR A 405 -49.00 10.17 -32.60
C THR A 405 -47.81 10.36 -31.66
N PHE A 406 -48.11 10.68 -30.40
CA PHE A 406 -47.13 10.76 -29.31
C PHE A 406 -47.44 9.63 -28.33
N ASN A 407 -46.72 8.52 -28.47
CA ASN A 407 -46.82 7.36 -27.59
C ASN A 407 -45.42 6.93 -27.10
N ALA A 408 -45.34 5.88 -26.29
CA ALA A 408 -44.08 5.36 -25.76
C ALA A 408 -43.05 5.00 -26.86
N ASP A 409 -43.50 4.66 -28.06
CA ASP A 409 -42.66 4.26 -29.19
C ASP A 409 -42.15 5.48 -30.00
N THR A 410 -42.95 6.53 -30.15
CA THR A 410 -42.63 7.71 -30.99
C THR A 410 -41.99 8.87 -30.21
N LEU A 411 -42.30 9.02 -28.92
CA LEU A 411 -41.78 10.09 -28.06
C LEU A 411 -40.24 10.14 -27.98
N PRO A 412 -39.51 9.00 -27.92
CA PRO A 412 -38.06 9.00 -28.00
C PRO A 412 -37.51 9.76 -29.22
N GLY A 413 -38.13 9.60 -30.39
CA GLY A 413 -37.73 10.30 -31.61
C GLY A 413 -37.99 11.81 -31.54
N TRP A 414 -39.17 12.22 -31.08
CA TRP A 414 -39.50 13.66 -30.96
C TRP A 414 -38.62 14.41 -29.97
N VAL A 415 -38.38 13.81 -28.80
CA VAL A 415 -37.53 14.41 -27.75
C VAL A 415 -36.08 14.53 -28.22
N MET A 416 -35.55 13.50 -28.87
CA MET A 416 -34.17 13.54 -29.37
C MET A 416 -34.01 14.47 -30.57
N ALA A 417 -35.00 14.60 -31.45
CA ALA A 417 -34.98 15.58 -32.53
C ALA A 417 -34.88 17.02 -31.98
N LEU A 418 -35.64 17.35 -30.94
CA LEU A 418 -35.55 18.65 -30.26
C LEU A 418 -34.19 18.86 -29.56
N ALA A 419 -33.69 17.84 -28.85
CA ALA A 419 -32.40 17.92 -28.16
C ALA A 419 -31.24 18.16 -29.14
N TRP A 420 -31.23 17.48 -30.29
CA TRP A 420 -30.23 17.69 -31.34
C TRP A 420 -30.36 19.05 -32.04
N PHE A 421 -31.57 19.59 -32.17
CA PHE A 421 -31.79 20.95 -32.66
C PHE A 421 -31.23 22.01 -31.69
N ILE A 422 -31.43 21.84 -30.39
CA ILE A 422 -30.83 22.72 -29.36
C ILE A 422 -29.30 22.61 -29.39
N TYR A 423 -28.76 21.40 -29.50
CA TYR A 423 -27.31 21.19 -29.61
C TYR A 423 -26.74 21.83 -30.88
N LEU A 424 -27.43 21.74 -32.02
CA LEU A 424 -27.04 22.41 -33.27
C LEU A 424 -26.89 23.93 -33.07
N LEU A 425 -27.87 24.57 -32.42
CA LEU A 425 -27.81 26.00 -32.09
C LEU A 425 -26.63 26.32 -31.14
N TRP A 426 -26.37 25.46 -30.16
CA TRP A 426 -25.29 25.67 -29.19
C TRP A 426 -23.91 25.56 -29.83
N VAL A 427 -23.69 24.56 -30.69
CA VAL A 427 -22.44 24.43 -31.47
C VAL A 427 -22.25 25.63 -32.38
N TRP A 428 -23.30 26.06 -33.07
CA TRP A 428 -23.25 27.21 -33.99
C TRP A 428 -22.78 28.50 -33.32
N ILE A 429 -23.20 28.74 -32.08
CA ILE A 429 -22.89 29.97 -31.33
C ILE A 429 -21.54 29.88 -30.61
N SER A 430 -21.19 28.73 -30.04
CA SER A 430 -20.12 28.64 -29.03
C SER A 430 -18.87 27.88 -29.46
N PHE A 431 -18.89 27.15 -30.58
CA PHE A 431 -17.73 26.35 -31.01
C PHE A 431 -16.66 27.23 -31.67
N LYS A 432 -15.44 27.18 -31.15
CA LYS A 432 -14.26 27.87 -31.71
C LYS A 432 -13.33 26.86 -32.37
N GLU A 433 -13.04 27.07 -33.66
CA GLU A 433 -12.13 26.23 -34.45
C GLU A 433 -10.66 26.52 -34.07
N PRO A 434 -9.83 25.49 -33.80
CA PRO A 434 -8.41 25.66 -33.48
C PRO A 434 -7.59 26.08 -34.71
N SER A 435 -6.51 26.85 -34.49
CA SER A 435 -5.64 27.36 -35.57
C SER A 435 -4.77 26.25 -36.18
N HIS A 436 -5.09 25.83 -37.40
CA HIS A 436 -4.23 24.94 -38.19
C HIS A 436 -3.09 25.75 -38.80
N LYS A 437 -1.92 25.81 -38.15
CA LYS A 437 -0.67 26.18 -38.84
C LYS A 437 -0.18 24.98 -39.64
N THR A 438 -0.30 25.05 -40.95
CA THR A 438 0.24 24.06 -41.89
C THR A 438 1.77 24.09 -41.78
N GLU A 439 2.42 22.93 -41.65
CA GLU A 439 3.89 22.76 -41.57
C GLU A 439 4.68 23.40 -42.73
N VAL A 440 4.00 23.90 -43.77
CA VAL A 440 4.59 24.55 -44.94
C VAL A 440 5.15 25.95 -44.62
N ASP A 441 4.60 26.67 -43.64
CA ASP A 441 5.03 28.06 -43.36
C ASP A 441 6.33 28.15 -42.52
N ILE A 442 6.70 27.10 -41.80
CA ILE A 442 7.91 27.08 -40.95
C ILE A 442 9.18 27.03 -41.81
N VAL A 443 9.11 26.40 -42.99
CA VAL A 443 10.24 26.26 -43.91
C VAL A 443 10.55 27.58 -44.64
N GLN A 444 9.55 28.42 -44.91
CA GLN A 444 9.77 29.74 -45.53
C GLN A 444 10.27 30.79 -44.53
N HIS A 445 9.87 30.71 -43.27
CA HIS A 445 10.34 31.66 -42.24
C HIS A 445 11.76 31.36 -41.73
N GLU A 446 12.21 30.10 -41.77
CA GLU A 446 13.62 29.77 -41.47
C GLU A 446 14.59 30.10 -42.61
N ALA A 447 14.11 30.13 -43.86
CA ALA A 447 14.93 30.53 -45.01
C ALA A 447 15.17 32.05 -45.05
N SER A 448 14.17 32.87 -44.70
CA SER A 448 14.29 34.34 -44.68
C SER A 448 15.12 34.87 -43.51
N THR A 449 15.18 34.13 -42.39
CA THR A 449 15.90 34.57 -41.18
C THR A 449 17.36 34.10 -41.14
N ARG A 450 17.76 33.14 -42.00
CA ARG A 450 19.15 32.70 -42.14
C ARG A 450 19.99 33.53 -43.11
N GLN A 451 19.40 34.51 -43.79
CA GLN A 451 20.06 35.28 -44.85
C GLN A 451 20.48 36.71 -44.45
N ALA A 452 20.34 37.11 -43.18
CA ALA A 452 20.57 38.48 -42.72
C ALA A 452 21.81 38.69 -41.82
N GLY A 453 22.72 37.72 -41.70
CA GLY A 453 23.82 37.83 -40.73
C GLY A 453 25.03 36.96 -41.01
N ASN A 454 25.55 37.01 -42.24
CA ASN A 454 26.97 36.82 -42.58
C ASN A 454 27.06 36.69 -44.09
N ASP A 455 27.29 37.81 -44.78
CA ASP A 455 28.24 37.93 -45.90
C ASP A 455 28.07 39.29 -46.54
N ALA A 456 28.57 40.30 -45.83
CA ALA A 456 29.01 41.56 -46.42
C ALA A 456 30.54 41.61 -46.37
N LEU A 457 31.21 40.59 -46.92
CA LEU A 457 32.61 40.69 -47.34
C LEU A 457 33.01 39.56 -48.29
N GLU A 458 32.43 39.50 -49.49
CA GLU A 458 33.20 39.26 -50.72
C GLU A 458 32.32 39.52 -51.95
N LYS A 459 32.72 40.54 -52.71
CA LYS A 459 32.23 40.84 -54.05
C LYS A 459 32.78 39.80 -55.02
N GLY A 460 31.97 39.39 -56.01
CA GLY A 460 32.52 38.98 -57.30
C GLY A 460 31.63 38.12 -58.17
N LEU A 461 30.78 38.77 -58.98
CA LEU A 461 30.40 38.41 -60.35
C LEU A 461 29.97 36.97 -60.72
N GLY A 462 28.78 36.89 -61.33
CA GLY A 462 28.61 36.10 -62.57
C GLY A 462 27.60 34.95 -62.54
N GLN A 463 26.34 35.25 -62.85
CA GLN A 463 25.41 34.37 -63.58
C GLN A 463 25.99 33.93 -64.95
N PRO A 464 25.34 33.02 -65.71
CA PRO A 464 24.82 31.68 -65.39
C PRO A 464 25.17 30.67 -66.54
N LEU A 465 24.47 29.52 -66.60
CA LEU A 465 24.21 28.64 -67.75
C LEU A 465 25.06 27.37 -67.94
N LEU A 466 24.36 26.25 -67.69
CA LEU A 466 24.05 25.12 -68.59
C LEU A 466 25.12 24.52 -69.52
N LEU A 467 25.09 23.18 -69.51
CA LEU A 467 25.28 22.21 -70.60
C LEU A 467 26.67 21.54 -70.79
N THR A 468 26.63 20.26 -70.40
CA THR A 468 27.02 19.05 -71.16
C THR A 468 28.49 18.68 -71.38
N SER A 469 28.70 17.40 -71.01
CA SER A 469 29.32 16.31 -71.76
C SER A 469 30.84 16.24 -71.87
N ASP A 470 31.29 15.07 -71.42
CA ASP A 470 32.27 14.17 -72.04
C ASP A 470 33.76 14.21 -71.63
N GLU A 471 34.14 13.00 -71.17
CA GLU A 471 35.33 12.23 -71.49
C GLU A 471 36.59 12.29 -70.61
N GLN A 472 36.95 11.07 -70.17
CA GLN A 472 38.29 10.50 -69.91
C GLN A 472 39.06 11.02 -68.66
N GLN A 473 39.78 10.22 -67.86
CA GLN A 473 40.11 8.79 -67.77
C GLN A 473 40.86 8.62 -66.41
N GLN A 474 40.71 7.45 -65.76
CA GLN A 474 41.71 6.70 -64.93
C GLN A 474 42.40 7.44 -63.73
N ASP A 475 42.51 6.92 -62.50
CA ASP A 475 42.61 5.54 -62.01
C ASP A 475 42.28 5.42 -60.49
N GLU A 476 41.84 4.20 -60.16
CA GLU A 476 42.09 3.37 -58.96
C GLU A 476 41.40 3.60 -57.59
N GLU A 477 40.51 2.63 -57.32
CA GLU A 477 40.31 1.80 -56.11
C GLU A 477 39.56 2.33 -54.87
N GLY A 478 38.34 1.80 -54.70
CA GLY A 478 37.59 1.82 -53.44
C GLY A 478 36.13 1.43 -53.61
N ASP A 479 35.88 0.18 -54.01
CA ASP A 479 34.55 -0.40 -54.32
C ASP A 479 33.46 -0.04 -53.30
N GLN A 480 32.55 0.83 -53.74
CA GLN A 480 31.16 0.89 -53.35
C GLN A 480 30.32 0.30 -54.48
N GLU A 481 29.58 -0.76 -54.19
CA GLU A 481 28.22 -1.06 -54.71
C GLU A 481 27.72 -2.28 -53.91
N CYS A 482 26.48 -2.39 -53.44
CA CYS A 482 25.23 -1.91 -54.03
C CYS A 482 24.28 -1.44 -52.90
N ASP A 483 23.78 -0.22 -53.05
CA ASP A 483 22.70 0.36 -52.25
C ASP A 483 21.37 -0.24 -52.74
N GLY A 484 20.69 -0.97 -51.85
CA GLY A 484 19.25 -1.21 -51.95
C GLY A 484 18.52 -0.09 -51.22
N SER A 485 18.52 1.10 -51.82
CA SER A 485 17.92 2.33 -51.30
C SER A 485 16.43 2.43 -51.67
N GLU A 486 15.60 1.66 -50.97
CA GLU A 486 14.16 1.95 -50.83
C GLU A 486 13.70 1.64 -49.40
N ALA A 487 14.20 2.37 -48.41
CA ALA A 487 13.62 2.36 -47.05
C ALA A 487 13.96 3.56 -46.16
N SER A 488 14.60 4.62 -46.68
CA SER A 488 15.11 5.72 -45.84
C SER A 488 14.30 7.02 -45.92
N GLU A 489 13.40 7.20 -46.89
CA GLU A 489 12.51 8.39 -46.95
C GLU A 489 11.07 8.14 -46.44
N GLU A 490 10.69 6.90 -46.16
CA GLU A 490 9.33 6.56 -45.68
C GLU A 490 9.16 6.68 -44.15
N SER A 491 10.19 7.16 -43.43
CA SER A 491 10.25 7.04 -41.97
C SER A 491 9.42 8.07 -41.17
N ASP A 492 8.83 9.10 -41.80
CA ASP A 492 8.05 10.14 -41.09
C ASP A 492 6.62 10.43 -41.61
N ARG A 493 6.05 9.64 -42.55
CA ARG A 493 4.69 9.92 -43.08
C ARG A 493 3.55 9.22 -42.30
N PRO A 494 2.38 9.87 -42.10
CA PRO A 494 1.20 9.28 -41.46
C PRO A 494 0.60 8.14 -42.28
N ALA A 495 -0.07 7.19 -41.61
CA ALA A 495 -0.61 5.99 -42.26
C ALA A 495 -1.67 6.32 -43.32
N ALA A 496 -1.36 6.08 -44.59
CA ALA A 496 -2.23 6.38 -45.73
C ALA A 496 -3.27 5.29 -46.05
N SER A 497 -3.19 4.09 -45.45
CA SER A 497 -4.10 2.98 -45.73
C SER A 497 -4.33 2.07 -44.51
N ILE A 498 -5.44 1.31 -44.51
CA ILE A 498 -5.76 0.33 -43.45
C ILE A 498 -4.65 -0.72 -43.31
N ALA A 499 -4.07 -1.17 -44.42
CA ALA A 499 -3.00 -2.16 -44.44
C ALA A 499 -1.69 -1.62 -43.82
N SER A 500 -1.34 -0.36 -44.07
CA SER A 500 -0.18 0.26 -43.42
C SER A 500 -0.43 0.53 -41.94
N ALA A 501 -1.63 0.98 -41.57
CA ALA A 501 -2.04 1.15 -40.17
C ALA A 501 -1.98 -0.19 -39.40
N TYR A 502 -2.48 -1.29 -39.98
CA TYR A 502 -2.47 -2.62 -39.34
C TYR A 502 -1.05 -3.22 -39.20
N ARG A 503 -0.15 -2.94 -40.14
CA ARG A 503 1.28 -3.30 -40.05
C ARG A 503 2.01 -2.53 -38.94
N LEU A 504 1.56 -1.32 -38.63
CA LEU A 504 2.09 -0.48 -37.55
C LEU A 504 1.61 -0.91 -36.15
N LEU A 505 0.56 -1.75 -36.05
CA LEU A 505 0.06 -2.25 -34.76
C LEU A 505 0.95 -3.39 -34.25
N THR A 506 1.53 -3.19 -33.06
CA THR A 506 2.29 -4.23 -32.36
C THR A 506 1.37 -5.38 -31.91
N PRO A 507 1.91 -6.59 -31.69
CA PRO A 507 1.11 -7.72 -31.18
C PRO A 507 0.34 -7.37 -29.90
N SER A 508 0.93 -6.58 -29.00
CA SER A 508 0.28 -6.14 -27.76
C SER A 508 -0.93 -5.23 -28.00
N VAL A 509 -0.86 -4.30 -28.95
CA VAL A 509 -1.99 -3.42 -29.29
C VAL A 509 -3.11 -4.23 -29.95
N LYS A 510 -2.78 -5.22 -30.78
CA LYS A 510 -3.78 -6.12 -31.38
C LYS A 510 -4.56 -6.89 -30.32
N VAL A 511 -3.87 -7.42 -29.30
CA VAL A 511 -4.50 -8.09 -28.16
C VAL A 511 -5.40 -7.13 -27.37
N GLN A 512 -4.95 -5.91 -27.09
CA GLN A 512 -5.74 -4.90 -26.38
C GLN A 512 -7.00 -4.47 -27.15
N LEU A 513 -6.89 -4.27 -28.47
CA LEU A 513 -8.02 -3.97 -29.33
C LEU A 513 -9.02 -5.14 -29.39
N PHE A 514 -8.53 -6.38 -29.36
CA PHE A 514 -9.38 -7.57 -29.30
C PHE A 514 -10.11 -7.71 -27.96
N ILE A 515 -9.41 -7.46 -26.84
CA ILE A 515 -10.04 -7.41 -25.50
C ILE A 515 -11.13 -6.33 -25.48
N TYR A 516 -10.83 -5.14 -26.01
CA TYR A 516 -11.80 -4.04 -26.11
C TYR A 516 -13.01 -4.42 -26.97
N PHE A 517 -12.79 -5.13 -28.08
CA PHE A 517 -13.86 -5.65 -28.93
C PHE A 517 -14.75 -6.63 -28.15
N MET A 518 -14.18 -7.65 -27.51
CA MET A 518 -14.94 -8.67 -26.76
C MET A 518 -15.72 -8.07 -25.60
N LEU A 519 -15.15 -7.04 -24.98
CA LEU A 519 -15.77 -6.27 -23.93
C LEU A 519 -17.03 -5.55 -24.41
N LYS A 520 -16.92 -4.76 -25.49
CA LYS A 520 -18.05 -4.05 -26.08
C LYS A 520 -19.11 -4.98 -26.65
N TYR A 521 -18.69 -6.13 -27.17
CA TYR A 521 -19.60 -7.17 -27.63
C TYR A 521 -20.46 -7.71 -26.47
N SER A 522 -19.83 -8.05 -25.35
CA SER A 522 -20.52 -8.58 -24.17
C SER A 522 -21.47 -7.57 -23.53
N MET A 523 -21.04 -6.30 -23.45
CA MET A 523 -21.86 -5.20 -22.93
C MET A 523 -23.08 -4.92 -23.82
N GLU A 524 -22.90 -4.91 -25.15
CA GLU A 524 -23.99 -4.65 -26.08
C GLU A 524 -25.04 -5.76 -26.04
N ILE A 525 -24.61 -7.02 -25.98
CA ILE A 525 -25.52 -8.15 -25.81
C ILE A 525 -26.38 -7.98 -24.56
N LEU A 526 -25.75 -7.72 -23.42
CA LEU A 526 -26.44 -7.59 -22.14
C LEU A 526 -27.52 -6.49 -22.16
N LEU A 527 -27.22 -5.36 -22.80
CA LEU A 527 -28.13 -4.22 -22.88
C LEU A 527 -29.25 -4.47 -23.90
N ALA A 528 -28.93 -4.93 -25.10
CA ALA A 528 -29.89 -5.11 -26.19
C ALA A 528 -30.81 -6.32 -26.01
N GLU A 529 -30.37 -7.37 -25.30
CA GLU A 529 -31.22 -8.54 -25.01
C GLU A 529 -32.17 -8.33 -23.83
N SER A 530 -31.90 -7.31 -22.99
CA SER A 530 -32.58 -7.14 -21.70
C SER A 530 -34.09 -7.00 -21.83
N SER A 531 -34.58 -6.25 -22.81
CA SER A 531 -36.03 -6.09 -23.06
C SER A 531 -36.69 -7.40 -23.46
N VAL A 532 -36.03 -8.20 -24.30
CA VAL A 532 -36.58 -9.49 -24.78
C VAL A 532 -36.53 -10.56 -23.68
N ILE A 533 -35.40 -10.71 -22.97
CA ILE A 533 -35.23 -11.75 -21.95
C ILE A 533 -36.13 -11.51 -20.75
N THR A 534 -36.21 -10.26 -20.26
CA THR A 534 -36.98 -9.95 -19.05
C THR A 534 -38.48 -9.99 -19.30
N THR A 535 -38.93 -9.58 -20.49
CA THR A 535 -40.33 -9.73 -20.90
C THR A 535 -40.71 -11.20 -21.05
N TYR A 536 -39.82 -12.04 -21.59
CA TYR A 536 -40.08 -13.47 -21.80
C TYR A 536 -40.03 -14.31 -20.51
N TYR A 537 -38.97 -14.19 -19.71
CA TYR A 537 -38.78 -15.03 -18.51
C TYR A 537 -39.45 -14.49 -17.25
N PHE A 538 -39.63 -13.16 -17.15
CA PHE A 538 -40.09 -12.51 -15.93
C PHE A 538 -41.35 -11.64 -16.13
N SER A 539 -41.88 -11.56 -17.36
CA SER A 539 -43.06 -10.74 -17.70
C SER A 539 -42.93 -9.28 -17.26
N TRP A 540 -41.72 -8.73 -17.37
CA TRP A 540 -41.48 -7.32 -17.02
C TRP A 540 -42.20 -6.37 -17.98
N SER A 541 -42.68 -5.25 -17.44
CA SER A 541 -43.19 -4.14 -18.25
C SER A 541 -42.04 -3.30 -18.80
N THR A 542 -42.26 -2.59 -19.92
CA THR A 542 -41.32 -1.62 -20.48
C THR A 542 -40.79 -0.62 -19.46
N GLY A 543 -41.63 -0.19 -18.50
CA GLY A 543 -41.22 0.68 -17.40
C GLY A 543 -40.23 0.01 -16.43
N THR A 544 -40.42 -1.28 -16.13
CA THR A 544 -39.53 -2.05 -15.26
C THR A 544 -38.18 -2.29 -15.93
N VAL A 545 -38.18 -2.60 -17.24
CA VAL A 545 -36.95 -2.74 -18.05
C VAL A 545 -36.17 -1.42 -18.09
N ALA A 546 -36.87 -0.30 -18.30
CA ALA A 546 -36.28 1.04 -18.30
C ALA A 546 -35.61 1.39 -16.96
N VAL A 547 -36.28 1.11 -15.83
CA VAL A 547 -35.72 1.33 -14.49
C VAL A 547 -34.49 0.45 -14.24
N PHE A 548 -34.55 -0.82 -14.61
CA PHE A 548 -33.42 -1.75 -14.47
C PHE A 548 -32.18 -1.25 -15.24
N LEU A 549 -32.33 -0.89 -16.51
CA LEU A 549 -31.23 -0.39 -17.33
C LEU A 549 -30.70 0.97 -16.84
N ALA A 550 -31.56 1.85 -16.34
CA ALA A 550 -31.16 3.12 -15.74
C ALA A 550 -30.33 2.91 -14.46
N CYS A 551 -30.78 2.01 -13.56
CA CYS A 551 -30.04 1.64 -12.36
C CYS A 551 -28.69 1.01 -12.71
N LEU A 552 -28.65 0.11 -13.70
CA LEU A 552 -27.43 -0.51 -14.17
C LEU A 552 -26.43 0.54 -14.67
N GLY A 553 -26.86 1.47 -15.52
CA GLY A 553 -26.00 2.54 -16.04
C GLY A 553 -25.53 3.58 -15.00
N LEU A 554 -26.34 3.87 -13.98
CA LEU A 554 -25.95 4.79 -12.90
C LEU A 554 -24.83 4.23 -12.00
N THR A 555 -24.65 2.90 -11.98
CA THR A 555 -23.57 2.27 -11.20
C THR A 555 -22.16 2.62 -11.70
N VAL A 556 -22.02 3.11 -12.94
CA VAL A 556 -20.71 3.48 -13.52
C VAL A 556 -20.05 4.64 -12.79
N LEU A 557 -20.82 5.62 -12.32
CA LEU A 557 -20.30 6.80 -11.65
C LEU A 557 -19.56 6.47 -10.34
N PRO A 558 -20.18 5.79 -9.35
CA PRO A 558 -19.46 5.44 -8.12
C PRO A 558 -18.31 4.46 -8.40
N VAL A 559 -18.45 3.55 -9.36
CA VAL A 559 -17.39 2.60 -9.73
C VAL A 559 -16.17 3.34 -10.29
N ASN A 560 -16.35 4.28 -11.22
CA ASN A 560 -15.23 5.05 -11.78
C ASN A 560 -14.55 5.94 -10.74
N ILE A 561 -15.30 6.48 -9.78
CA ILE A 561 -14.72 7.24 -8.65
C ILE A 561 -13.89 6.32 -7.75
N VAL A 562 -14.42 5.16 -7.36
CA VAL A 562 -13.73 4.18 -6.51
C VAL A 562 -12.49 3.62 -7.20
N VAL A 563 -12.60 3.23 -8.47
CA VAL A 563 -11.47 2.70 -9.23
C VAL A 563 -10.40 3.77 -9.41
N GLY A 564 -10.79 4.95 -9.88
CA GLY A 564 -9.87 6.05 -10.19
C GLY A 564 -9.17 6.66 -8.96
N SER A 565 -9.81 6.67 -7.78
CA SER A 565 -9.25 7.27 -6.56
C SER A 565 -8.58 6.27 -5.62
N TYR A 566 -9.11 5.04 -5.54
CA TYR A 566 -8.74 4.07 -4.50
C TYR A 566 -8.00 2.87 -5.10
N ILE A 567 -8.55 2.22 -6.11
CA ILE A 567 -8.02 0.94 -6.62
C ILE A 567 -6.74 1.14 -7.43
N THR A 568 -6.68 2.13 -8.32
CA THR A 568 -5.48 2.41 -9.14
C THR A 568 -4.27 2.85 -8.30
N ASN A 569 -4.50 3.38 -7.09
CA ASN A 569 -3.43 3.75 -6.16
C ASN A 569 -2.92 2.56 -5.31
N MET A 570 -3.70 1.47 -5.25
CA MET A 570 -3.38 0.28 -4.45
C MET A 570 -2.84 -0.89 -5.29
N PHE A 571 -3.21 -0.98 -6.56
CA PHE A 571 -2.92 -2.13 -7.41
C PHE A 571 -2.34 -1.71 -8.76
N GLU A 572 -1.46 -2.55 -9.32
CA GLU A 572 -0.91 -2.31 -10.66
C GLU A 572 -1.98 -2.57 -11.74
N ASP A 573 -1.98 -1.79 -12.84
CA ASP A 573 -2.96 -1.88 -13.95
C ASP A 573 -3.19 -3.33 -14.45
N ARG A 574 -2.13 -4.16 -14.48
CA ARG A 574 -2.21 -5.58 -14.91
C ARG A 574 -3.02 -6.47 -13.95
N GLN A 575 -3.02 -6.15 -12.66
CA GLN A 575 -3.78 -6.90 -11.65
C GLN A 575 -5.26 -6.54 -11.72
N ILE A 576 -5.56 -5.25 -11.95
CA ILE A 576 -6.93 -4.77 -12.15
C ILE A 576 -7.50 -5.35 -13.45
N LEU A 577 -6.70 -5.41 -14.52
CA LEU A 577 -7.08 -6.05 -15.79
C LEU A 577 -7.48 -7.51 -15.58
N LEU A 578 -6.61 -8.31 -14.94
CA LEU A 578 -6.86 -9.74 -14.70
C LEU A 578 -8.06 -9.99 -13.78
N GLY A 579 -8.18 -9.20 -12.70
CA GLY A 579 -9.31 -9.31 -11.78
C GLY A 579 -10.64 -8.98 -12.44
N SER A 580 -10.66 -7.95 -13.29
CA SER A 580 -11.86 -7.53 -14.02
C SER A 580 -12.27 -8.56 -15.08
N GLU A 581 -11.31 -9.18 -15.79
CA GLU A 581 -11.60 -10.26 -16.76
C GLU A 581 -12.22 -11.49 -16.09
N ILE A 582 -11.70 -11.92 -14.93
CA ILE A 582 -12.26 -13.03 -14.16
C ILE A 582 -13.70 -12.71 -13.73
N MET A 583 -13.95 -11.47 -13.32
CA MET A 583 -15.27 -11.06 -12.85
C MET A 583 -16.29 -10.93 -13.97
N VAL A 584 -15.90 -10.45 -15.16
CA VAL A 584 -16.74 -10.53 -16.37
C VAL A 584 -17.10 -11.98 -16.69
N GLY A 585 -16.13 -12.91 -16.60
CA GLY A 585 -16.37 -14.34 -16.80
C GLY A 585 -17.39 -14.93 -15.81
N ILE A 586 -17.30 -14.56 -14.53
CA ILE A 586 -18.26 -14.98 -13.49
C ILE A 586 -19.65 -14.39 -13.74
N GLY A 587 -19.74 -13.11 -14.10
CA GLY A 587 -21.01 -12.47 -14.44
C GLY A 587 -21.72 -13.17 -15.60
N ILE A 588 -20.97 -13.49 -16.67
CA ILE A 588 -21.50 -14.24 -17.83
C ILE A 588 -21.90 -15.67 -17.44
N MET A 589 -21.19 -16.35 -16.52
CA MET A 589 -21.62 -17.66 -16.02
C MET A 589 -22.97 -17.60 -15.31
N LEU A 590 -23.20 -16.56 -14.51
CA LEU A 590 -24.41 -16.39 -13.72
C LEU A 590 -25.63 -16.01 -14.57
N SER A 591 -25.44 -15.48 -15.78
CA SER A 591 -26.55 -15.17 -16.71
C SER A 591 -27.17 -16.41 -17.36
N PHE A 592 -26.60 -17.60 -17.15
CA PHE A 592 -27.16 -18.86 -17.66
C PHE A 592 -28.00 -19.60 -16.62
N ASN A 593 -29.15 -20.13 -17.07
CA ASN A 593 -29.95 -21.07 -16.28
C ASN A 593 -29.28 -22.47 -16.25
N LEU A 594 -28.34 -22.67 -15.32
CA LEU A 594 -27.58 -23.91 -15.16
C LEU A 594 -28.23 -24.90 -14.17
N ILE A 595 -29.18 -24.48 -13.33
CA ILE A 595 -29.72 -25.27 -12.19
C ILE A 595 -31.27 -25.21 -12.10
N GLY A 596 -31.96 -25.06 -13.24
CA GLY A 596 -33.39 -25.36 -13.36
C GLY A 596 -34.39 -24.23 -13.08
N HIS A 597 -34.09 -23.26 -12.20
CA HIS A 597 -34.94 -22.08 -12.00
C HIS A 597 -34.16 -20.77 -12.21
N TYR A 598 -34.45 -20.09 -13.32
CA TYR A 598 -33.87 -18.79 -13.63
C TYR A 598 -34.61 -17.70 -12.83
N SER A 599 -33.94 -17.10 -11.85
CA SER A 599 -34.56 -16.15 -10.93
C SER A 599 -34.21 -14.69 -11.26
N VAL A 600 -35.10 -13.76 -10.90
CA VAL A 600 -34.86 -12.32 -11.06
C VAL A 600 -33.56 -11.87 -10.35
N PRO A 601 -33.27 -12.27 -9.08
CA PRO A 601 -32.02 -11.89 -8.43
C PRO A 601 -30.78 -12.42 -9.14
N GLN A 602 -30.84 -13.65 -9.68
CA GLN A 602 -29.74 -14.21 -10.46
C GLN A 602 -29.45 -13.37 -11.70
N TYR A 603 -30.48 -13.01 -12.47
CA TYR A 603 -30.33 -12.19 -13.66
C TYR A 603 -29.77 -10.79 -13.32
N VAL A 604 -30.37 -10.11 -12.34
CA VAL A 604 -29.95 -8.76 -11.93
C VAL A 604 -28.51 -8.76 -11.41
N CYS A 605 -28.11 -9.72 -10.56
CA CYS A 605 -26.75 -9.84 -10.08
C CYS A 605 -25.76 -10.17 -11.21
N SER A 606 -26.14 -11.06 -12.14
CA SER A 606 -25.30 -11.40 -13.29
C SER A 606 -25.05 -10.18 -14.20
N ALA A 607 -26.09 -9.38 -14.44
CA ALA A 607 -26.03 -8.19 -15.25
C ALA A 607 -25.17 -7.11 -14.58
N LEU A 608 -25.36 -6.90 -13.27
CA LEU A 608 -24.57 -5.94 -12.50
C LEU A 608 -23.08 -6.29 -12.49
N ILE A 609 -22.73 -7.54 -12.20
CA ILE A 609 -21.34 -8.01 -12.17
C ILE A 609 -20.69 -7.87 -13.54
N THR A 610 -21.39 -8.31 -14.60
CA THR A 610 -20.88 -8.24 -15.98
C THR A 610 -20.65 -6.79 -16.40
N PHE A 611 -21.63 -5.92 -16.16
CA PHE A 611 -21.59 -4.52 -16.58
C PHE A 611 -20.53 -3.70 -15.82
N VAL A 612 -20.51 -3.80 -14.48
CA VAL A 612 -19.52 -3.08 -13.65
C VAL A 612 -18.10 -3.53 -13.99
N SER A 613 -17.86 -4.84 -14.05
CA SER A 613 -16.52 -5.37 -14.34
C SER A 613 -16.09 -5.01 -15.77
N ALA A 614 -17.03 -4.93 -16.70
CA ALA A 614 -16.76 -4.51 -18.06
C ALA A 614 -16.33 -3.04 -18.15
N GLU A 615 -17.02 -2.14 -17.45
CA GLU A 615 -16.69 -0.70 -17.42
C GLU A 615 -15.32 -0.44 -16.77
N VAL A 616 -14.98 -1.17 -15.70
CA VAL A 616 -13.64 -1.09 -15.09
C VAL A 616 -12.57 -1.56 -16.07
N LEU A 617 -12.81 -2.66 -16.78
CA LEU A 617 -11.88 -3.20 -17.76
C LEU A 617 -11.67 -2.22 -18.93
N GLU A 618 -12.72 -1.51 -19.35
CA GLU A 618 -12.63 -0.49 -20.40
C GLU A 618 -11.71 0.66 -20.01
N GLY A 619 -11.87 1.21 -18.80
CA GLY A 619 -11.04 2.31 -18.31
C GLY A 619 -9.57 1.95 -18.28
N VAL A 620 -9.24 0.76 -17.77
CA VAL A 620 -7.86 0.24 -17.70
C VAL A 620 -7.30 -0.03 -19.11
N ASN A 621 -8.07 -0.65 -19.99
CA ASN A 621 -7.62 -0.98 -21.34
C ASN A 621 -7.37 0.29 -22.19
N LEU A 622 -8.20 1.32 -22.05
CA LEU A 622 -8.00 2.60 -22.73
C LEU A 622 -6.76 3.35 -22.25
N SER A 623 -6.52 3.36 -20.93
CA SER A 623 -5.28 3.88 -20.35
C SER A 623 -4.06 3.17 -20.94
N LEU A 624 -4.07 1.84 -20.98
CA LEU A 624 -2.98 1.05 -21.55
C LEU A 624 -2.81 1.29 -23.06
N LEU A 625 -3.90 1.32 -23.83
CA LEU A 625 -3.85 1.54 -25.28
C LEU A 625 -3.24 2.90 -25.63
N SER A 626 -3.56 3.95 -24.86
CA SER A 626 -2.96 5.29 -25.01
C SER A 626 -1.44 5.31 -24.80
N ARG A 627 -0.89 4.38 -24.01
CA ARG A 627 0.53 4.30 -23.67
C ARG A 627 1.33 3.42 -24.64
N VAL A 628 0.66 2.57 -25.41
CA VAL A 628 1.27 1.58 -26.32
C VAL A 628 1.06 1.95 -27.79
N MET A 629 0.14 2.87 -28.10
CA MET A 629 -0.08 3.35 -29.46
C MET A 629 1.10 4.16 -30.03
N SER A 630 1.45 3.89 -31.28
CA SER A 630 2.53 4.58 -32.00
C SER A 630 2.17 6.04 -32.29
N SER A 631 3.14 6.96 -32.16
CA SER A 631 3.01 8.37 -32.55
C SER A 631 2.66 8.56 -34.03
N ARG A 632 3.00 7.59 -34.90
CA ARG A 632 2.59 7.55 -36.32
C ARG A 632 1.08 7.40 -36.54
N LEU A 633 0.35 6.96 -35.52
CA LEU A 633 -1.11 6.86 -35.49
C LEU A 633 -1.74 8.02 -34.69
N ALA A 634 -0.97 9.04 -34.31
CA ALA A 634 -1.48 10.25 -33.66
C ALA A 634 -2.13 11.21 -34.67
N CYS A 635 -1.64 11.25 -35.92
CA CYS A 635 -2.12 12.16 -36.97
C CYS A 635 -2.55 11.41 -38.24
N GLY A 636 -3.49 12.01 -39.00
CA GLY A 636 -4.01 11.46 -40.26
C GLY A 636 -5.36 10.74 -40.14
N THR A 637 -5.85 10.19 -41.26
CA THR A 637 -7.18 9.56 -41.34
C THR A 637 -7.27 8.26 -40.52
N TYR A 638 -6.23 7.43 -40.53
CA TYR A 638 -6.16 6.15 -39.80
C TYR A 638 -5.47 6.31 -38.44
N ASN A 639 -5.98 7.22 -37.61
CA ASN A 639 -5.44 7.49 -36.27
C ASN A 639 -5.98 6.53 -35.19
N GLY A 640 -5.41 6.60 -33.98
CA GLY A 640 -5.80 5.80 -32.83
C GLY A 640 -7.23 6.01 -32.33
N GLY A 641 -7.74 7.24 -32.45
CA GLY A 641 -9.13 7.57 -32.13
C GLY A 641 -10.11 6.81 -33.02
N LEU A 642 -9.82 6.72 -34.32
CA LEU A 642 -10.60 5.93 -35.27
C LEU A 642 -10.51 4.43 -34.95
N LEU A 643 -9.30 3.88 -34.75
CA LEU A 643 -9.11 2.44 -34.46
C LEU A 643 -9.90 1.96 -33.23
N SER A 644 -9.87 2.72 -32.13
CA SER A 644 -10.64 2.37 -30.93
C SER A 644 -12.15 2.57 -31.13
N THR A 645 -12.56 3.55 -31.93
CA THR A 645 -13.98 3.77 -32.26
C THR A 645 -14.52 2.65 -33.13
N GLU A 646 -13.75 2.20 -34.13
CA GLU A 646 -14.10 1.09 -35.02
C GLU A 646 -14.18 -0.23 -34.26
N ALA A 647 -13.18 -0.58 -33.45
CA ALA A 647 -13.19 -1.84 -32.70
C ALA A 647 -14.44 -1.96 -31.81
N GLY A 648 -14.85 -0.87 -31.16
CA GLY A 648 -16.07 -0.85 -30.35
C GLY A 648 -17.35 -0.87 -31.19
N THR A 649 -17.37 -0.21 -32.35
CA THR A 649 -18.56 -0.15 -33.21
C THR A 649 -18.79 -1.50 -33.91
N PHE A 650 -17.73 -2.15 -34.42
CA PHE A 650 -17.82 -3.51 -34.95
C PHE A 650 -18.35 -4.48 -33.90
N ALA A 651 -17.86 -4.39 -32.66
CA ALA A 651 -18.34 -5.26 -31.58
C ALA A 651 -19.86 -5.15 -31.36
N ARG A 652 -20.43 -3.93 -31.41
CA ARG A 652 -21.89 -3.72 -31.33
C ARG A 652 -22.63 -4.34 -32.52
N VAL A 653 -22.15 -4.08 -33.74
CA VAL A 653 -22.74 -4.67 -34.95
C VAL A 653 -22.79 -6.19 -34.86
N PHE A 654 -21.69 -6.83 -34.45
CA PHE A 654 -21.67 -8.28 -34.28
C PHE A 654 -22.63 -8.76 -33.18
N ALA A 655 -22.75 -8.03 -32.07
CA ALA A 655 -23.69 -8.35 -31.00
C ALA A 655 -25.15 -8.28 -31.47
N ASP A 656 -25.56 -7.20 -32.12
CA ASP A 656 -26.92 -6.97 -32.61
C ASP A 656 -27.35 -7.99 -33.69
N VAL A 657 -26.41 -8.32 -34.59
CA VAL A 657 -26.61 -9.40 -35.57
C VAL A 657 -26.76 -10.75 -34.87
N THR A 658 -25.99 -11.00 -33.80
CA THR A 658 -26.10 -12.23 -33.01
C THR A 658 -27.49 -12.37 -32.37
N ILE A 659 -28.04 -11.29 -31.79
CA ILE A 659 -29.38 -11.28 -31.18
C ILE A 659 -30.45 -11.59 -32.22
N THR A 660 -30.35 -10.93 -33.38
CA THR A 660 -31.32 -11.11 -34.48
C THR A 660 -31.31 -12.55 -35.02
N LEU A 661 -30.12 -13.13 -35.25
CA LEU A 661 -29.97 -14.52 -35.71
C LEU A 661 -30.46 -15.53 -34.67
N ALA A 662 -30.22 -15.27 -33.38
CA ALA A 662 -30.70 -16.11 -32.29
C ALA A 662 -32.24 -16.12 -32.22
N GLY A 663 -32.88 -14.99 -32.49
CA GLY A 663 -34.34 -14.88 -32.60
C GLY A 663 -34.94 -15.69 -33.75
N TYR A 664 -34.29 -15.70 -34.91
CA TYR A 664 -34.74 -16.44 -36.10
C TYR A 664 -34.72 -17.97 -35.92
N LEU A 665 -33.81 -18.50 -35.08
CA LEU A 665 -33.67 -19.93 -34.78
C LEU A 665 -34.62 -20.44 -33.68
N GLY A 666 -35.53 -19.59 -33.19
CA GLY A 666 -36.56 -19.88 -32.19
C GLY A 666 -36.16 -19.51 -30.76
N GLN A 667 -37.06 -18.83 -30.04
CA GLN A 667 -36.88 -18.33 -28.66
C GLN A 667 -36.34 -19.40 -27.67
N ASN A 668 -36.70 -20.68 -27.85
CA ASN A 668 -36.25 -21.78 -26.99
C ASN A 668 -34.77 -22.20 -27.19
N ARG A 669 -34.11 -21.78 -28.28
CA ARG A 669 -32.71 -22.16 -28.60
C ARG A 669 -31.68 -21.06 -28.32
N LEU A 670 -32.09 -19.89 -27.83
CA LEU A 670 -31.18 -18.82 -27.38
C LEU A 670 -30.13 -19.36 -26.37
N SER A 671 -30.58 -20.24 -25.46
CA SER A 671 -29.75 -20.86 -24.42
C SER A 671 -28.69 -21.86 -24.94
N VAL A 672 -28.80 -22.34 -26.18
CA VAL A 672 -27.89 -23.32 -26.80
C VAL A 672 -26.79 -22.60 -27.59
N TRP A 673 -27.12 -21.50 -28.26
CA TRP A 673 -26.16 -20.69 -29.01
C TRP A 673 -25.21 -19.90 -28.11
N PHE A 674 -25.72 -19.38 -27.00
CA PHE A 674 -24.87 -18.74 -26.00
C PHE A 674 -23.81 -19.69 -25.40
N ARG A 675 -24.11 -21.00 -25.28
CA ARG A 675 -23.11 -22.00 -24.86
C ARG A 675 -21.99 -22.18 -25.92
N SER A 676 -22.31 -22.04 -27.20
CA SER A 676 -21.33 -22.06 -28.29
C SER A 676 -20.48 -20.80 -28.30
N LEU A 677 -21.07 -19.64 -28.00
CA LEU A 677 -20.35 -18.37 -27.86
C LEU A 677 -19.40 -18.38 -26.66
N LEU A 678 -19.84 -18.96 -25.55
CA LEU A 678 -19.02 -19.19 -24.37
C LEU A 678 -17.83 -20.11 -24.67
N ARG A 679 -18.04 -21.12 -25.54
CA ARG A 679 -16.97 -21.95 -26.08
C ARG A 679 -15.97 -21.14 -26.90
N ILE A 680 -16.41 -20.19 -27.73
CA ILE A 680 -15.53 -19.34 -28.53
C ILE A 680 -14.73 -18.36 -27.63
N VAL A 681 -15.35 -17.78 -26.61
CA VAL A 681 -14.67 -16.95 -25.60
C VAL A 681 -13.66 -17.78 -24.79
N PHE A 682 -14.02 -19.03 -24.42
CA PHE A 682 -13.11 -19.98 -23.78
C PHE A 682 -11.96 -20.44 -24.69
N GLU A 683 -12.22 -20.64 -25.98
CA GLU A 683 -11.21 -21.03 -26.97
C GLU A 683 -10.29 -19.85 -27.33
N ALA A 684 -10.79 -18.61 -27.32
CA ALA A 684 -9.99 -17.40 -27.43
C ALA A 684 -9.11 -17.18 -26.18
N ALA A 685 -9.64 -17.42 -24.98
CA ALA A 685 -8.86 -17.44 -23.75
C ALA A 685 -7.78 -18.55 -23.77
N LYS A 686 -8.11 -19.74 -24.32
CA LYS A 686 -7.15 -20.82 -24.60
C LYS A 686 -6.04 -20.40 -25.57
N ALA A 687 -6.38 -19.65 -26.61
CA ALA A 687 -5.43 -19.16 -27.61
C ALA A 687 -4.46 -18.10 -27.02
N ILE A 688 -4.93 -17.32 -26.05
CA ILE A 688 -4.12 -16.32 -25.31
C ILE A 688 -3.16 -16.99 -24.30
N MET A 689 -3.51 -18.14 -23.73
CA MET A 689 -2.82 -18.73 -22.57
C MET A 689 -1.94 -19.96 -22.89
N GLY A 690 -1.47 -20.11 -24.13
CA GLY A 690 -0.82 -21.32 -24.68
C GLY A 690 0.07 -22.14 -23.72
N CYS A 691 -0.50 -23.16 -23.07
CA CYS A 691 0.17 -24.41 -22.64
C CYS A 691 -0.82 -25.35 -21.92
N GLY A 692 -1.01 -26.57 -22.45
CA GLY A 692 -1.98 -27.58 -21.98
C GLY A 692 -1.71 -28.19 -20.58
N TRP A 693 -0.70 -27.74 -19.85
CA TRP A 693 -0.42 -28.21 -18.49
C TRP A 693 -1.43 -27.66 -17.45
N TRP A 694 -2.08 -26.54 -17.78
CA TRP A 694 -3.03 -25.87 -16.89
C TRP A 694 -4.40 -26.55 -16.82
N TRP A 695 -4.80 -27.40 -17.78
CA TRP A 695 -6.10 -28.08 -17.68
C TRP A 695 -6.14 -29.14 -16.57
N ARG A 696 -4.98 -29.76 -16.24
CA ARG A 696 -4.83 -30.61 -15.06
C ARG A 696 -4.85 -29.81 -13.76
N LEU A 697 -4.39 -28.56 -13.79
CA LEU A 697 -4.49 -27.61 -12.68
C LEU A 697 -5.90 -27.04 -12.54
N ILE A 698 -6.66 -26.85 -13.62
CA ILE A 698 -8.04 -26.35 -13.59
C ILE A 698 -9.01 -27.45 -13.19
N THR A 699 -8.83 -28.69 -13.64
CA THR A 699 -9.60 -29.83 -13.08
C THR A 699 -9.20 -30.11 -11.63
N ALA A 700 -7.93 -30.00 -11.25
CA ALA A 700 -7.52 -30.02 -9.85
C ALA A 700 -8.01 -28.79 -9.06
N ALA A 701 -8.22 -27.64 -9.72
CA ALA A 701 -8.75 -26.43 -9.11
C ALA A 701 -10.28 -26.44 -9.06
N ILE A 702 -11.00 -27.13 -9.93
CA ILE A 702 -12.47 -27.28 -9.89
C ILE A 702 -12.84 -28.37 -8.88
N THR A 703 -12.13 -29.51 -8.88
CA THR A 703 -12.20 -30.49 -7.79
C THR A 703 -11.68 -29.89 -6.50
N GLY A 704 -10.73 -28.96 -6.59
CA GLY A 704 -10.35 -28.05 -5.52
C GLY A 704 -11.53 -27.20 -5.06
N ILE A 705 -12.14 -26.40 -5.94
CA ILE A 705 -13.18 -25.41 -5.63
C ILE A 705 -14.44 -26.08 -5.07
N LEU A 706 -14.82 -27.27 -5.55
CA LEU A 706 -15.91 -28.06 -4.98
C LEU A 706 -15.55 -28.66 -3.61
N CYS A 707 -14.27 -28.91 -3.33
CA CYS A 707 -13.77 -29.23 -1.98
C CYS A 707 -13.47 -27.97 -1.13
N PHE A 708 -13.43 -26.78 -1.72
CA PHE A 708 -13.00 -25.52 -1.09
C PHE A 708 -14.17 -24.57 -0.74
N HIS A 709 -15.43 -24.99 -0.91
CA HIS A 709 -16.57 -24.36 -0.22
C HIS A 709 -16.58 -24.59 1.31
N GLY A 710 -15.54 -25.24 1.86
CA GLY A 710 -15.31 -25.37 3.30
C GLY A 710 -14.17 -24.53 3.89
N LEU A 711 -13.47 -23.66 3.13
CA LEU A 711 -12.34 -22.89 3.67
C LEU A 711 -12.42 -21.41 3.29
N CYS A 712 -12.95 -20.63 4.23
CA CYS A 712 -12.67 -19.21 4.42
C CYS A 712 -11.16 -18.93 4.30
N HIS A 713 -10.76 -17.68 4.00
CA HIS A 713 -9.36 -17.24 4.03
C HIS A 713 -8.70 -17.58 5.37
N ALA A 714 -8.12 -18.78 5.46
CA ALA A 714 -7.28 -19.19 6.55
C ALA A 714 -5.87 -18.73 6.20
N HIS A 715 -5.36 -17.77 6.96
CA HIS A 715 -3.94 -17.51 7.06
C HIS A 715 -3.21 -18.87 7.17
N LYS A 716 -2.23 -19.14 6.28
CA LYS A 716 -1.45 -20.38 6.36
C LYS A 716 -0.68 -20.37 7.67
N VAL A 717 -1.21 -21.11 8.66
CA VAL A 717 -0.54 -21.36 9.94
C VAL A 717 0.92 -21.77 9.66
N PRO A 718 1.91 -21.08 10.25
CA PRO A 718 3.32 -21.48 10.12
C PRO A 718 3.48 -22.94 10.54
N ASN A 719 3.74 -23.82 9.57
CA ASN A 719 3.93 -25.24 9.82
C ASN A 719 5.42 -25.54 10.02
N TYR A 720 5.89 -25.32 11.24
CA TYR A 720 7.26 -25.66 11.63
C TYR A 720 7.36 -27.14 11.97
N THR A 721 8.04 -27.92 11.11
CA THR A 721 8.25 -29.37 11.32
C THR A 721 8.99 -29.73 12.61
N PHE A 722 9.73 -28.78 13.17
CA PHE A 722 10.46 -28.91 14.42
C PHE A 722 9.62 -28.57 15.67
N VAL A 723 8.37 -28.12 15.53
CA VAL A 723 7.44 -27.87 16.64
C VAL A 723 6.53 -29.08 16.82
N GLN A 724 6.52 -29.63 18.02
CA GLN A 724 5.82 -30.88 18.34
C GLN A 724 5.17 -30.80 19.73
N HIS A 725 4.19 -31.67 19.98
CA HIS A 725 3.68 -31.88 21.34
C HIS A 725 4.70 -32.64 22.18
N ALA A 726 4.76 -32.36 23.48
CA ALA A 726 5.66 -33.07 24.40
C ALA A 726 5.43 -34.59 24.44
N THR A 727 4.22 -35.06 24.11
CA THR A 727 3.86 -36.48 24.05
C THR A 727 4.63 -37.26 22.99
N SER A 728 5.13 -36.61 21.93
CA SER A 728 6.01 -37.25 20.93
C SER A 728 7.48 -37.23 21.33
N ALA A 729 7.84 -36.58 22.44
CA ALA A 729 9.22 -36.49 22.88
C ALA A 729 9.70 -37.83 23.44
N PRO A 730 10.96 -38.23 23.18
CA PRO A 730 11.53 -39.40 23.83
C PRO A 730 11.62 -39.18 25.35
N VAL A 731 11.60 -40.28 26.11
CA VAL A 731 11.79 -40.24 27.59
C VAL A 731 13.15 -39.63 27.96
N LEU A 732 14.15 -39.81 27.10
CA LEU A 732 15.52 -39.32 27.28
C LEU A 732 16.02 -38.63 26.00
N SER A 733 16.58 -37.42 26.12
CA SER A 733 17.14 -36.68 24.99
C SER A 733 18.39 -35.86 25.35
N TYR A 734 19.19 -35.49 24.33
CA TYR A 734 20.46 -34.79 24.50
C TYR A 734 20.65 -33.64 23.51
N TYR A 735 20.97 -32.45 24.02
CA TYR A 735 21.12 -31.22 23.22
C TYR A 735 22.35 -30.41 23.63
N ASP A 736 22.79 -29.47 22.78
CA ASP A 736 23.85 -28.52 23.14
C ASP A 736 23.33 -27.40 24.03
N TYR A 737 22.10 -26.95 23.78
CA TYR A 737 21.40 -25.99 24.61
C TYR A 737 19.98 -26.46 24.91
N ILE A 738 19.51 -26.23 26.14
CA ILE A 738 18.12 -26.44 26.53
C ILE A 738 17.59 -25.09 27.01
N ILE A 739 16.59 -24.57 26.31
CA ILE A 739 15.92 -23.31 26.62
C ILE A 739 14.56 -23.65 27.23
N VAL A 740 14.32 -23.14 28.43
CA VAL A 740 13.06 -23.34 29.16
C VAL A 740 12.22 -22.08 29.07
N GLY A 741 11.11 -22.15 28.35
CA GLY A 741 10.21 -21.03 28.04
C GLY A 741 10.34 -20.60 26.58
N GLY A 742 9.32 -20.90 25.78
CA GLY A 742 9.16 -20.46 24.39
C GLY A 742 8.53 -19.08 24.30
N GLY A 743 9.00 -18.15 25.14
CA GLY A 743 8.44 -16.81 25.26
C GLY A 743 9.12 -15.75 24.40
N THR A 744 8.88 -14.49 24.76
CA THR A 744 9.32 -13.31 24.02
C THR A 744 10.84 -13.24 23.79
N SER A 745 11.66 -13.66 24.76
CA SER A 745 13.12 -13.79 24.57
C SER A 745 13.55 -15.19 24.12
N GLY A 746 12.81 -16.23 24.52
CA GLY A 746 13.16 -17.64 24.28
C GLY A 746 13.12 -18.02 22.80
N CYS A 747 12.11 -17.57 22.06
CA CYS A 747 11.99 -17.84 20.62
C CYS A 747 13.16 -17.26 19.79
N PRO A 748 13.47 -15.95 19.83
CA PRO A 748 14.60 -15.40 19.07
C PRO A 748 15.96 -15.94 19.52
N LEU A 749 16.11 -16.30 20.80
CA LEU A 749 17.30 -16.97 21.32
C LEU A 749 17.46 -18.37 20.71
N ALA A 750 16.40 -19.17 20.71
CA ALA A 750 16.41 -20.52 20.15
C ALA A 750 16.69 -20.50 18.64
N ALA A 751 16.01 -19.62 17.91
CA ALA A 751 16.24 -19.43 16.48
C ALA A 751 17.71 -19.09 16.18
N THR A 752 18.30 -18.18 16.98
CA THR A 752 19.71 -17.82 16.82
C THR A 752 20.66 -18.98 17.11
N LEU A 753 20.51 -19.65 18.26
CA LEU A 753 21.45 -20.71 18.67
C LEU A 753 21.37 -21.93 17.76
N SER A 754 20.19 -22.21 17.18
CA SER A 754 19.98 -23.35 16.28
C SER A 754 20.86 -23.34 15.01
N GLN A 755 21.38 -22.17 14.63
CA GLN A 755 22.23 -22.01 13.45
C GLN A 755 23.52 -22.85 13.53
N ASN A 756 24.07 -23.05 14.74
CA ASN A 756 25.35 -23.72 14.94
C ASN A 756 25.35 -24.76 16.08
N ALA A 757 24.19 -25.07 16.64
CA ALA A 757 24.05 -25.97 17.78
C ALA A 757 22.70 -26.69 17.75
N SER A 758 22.64 -27.87 18.39
CA SER A 758 21.37 -28.54 18.66
C SER A 758 20.67 -27.92 19.87
N VAL A 759 19.45 -27.42 19.67
CA VAL A 759 18.69 -26.66 20.67
C VAL A 759 17.36 -27.32 20.93
N LEU A 760 17.03 -27.51 22.22
CA LEU A 760 15.68 -27.86 22.67
C LEU A 760 15.02 -26.64 23.28
N LEU A 761 13.87 -26.24 22.78
CA LEU A 761 13.00 -25.21 23.35
C LEU A 761 11.77 -25.89 23.98
N ILE A 762 11.51 -25.64 25.26
CA ILE A 762 10.43 -26.28 26.00
C ILE A 762 9.42 -25.21 26.43
N GLU A 763 8.17 -25.33 25.98
CA GLU A 763 7.07 -24.41 26.29
C GLU A 763 5.91 -25.15 26.97
N ARG A 764 5.45 -24.63 28.11
CA ARG A 764 4.35 -25.22 28.88
C ARG A 764 2.97 -24.99 28.25
N GLY A 765 2.85 -23.94 27.44
CA GLY A 765 1.63 -23.59 26.71
C GLY A 765 1.44 -24.32 25.39
N GLY A 766 0.31 -24.04 24.74
CA GLY A 766 0.01 -24.50 23.39
C GLY A 766 0.61 -23.62 22.29
N SER A 767 0.20 -23.88 21.05
CA SER A 767 0.52 -23.03 19.89
C SER A 767 -0.39 -21.79 19.86
N PRO A 768 0.12 -20.59 19.51
CA PRO A 768 -0.72 -19.43 19.23
C PRO A 768 -1.48 -19.61 17.90
N TYR A 769 -0.92 -20.37 16.96
CA TYR A 769 -1.48 -20.52 15.64
C TYR A 769 -2.72 -21.40 15.64
N GLY A 770 -3.73 -21.00 14.86
CA GLY A 770 -5.04 -21.67 14.80
C GLY A 770 -6.00 -21.28 15.92
N ASN A 771 -5.59 -20.41 16.85
CA ASN A 771 -6.47 -19.86 17.88
C ASN A 771 -6.78 -18.39 17.57
N GLN A 772 -7.96 -18.12 17.01
CA GLN A 772 -8.38 -16.77 16.61
C GLN A 772 -8.39 -15.77 17.76
N ASN A 773 -8.69 -16.21 18.99
CA ASN A 773 -8.69 -15.32 20.16
C ASN A 773 -7.29 -14.72 20.39
N VAL A 774 -6.25 -15.51 20.13
CA VAL A 774 -4.85 -15.11 20.31
C VAL A 774 -4.36 -14.31 19.11
N THR A 775 -4.72 -14.71 17.88
CA THR A 775 -4.13 -14.14 16.66
C THR A 775 -4.83 -12.88 16.14
N ASN A 776 -6.03 -12.53 16.60
CA ASN A 776 -6.79 -11.38 16.10
C ASN A 776 -6.73 -10.17 17.07
N LEU A 777 -6.55 -8.96 16.54
CA LEU A 777 -6.61 -7.69 17.26
C LEU A 777 -7.90 -7.52 18.08
N GLY A 778 -9.06 -7.84 17.49
CA GLY A 778 -10.37 -7.64 18.09
C GLY A 778 -10.64 -8.51 19.32
N SER A 779 -9.91 -9.62 19.47
CA SER A 779 -10.09 -10.59 20.56
C SER A 779 -9.11 -10.40 21.73
N PHE A 780 -8.43 -9.25 21.80
CA PHE A 780 -7.52 -8.93 22.90
C PHE A 780 -8.22 -9.02 24.28
N GLY A 781 -9.41 -8.42 24.40
CA GLY A 781 -10.21 -8.48 25.63
C GLY A 781 -10.62 -9.90 25.99
N ASP A 782 -11.11 -10.67 25.01
CA ASP A 782 -11.59 -12.04 25.19
C ASP A 782 -10.45 -12.99 25.64
N THR A 783 -9.24 -12.82 25.10
CA THR A 783 -8.06 -13.61 25.52
C THR A 783 -7.70 -13.36 26.97
N LEU A 784 -7.77 -12.11 27.43
CA LEU A 784 -7.54 -11.80 28.84
C LEU A 784 -8.73 -12.20 29.72
N ALA A 785 -9.93 -12.31 29.17
CA ALA A 785 -11.17 -12.77 29.82
C ALA A 785 -11.18 -14.28 30.11
N ASP A 786 -10.53 -15.07 29.25
CA ASP A 786 -10.56 -16.54 29.30
C ASP A 786 -9.97 -17.11 30.60
N THR A 787 -10.83 -17.72 31.42
CA THR A 787 -10.50 -18.38 32.69
C THR A 787 -10.25 -19.88 32.54
N SER A 788 -10.32 -20.41 31.33
CA SER A 788 -10.19 -21.85 31.08
C SER A 788 -8.82 -22.38 31.53
N PRO A 789 -8.75 -23.65 32.01
CA PRO A 789 -7.49 -24.24 32.42
C PRO A 789 -6.42 -24.31 31.32
N LYS A 790 -6.81 -24.15 30.04
CA LYS A 790 -5.94 -24.14 28.86
C LYS A 790 -5.73 -22.73 28.27
N SER A 791 -6.26 -21.68 28.90
CA SER A 791 -6.13 -20.29 28.47
C SER A 791 -4.67 -19.92 28.22
N ALA A 792 -4.46 -19.17 27.13
CA ALA A 792 -3.17 -18.59 26.74
C ALA A 792 -2.73 -17.48 27.72
N ALA A 793 -3.67 -16.89 28.48
CA ALA A 793 -3.42 -15.91 29.51
C ALA A 793 -3.78 -16.50 30.89
N GLN A 794 -2.79 -17.03 31.60
CA GLN A 794 -2.98 -17.53 32.96
C GLN A 794 -3.10 -16.34 33.94
N ARG A 795 -4.31 -16.15 34.46
CA ARG A 795 -4.61 -15.10 35.45
C ARG A 795 -3.97 -15.37 36.81
N PHE A 796 -3.66 -14.30 37.52
CA PHE A 796 -3.30 -14.29 38.92
C PHE A 796 -3.69 -12.94 39.56
N ILE A 797 -3.68 -12.89 40.89
CA ILE A 797 -3.89 -11.66 41.65
C ILE A 797 -2.62 -11.45 42.46
N SER A 798 -2.04 -10.25 42.45
CA SER A 798 -0.92 -9.95 43.33
C SER A 798 -1.40 -9.88 44.79
N GLU A 799 -0.49 -10.02 45.74
CA GLU A 799 -0.81 -9.84 47.17
C GLU A 799 -1.25 -8.39 47.48
N ASP A 800 -0.97 -7.44 46.58
CA ASP A 800 -1.50 -6.08 46.63
C ASP A 800 -2.99 -6.00 46.23
N GLY A 801 -3.62 -7.10 45.80
CA GLY A 801 -5.00 -7.15 45.35
C GLY A 801 -5.23 -6.68 43.90
N VAL A 802 -4.18 -6.58 43.08
CA VAL A 802 -4.28 -6.14 41.68
C VAL A 802 -4.38 -7.35 40.75
N TYR A 803 -5.36 -7.32 39.85
CA TYR A 803 -5.54 -8.37 38.83
C TYR A 803 -4.41 -8.35 37.81
N ASN A 804 -3.95 -9.54 37.43
CA ASN A 804 -2.84 -9.67 36.51
C ASN A 804 -2.93 -10.97 35.68
N ALA A 805 -2.11 -11.07 34.65
CA ALA A 805 -2.05 -12.23 33.78
C ALA A 805 -0.62 -12.49 33.32
N ARG A 806 -0.28 -13.78 33.16
CA ARG A 806 0.96 -14.23 32.52
C ARG A 806 0.68 -15.12 31.33
N ALA A 807 1.48 -15.00 30.29
CA ALA A 807 1.33 -15.84 29.12
C ALA A 807 1.62 -17.32 29.41
N ARG A 808 0.91 -18.20 28.71
CA ARG A 808 1.07 -19.65 28.71
C ARG A 808 0.78 -20.19 27.31
N VAL A 809 1.60 -19.76 26.36
CA VAL A 809 1.50 -20.06 24.93
C VAL A 809 2.86 -19.80 24.29
N LEU A 810 3.20 -20.50 23.20
CA LEU A 810 4.38 -20.20 22.41
C LEU A 810 4.33 -18.74 21.90
N GLY A 811 5.46 -18.06 21.93
CA GLY A 811 5.59 -16.61 21.76
C GLY A 811 5.49 -15.82 23.08
N GLY A 812 4.91 -16.41 24.13
CA GLY A 812 4.81 -15.80 25.45
C GLY A 812 3.97 -14.52 25.44
N GLY A 813 4.45 -13.48 26.13
CA GLY A 813 3.71 -12.22 26.31
C GLY A 813 3.28 -11.56 25.00
N SER A 814 4.07 -11.68 23.93
CA SER A 814 3.72 -11.11 22.62
C SER A 814 2.46 -11.72 22.01
N SER A 815 2.07 -12.92 22.44
CA SER A 815 0.89 -13.61 21.94
C SER A 815 -0.41 -13.11 22.61
N VAL A 816 -0.32 -12.40 23.75
CA VAL A 816 -1.50 -11.97 24.53
C VAL A 816 -1.53 -10.47 24.84
N ASN A 817 -0.47 -9.72 24.49
CA ASN A 817 -0.36 -8.29 24.82
C ASN A 817 -1.18 -7.37 23.89
N ALA A 818 -1.13 -6.07 24.14
CA ALA A 818 -1.81 -5.06 23.32
C ALA A 818 -1.05 -4.63 22.04
N GLY A 819 0.09 -5.27 21.74
CA GLY A 819 0.80 -5.14 20.47
C GLY A 819 1.67 -3.90 20.23
N PHE A 820 1.66 -2.89 21.09
CA PHE A 820 2.49 -1.68 20.91
C PHE A 820 4.00 -1.96 20.89
N TYR A 821 4.69 -1.55 19.82
CA TYR A 821 6.10 -1.87 19.57
C TYR A 821 6.98 -0.62 19.62
N THR A 822 7.95 -0.61 20.54
CA THR A 822 8.88 0.51 20.75
C THR A 822 10.23 0.00 21.25
N ARG A 823 11.33 0.56 20.75
CA ARG A 823 12.69 0.28 21.20
C ARG A 823 12.96 0.94 22.55
N ALA A 824 13.96 0.42 23.26
CA ALA A 824 14.55 1.08 24.41
C ALA A 824 15.29 2.37 24.02
N SER A 825 15.40 3.31 24.96
CA SER A 825 16.22 4.51 24.77
C SER A 825 17.72 4.16 24.72
N PRO A 826 18.56 4.98 24.05
CA PRO A 826 20.01 4.82 24.09
C PRO A 826 20.59 4.85 25.52
N ASP A 827 20.01 5.67 26.40
CA ASP A 827 20.38 5.75 27.81
C ASP A 827 20.16 4.41 28.54
N PHE A 828 18.99 3.78 28.33
CA PHE A 828 18.72 2.45 28.88
C PHE A 828 19.72 1.41 28.35
N VAL A 829 20.01 1.43 27.05
CA VAL A 829 20.98 0.51 26.42
C VAL A 829 22.38 0.68 27.03
N SER A 830 22.79 1.93 27.29
CA SER A 830 24.07 2.24 27.94
C SER A 830 24.11 1.75 29.38
N LYS A 831 23.08 2.05 30.19
CA LYS A 831 22.94 1.59 31.59
C LYS A 831 22.94 0.07 31.70
N ALA A 832 22.33 -0.62 30.74
CA ALA A 832 22.32 -2.09 30.68
C ALA A 832 23.68 -2.68 30.27
N GLY A 833 24.65 -1.87 29.85
CA GLY A 833 25.98 -2.31 29.42
C GLY A 833 25.99 -3.07 28.10
N TRP A 834 25.01 -2.80 27.21
CA TRP A 834 24.90 -3.50 25.94
C TRP A 834 25.62 -2.75 24.80
N ASP A 835 26.27 -3.50 23.92
CA ASP A 835 26.81 -2.98 22.65
C ASP A 835 25.66 -2.45 21.76
N GLY A 836 25.56 -1.12 21.68
CA GLY A 836 24.52 -0.42 20.92
C GLY A 836 24.45 -0.81 19.44
N ARG A 837 25.58 -1.17 18.81
CA ARG A 837 25.59 -1.59 17.40
C ARG A 837 24.93 -2.96 17.24
N LEU A 838 25.22 -3.90 18.14
CA LEU A 838 24.60 -5.22 18.12
C LEU A 838 23.13 -5.15 18.55
N VAL A 839 22.78 -4.26 19.49
CA VAL A 839 21.39 -3.98 19.87
C VAL A 839 20.58 -3.50 18.67
N ASN A 840 21.06 -2.50 17.94
CA ASN A 840 20.33 -1.96 16.78
C ASN A 840 20.15 -3.02 15.67
N LYS A 841 21.19 -3.81 15.39
CA LYS A 841 21.08 -4.96 14.46
C LYS A 841 20.07 -6.01 14.92
N SER A 842 19.96 -6.22 16.23
CA SER A 842 19.03 -7.19 16.81
C SER A 842 17.59 -6.68 16.76
N TYR A 843 17.35 -5.37 16.98
CA TYR A 843 16.05 -4.75 16.75
C TYR A 843 15.62 -4.87 15.29
N GLN A 844 16.47 -4.47 14.33
CA GLN A 844 16.16 -4.57 12.90
C GLN A 844 15.83 -6.01 12.46
N TRP A 845 16.50 -7.01 13.05
CA TRP A 845 16.23 -8.42 12.78
C TRP A 845 14.83 -8.84 13.28
N VAL A 846 14.39 -8.33 14.43
CA VAL A 846 13.04 -8.58 14.96
C VAL A 846 12.00 -7.83 14.14
N GLU A 847 12.21 -6.53 13.90
CA GLU A 847 11.29 -5.62 13.23
C GLU A 847 10.90 -6.09 11.84
N LYS A 848 11.86 -6.67 11.09
CA LYS A 848 11.63 -7.19 9.74
C LYS A 848 10.52 -8.23 9.67
N MET A 849 10.20 -8.89 10.79
CA MET A 849 9.23 -9.97 10.84
C MET A 849 7.95 -9.60 11.58
N VAL A 850 8.06 -8.89 12.71
CA VAL A 850 6.92 -8.73 13.64
C VAL A 850 6.48 -7.29 13.87
N ALA A 851 7.14 -6.28 13.28
CA ALA A 851 6.80 -4.88 13.54
C ALA A 851 6.28 -4.17 12.30
N PHE A 852 5.14 -3.51 12.45
CA PHE A 852 4.43 -2.78 11.40
C PHE A 852 4.11 -1.35 11.84
N LYS A 853 3.86 -0.48 10.86
CA LYS A 853 3.29 0.84 11.10
C LYS A 853 1.77 0.71 11.20
N PRO A 854 1.13 1.14 12.30
CA PRO A 854 -0.31 1.01 12.45
C PRO A 854 -1.08 1.97 11.51
N PRO A 855 -2.30 1.60 11.06
CA PRO A 855 -3.20 2.54 10.42
C PRO A 855 -3.73 3.54 11.44
N MET A 856 -3.52 4.83 11.20
CA MET A 856 -3.97 5.91 12.09
C MET A 856 -5.45 6.21 11.82
N LEU A 857 -6.33 5.74 12.72
CA LEU A 857 -7.77 5.98 12.68
C LEU A 857 -8.17 7.16 13.58
N GLN A 858 -9.47 7.43 13.71
CA GLN A 858 -10.00 8.68 14.24
C GLN A 858 -9.69 8.88 15.74
N TRP A 859 -9.89 7.84 16.58
CA TRP A 859 -9.62 7.89 18.01
C TRP A 859 -8.15 8.15 18.30
N GLN A 860 -7.25 7.34 17.72
CA GLN A 860 -5.81 7.49 17.94
C GLN A 860 -5.29 8.82 17.37
N SER A 861 -5.84 9.30 16.25
CA SER A 861 -5.50 10.63 15.72
C SER A 861 -5.92 11.75 16.67
N ALA A 862 -7.13 11.68 17.24
CA ALA A 862 -7.59 12.64 18.23
C ALA A 862 -6.76 12.61 19.51
N VAL A 863 -6.32 11.43 19.97
CA VAL A 863 -5.38 11.31 21.10
C VAL A 863 -4.04 11.96 20.77
N ARG A 864 -3.47 11.70 19.59
CA ARG A 864 -2.21 12.31 19.14
C ARG A 864 -2.31 13.84 19.17
N ASP A 865 -3.34 14.38 18.54
CA ASP A 865 -3.49 15.82 18.41
C ASP A 865 -3.84 16.46 19.77
N GLY A 866 -4.64 15.78 20.59
CA GLY A 866 -4.94 16.20 21.96
C GLY A 866 -3.73 16.19 22.89
N LEU A 867 -2.79 15.24 22.71
CA LEU A 867 -1.51 15.23 23.45
C LEU A 867 -0.63 16.41 23.07
N LEU A 868 -0.61 16.79 21.79
CA LEU A 868 0.11 17.97 21.32
C LEU A 868 -0.50 19.26 21.90
N GLU A 869 -1.84 19.39 21.87
CA GLU A 869 -2.56 20.51 22.50
C GLU A 869 -2.35 20.56 24.03
N ALA A 870 -2.24 19.40 24.68
CA ALA A 870 -1.94 19.30 26.11
C ALA A 870 -0.48 19.64 26.48
N GLY A 871 0.38 19.93 25.50
CA GLY A 871 1.77 20.33 25.70
C GLY A 871 2.78 19.18 25.75
N VAL A 872 2.40 17.97 25.33
CA VAL A 872 3.32 16.81 25.24
C VAL A 872 4.11 16.87 23.93
N LEU A 873 5.08 17.80 23.91
CA LEU A 873 5.89 18.15 22.73
C LEU A 873 7.30 17.53 22.78
N PRO A 874 7.97 17.38 21.62
CA PRO A 874 7.53 17.68 20.25
C PRO A 874 6.66 16.58 19.61
N ASN A 875 6.13 16.83 18.41
CA ASN A 875 5.59 15.77 17.56
C ASN A 875 6.75 15.02 16.87
N ASN A 876 6.91 13.76 17.23
CA ASN A 876 7.95 12.88 16.72
C ASN A 876 7.50 12.01 15.53
N ASN A 877 6.27 12.19 15.05
CA ASN A 877 5.66 11.40 13.99
C ASN A 877 5.74 9.89 14.29
N PHE A 878 5.90 9.06 13.25
CA PHE A 878 6.11 7.63 13.40
C PHE A 878 7.57 7.30 13.66
N THR A 879 7.85 6.60 14.75
CA THR A 879 9.17 6.05 15.05
C THR A 879 9.08 4.84 15.97
N TYR A 880 10.01 3.90 15.85
CA TYR A 880 10.16 2.84 16.84
C TYR A 880 10.91 3.31 18.10
N ASP A 881 11.67 4.39 18.04
CA ASP A 881 12.53 4.81 19.15
C ASP A 881 11.71 5.38 20.32
N HIS A 882 12.13 5.09 21.56
CA HIS A 882 11.54 5.70 22.76
C HIS A 882 12.16 7.08 23.00
N ILE A 883 11.38 8.13 22.74
CA ILE A 883 11.81 9.53 22.82
C ILE A 883 10.71 10.41 23.40
N ILE A 884 11.11 11.45 24.14
CA ILE A 884 10.20 12.41 24.77
C ILE A 884 9.37 13.14 23.71
N GLY A 885 8.09 13.37 24.00
CA GLY A 885 7.12 14.00 23.12
C GLY A 885 6.00 13.04 22.69
N THR A 886 5.20 13.46 21.72
CA THR A 886 4.10 12.66 21.17
C THR A 886 4.58 11.90 19.94
N LYS A 887 4.33 10.59 19.88
CA LYS A 887 4.71 9.74 18.74
C LYS A 887 3.64 8.72 18.40
N VAL A 888 3.67 8.27 17.14
CA VAL A 888 3.06 7.02 16.70
C VAL A 888 4.14 5.92 16.81
N GLY A 889 3.88 4.87 17.57
CA GLY A 889 4.78 3.72 17.69
C GLY A 889 4.52 2.65 16.63
N GLY A 890 5.29 1.57 16.71
CA GLY A 890 5.01 0.36 15.94
C GLY A 890 3.87 -0.45 16.55
N THR A 891 3.42 -1.44 15.80
CA THR A 891 2.49 -2.46 16.27
C THR A 891 2.96 -3.83 15.79
N ILE A 892 2.61 -4.89 16.51
CA ILE A 892 2.82 -6.27 16.04
C ILE A 892 1.62 -6.82 15.26
N PHE A 893 0.58 -6.01 15.08
CA PHE A 893 -0.56 -6.36 14.24
C PHE A 893 -0.34 -5.84 12.82
N ASP A 894 -0.60 -6.67 11.82
CA ASP A 894 -0.56 -6.25 10.42
C ASP A 894 -1.81 -5.44 10.03
N LEU A 895 -1.90 -5.02 8.76
CA LEU A 895 -3.00 -4.21 8.24
C LEU A 895 -4.36 -4.91 8.31
N ASP A 896 -4.37 -6.25 8.36
CA ASP A 896 -5.58 -7.07 8.48
C ASP A 896 -5.94 -7.35 9.95
N GLY A 897 -5.16 -6.82 10.91
CA GLY A 897 -5.36 -7.03 12.34
C GLY A 897 -4.86 -8.39 12.85
N HIS A 898 -4.05 -9.12 12.08
CA HIS A 898 -3.42 -10.36 12.55
C HIS A 898 -2.18 -10.05 13.37
N ARG A 899 -2.05 -10.74 14.50
CA ARG A 899 -0.93 -10.63 15.43
C ARG A 899 0.27 -11.44 14.95
N HIS A 900 1.42 -10.79 14.86
CA HIS A 900 2.73 -11.43 14.68
C HIS A 900 3.47 -11.45 16.02
N THR A 901 3.88 -12.63 16.48
CA THR A 901 4.41 -12.86 17.82
C THR A 901 5.91 -13.20 17.78
N ALA A 902 6.55 -13.28 18.95
CA ALA A 902 7.92 -13.80 19.02
C ALA A 902 8.06 -15.23 18.47
N ALA A 903 6.98 -16.02 18.41
CA ALA A 903 7.00 -17.35 17.81
C ALA A 903 7.33 -17.31 16.31
N ASP A 904 6.95 -16.25 15.60
CA ASP A 904 7.21 -16.11 14.17
C ASP A 904 8.71 -16.00 13.89
N LEU A 905 9.48 -15.45 14.83
CA LEU A 905 10.95 -15.37 14.78
C LEU A 905 11.63 -16.75 14.68
N LEU A 906 10.91 -17.84 15.02
CA LEU A 906 11.37 -19.21 14.78
C LEU A 906 11.49 -19.57 13.30
N GLN A 907 10.89 -18.79 12.38
CA GLN A 907 11.13 -18.93 10.95
C GLN A 907 12.61 -18.74 10.59
N TYR A 908 13.35 -17.96 11.38
CA TYR A 908 14.79 -17.80 11.22
C TYR A 908 15.62 -18.96 11.79
N ALA A 909 15.01 -19.99 12.37
CA ALA A 909 15.72 -21.14 12.92
C ALA A 909 16.25 -22.07 11.82
N ASN A 910 17.31 -22.80 12.13
CA ASN A 910 17.70 -23.97 11.35
C ASN A 910 16.79 -25.14 11.75
N PRO A 911 15.94 -25.66 10.84
CA PRO A 911 14.95 -26.68 11.18
C PRO A 911 15.56 -28.02 11.62
N LYS A 912 16.82 -28.30 11.24
CA LYS A 912 17.55 -29.49 11.69
C LYS A 912 18.22 -29.30 13.06
N GLY A 913 18.42 -28.05 13.46
CA GLY A 913 19.13 -27.68 14.69
C GLY A 913 18.20 -27.38 15.87
N LEU A 914 16.90 -27.22 15.65
CA LEU A 914 15.92 -26.87 16.67
C LEU A 914 14.91 -27.99 16.88
N THR A 915 14.51 -28.21 18.14
CA THR A 915 13.33 -28.97 18.52
C THR A 915 12.52 -28.12 19.50
N VAL A 916 11.23 -27.94 19.26
CA VAL A 916 10.32 -27.21 20.14
C VAL A 916 9.26 -28.17 20.67
N LEU A 917 9.10 -28.25 21.98
CA LEU A 917 8.09 -29.07 22.64
C LEU A 917 7.05 -28.17 23.30
N LEU A 918 5.80 -28.29 22.84
CA LEU A 918 4.62 -27.61 23.38
C LEU A 918 3.98 -28.47 24.48
N ARG A 919 3.21 -27.82 25.36
CA ARG A 919 2.53 -28.46 26.50
C ARG A 919 3.50 -29.27 27.38
N ALA A 920 4.70 -28.73 27.55
CA ALA A 920 5.80 -29.33 28.28
C ALA A 920 6.12 -28.52 29.54
N THR A 921 5.65 -28.98 30.70
CA THR A 921 5.88 -28.26 31.98
C THR A 921 7.18 -28.73 32.62
N VAL A 922 8.21 -27.88 32.60
CA VAL A 922 9.48 -28.12 33.29
C VAL A 922 9.29 -28.03 34.80
N HIS A 923 9.66 -29.09 35.51
CA HIS A 923 9.50 -29.17 36.96
C HIS A 923 10.78 -28.83 37.72
N ARG A 924 11.94 -29.20 37.17
CA ARG A 924 13.21 -29.08 37.88
C ARG A 924 14.42 -29.12 36.95
N ILE A 925 15.48 -28.41 37.34
CA ILE A 925 16.82 -28.50 36.78
C ILE A 925 17.66 -29.47 37.62
N PHE A 926 18.48 -30.29 36.95
CA PHE A 926 19.43 -31.20 37.57
C PHE A 926 20.83 -30.59 37.67
N PHE A 927 21.45 -30.74 38.84
CA PHE A 927 22.77 -30.24 39.15
C PHE A 927 23.73 -31.37 39.56
N ARG A 928 24.97 -31.30 39.07
CA ARG A 928 26.09 -32.10 39.57
C ARG A 928 26.84 -31.30 40.63
N THR A 929 26.95 -31.87 41.83
CA THR A 929 27.65 -31.26 42.97
C THR A 929 28.89 -32.04 43.42
N LYS A 930 28.93 -33.36 43.18
CA LYS A 930 30.07 -34.20 43.60
C LYS A 930 31.30 -33.92 42.74
N GLY A 931 32.42 -33.60 43.39
CA GLY A 931 33.73 -33.37 42.73
C GLY A 931 33.84 -32.06 41.96
N MET A 932 32.99 -31.08 42.24
CA MET A 932 32.91 -29.80 41.52
C MET A 932 32.98 -28.64 42.52
N LEU A 933 33.73 -27.58 42.19
CA LEU A 933 33.83 -26.37 43.02
C LEU A 933 32.49 -25.64 43.14
N ARG A 934 31.71 -25.63 42.05
CA ARG A 934 30.37 -25.04 41.97
C ARG A 934 29.39 -26.06 41.40
N PRO A 935 28.12 -26.08 41.85
CA PRO A 935 27.10 -26.92 41.23
C PRO A 935 26.94 -26.58 39.75
N LYS A 936 26.93 -27.60 38.89
CA LYS A 936 26.75 -27.42 37.44
C LYS A 936 25.44 -27.98 36.94
N ALA A 937 24.66 -27.15 36.27
CA ALA A 937 23.42 -27.56 35.61
C ALA A 937 23.74 -28.48 34.43
N HIS A 938 23.01 -29.60 34.28
CA HIS A 938 23.31 -30.58 33.23
C HIS A 938 22.09 -31.27 32.61
N GLY A 939 20.88 -31.00 33.10
CA GLY A 939 19.64 -31.47 32.47
C GLY A 939 18.41 -30.90 33.14
N VAL A 940 17.25 -31.18 32.56
CA VAL A 940 15.93 -30.80 33.09
C VAL A 940 14.99 -32.00 33.06
N VAL A 941 14.00 -31.99 33.96
CA VAL A 941 12.85 -32.90 33.91
C VAL A 941 11.59 -32.10 33.63
N PHE A 942 10.79 -32.60 32.70
CA PHE A 942 9.51 -32.00 32.33
C PHE A 942 8.45 -33.08 32.23
N ARG A 943 7.18 -32.66 32.28
CA ARG A 943 6.03 -33.53 32.01
C ARG A 943 5.29 -33.07 30.77
N ASP A 944 4.76 -34.02 30.03
CA ASP A 944 3.81 -33.75 28.95
C ASP A 944 2.38 -33.60 29.50
N GLU A 945 1.43 -33.33 28.60
CA GLU A 945 0.01 -33.19 28.95
C GLU A 945 -0.65 -34.48 29.45
N ALA A 946 -0.05 -35.65 29.16
CA ALA A 946 -0.49 -36.95 29.68
C ALA A 946 0.12 -37.27 31.08
N GLY A 947 0.98 -36.40 31.60
CA GLY A 947 1.65 -36.57 32.89
C GLY A 947 2.90 -37.46 32.84
N VAL A 948 3.32 -37.92 31.66
CA VAL A 948 4.54 -38.71 31.45
C VAL A 948 5.76 -37.84 31.71
N LYS A 949 6.77 -38.41 32.39
CA LYS A 949 8.01 -37.69 32.74
C LYS A 949 9.08 -37.92 31.68
N HIS A 950 9.63 -36.82 31.18
CA HIS A 950 10.74 -36.80 30.22
C HIS A 950 11.96 -36.12 30.84
N LYS A 951 13.15 -36.50 30.38
CA LYS A 951 14.43 -35.92 30.82
C LYS A 951 15.26 -35.51 29.61
N ALA A 952 15.67 -34.24 29.59
CA ALA A 952 16.59 -33.71 28.58
C ALA A 952 17.92 -33.35 29.25
N TYR A 953 19.03 -33.75 28.65
CA TYR A 953 20.38 -33.53 29.17
C TYR A 953 21.26 -32.74 28.20
N LEU A 954 22.27 -32.07 28.74
CA LEU A 954 23.29 -31.43 27.92
C LEU A 954 24.27 -32.48 27.37
N LYS A 955 24.65 -32.36 26.09
CA LYS A 955 25.75 -33.13 25.49
C LYS A 955 27.07 -32.81 26.22
N LYS A 956 28.01 -33.77 26.23
CA LYS A 956 29.33 -33.64 26.88
C LYS A 956 30.26 -32.67 26.12
N ARG A 957 30.00 -31.36 26.21
CA ARG A 957 30.88 -30.28 25.75
C ARG A 957 30.94 -29.18 26.81
N SER A 958 32.09 -28.51 26.93
CA SER A 958 32.37 -27.56 28.02
C SER A 958 31.50 -26.29 27.98
N MET A 959 30.99 -25.91 26.81
CA MET A 959 30.20 -24.69 26.55
C MET A 959 28.70 -24.94 26.30
N ASN A 960 28.20 -26.13 26.67
CA ASN A 960 26.78 -26.45 26.61
C ASN A 960 26.11 -25.97 27.91
N GLU A 961 24.95 -25.34 27.79
CA GLU A 961 24.30 -24.61 28.90
C GLU A 961 22.77 -24.79 28.86
N ILE A 962 22.14 -24.70 30.04
CA ILE A 962 20.68 -24.54 30.18
C ILE A 962 20.39 -23.05 30.29
N ILE A 963 19.34 -22.58 29.62
CA ILE A 963 18.95 -21.17 29.63
C ILE A 963 17.48 -21.07 30.03
N LEU A 964 17.20 -20.28 31.06
CA LEU A 964 15.84 -19.95 31.48
C LEU A 964 15.36 -18.71 30.74
N SER A 965 14.22 -18.84 30.08
CA SER A 965 13.47 -17.78 29.41
C SER A 965 11.98 -17.90 29.76
N ALA A 966 11.68 -18.30 31.01
CA ALA A 966 10.35 -18.60 31.52
C ALA A 966 9.60 -17.35 32.03
N GLY A 967 10.19 -16.16 31.86
CA GLY A 967 9.60 -14.86 32.20
C GLY A 967 9.81 -14.45 33.66
N ALA A 968 9.38 -13.23 33.97
CA ALA A 968 9.54 -12.58 35.28
C ALA A 968 9.04 -13.44 36.46
N LEU A 969 8.00 -14.24 36.26
CA LEU A 969 7.47 -15.15 37.28
C LEU A 969 8.05 -16.56 37.18
N GLY A 970 8.14 -17.12 35.97
CA GLY A 970 8.51 -18.52 35.77
C GLY A 970 9.98 -18.81 36.05
N SER A 971 10.90 -17.90 35.70
CA SER A 971 12.34 -18.09 35.90
C SER A 971 12.74 -18.15 37.38
N PRO A 972 12.39 -17.18 38.24
CA PRO A 972 12.67 -17.29 39.68
C PRO A 972 11.93 -18.45 40.35
N GLN A 973 10.68 -18.73 39.94
CA GLN A 973 9.92 -19.89 40.43
C GLN A 973 10.66 -21.21 40.15
N LEU A 974 11.13 -21.40 38.91
CA LEU A 974 11.82 -22.63 38.53
C LEU A 974 13.21 -22.76 39.18
N LEU A 975 13.94 -21.66 39.39
CA LEU A 975 15.18 -21.68 40.17
C LEU A 975 14.91 -22.20 41.59
N MET A 976 13.89 -21.65 42.26
CA MET A 976 13.52 -22.09 43.62
C MET A 976 13.08 -23.55 43.66
N LEU A 977 12.20 -23.98 42.73
CA LEU A 977 11.79 -25.39 42.62
C LEU A 977 12.98 -26.34 42.35
N SER A 978 14.05 -25.82 41.77
CA SER A 978 15.28 -26.57 41.49
C SER A 978 16.27 -26.60 42.66
N GLY A 979 16.01 -25.85 43.74
CA GLY A 979 16.86 -25.74 44.92
C GLY A 979 17.81 -24.54 44.91
N VAL A 980 17.55 -23.53 44.07
CA VAL A 980 18.36 -22.31 43.96
C VAL A 980 17.49 -21.12 44.36
N GLY A 981 17.72 -20.55 45.53
CA GLY A 981 16.91 -19.45 46.06
C GLY A 981 17.07 -19.28 47.56
N PRO A 982 16.22 -18.47 48.22
CA PRO A 982 16.34 -18.20 49.65
C PRO A 982 16.19 -19.46 50.50
N ALA A 983 17.19 -19.80 51.31
CA ALA A 983 17.20 -21.05 52.08
C ALA A 983 15.95 -21.29 52.96
N HIS A 984 15.37 -20.23 53.54
CA HIS A 984 14.17 -20.35 54.37
C HIS A 984 12.94 -20.79 53.56
N GLN A 985 12.70 -20.21 52.39
CA GLN A 985 11.65 -20.59 51.44
C GLN A 985 11.85 -22.04 50.93
N LEU A 986 13.10 -22.42 50.65
CA LEU A 986 13.37 -23.78 50.19
C LEU A 986 13.10 -24.83 51.28
N ARG A 987 13.45 -24.53 52.54
CA ARG A 987 13.17 -25.40 53.69
C ARG A 987 11.68 -25.51 53.98
N SER A 988 10.93 -24.40 53.95
CA SER A 988 9.48 -24.41 54.22
C SER A 988 8.69 -25.31 53.27
N HIS A 989 9.16 -25.45 52.02
CA HIS A 989 8.57 -26.33 51.01
C HIS A 989 9.25 -27.70 50.86
N ASN A 990 10.14 -28.10 51.77
CA ASN A 990 10.87 -29.37 51.71
C ASN A 990 11.65 -29.56 50.38
N ILE A 991 12.25 -28.49 49.87
CA ILE A 991 13.10 -28.49 48.68
C ILE A 991 14.57 -28.59 49.11
N LYS A 992 15.28 -29.58 48.56
CA LYS A 992 16.73 -29.72 48.80
C LYS A 992 17.47 -28.50 48.25
N ILE A 993 18.15 -27.77 49.13
CA ILE A 993 18.98 -26.62 48.77
C ILE A 993 20.19 -27.09 47.96
N THR A 994 20.34 -26.55 46.75
CA THR A 994 21.51 -26.66 45.89
C THR A 994 22.42 -25.45 46.04
N LEU A 995 21.83 -24.26 46.11
CA LEU A 995 22.54 -23.00 46.37
C LEU A 995 21.58 -22.07 47.12
N ASP A 996 22.02 -21.54 48.26
CA ASP A 996 21.33 -20.44 48.93
C ASP A 996 21.62 -19.14 48.16
N GLN A 997 20.59 -18.62 47.49
CA GLN A 997 20.66 -17.37 46.74
C GLN A 997 19.49 -16.49 47.17
N PRO A 998 19.66 -15.66 48.23
CA PRO A 998 18.56 -14.94 48.87
C PRO A 998 17.92 -13.86 47.99
N LEU A 999 18.57 -13.49 46.88
CA LEU A 999 18.10 -12.48 45.94
C LEU A 999 17.18 -13.04 44.84
N VAL A 1000 17.06 -14.36 44.69
CA VAL A 1000 16.08 -14.95 43.76
C VAL A 1000 14.67 -14.62 44.23
N GLY A 1001 13.84 -14.10 43.33
CA GLY A 1001 12.48 -13.65 43.62
C GLY A 1001 12.41 -12.27 44.28
N ARG A 1002 13.53 -11.59 44.55
CA ARG A 1002 13.52 -10.21 45.08
C ARG A 1002 13.55 -9.16 43.97
N GLY A 1003 13.10 -7.95 44.29
CA GLY A 1003 13.08 -6.83 43.35
C GLY A 1003 12.05 -7.01 42.24
N MET A 1004 10.92 -7.66 42.55
CA MET A 1004 9.79 -7.73 41.62
C MET A 1004 9.20 -6.34 41.46
N ALA A 1005 9.01 -5.88 40.24
CA ALA A 1005 8.44 -4.57 39.95
C ALA A 1005 7.35 -4.71 38.90
N ASP A 1006 6.32 -3.86 38.98
CA ASP A 1006 5.29 -3.74 37.96
C ASP A 1006 4.88 -2.29 37.83
N ASN A 1007 4.92 -1.76 36.61
CA ASN A 1007 4.59 -0.36 36.37
C ASN A 1007 3.10 -0.13 36.69
N PRO A 1008 2.78 0.77 37.64
CA PRO A 1008 1.40 1.18 37.88
C PRO A 1008 0.76 1.77 36.60
N MET A 1009 -0.49 1.39 36.36
CA MET A 1009 -1.37 2.02 35.37
C MET A 1009 -2.60 2.57 36.07
N ASN A 1010 -3.01 3.76 35.68
CA ASN A 1010 -4.35 4.27 35.94
C ASN A 1010 -5.00 4.72 34.63
N ALA A 1011 -6.31 4.63 34.52
CA ALA A 1011 -7.04 4.95 33.31
C ALA A 1011 -8.26 5.82 33.60
N VAL A 1012 -8.70 6.57 32.60
CA VAL A 1012 -9.97 7.30 32.59
C VAL A 1012 -10.78 6.79 31.41
N PHE A 1013 -11.97 6.27 31.70
CA PHE A 1013 -12.93 5.88 30.66
C PHE A 1013 -13.60 7.13 30.08
N ILE A 1014 -13.71 7.19 28.76
CA ILE A 1014 -14.42 8.25 28.05
C ILE A 1014 -15.54 7.63 27.21
N PRO A 1015 -16.82 7.80 27.61
CA PRO A 1015 -17.95 7.45 26.77
C PRO A 1015 -18.05 8.42 25.59
N SER A 1016 -18.30 7.87 24.41
CA SER A 1016 -18.32 8.62 23.15
C SER A 1016 -19.74 8.75 22.59
N PRO A 1017 -20.16 9.95 22.15
CA PRO A 1017 -21.41 10.13 21.43
C PRO A 1017 -21.39 9.50 20.02
N ASN A 1018 -20.19 9.32 19.46
CA ASN A 1018 -19.98 8.75 18.14
C ASN A 1018 -19.48 7.29 18.24
N PRO A 1019 -19.81 6.41 17.28
CA PRO A 1019 -19.14 5.11 17.17
C PRO A 1019 -17.62 5.29 17.12
N VAL A 1020 -16.90 4.45 17.87
CA VAL A 1020 -15.43 4.43 17.90
C VAL A 1020 -14.93 3.13 17.30
N GLU A 1021 -13.86 3.20 16.52
CA GLU A 1021 -13.21 2.01 15.98
C GLU A 1021 -12.53 1.18 17.08
N VAL A 1022 -12.33 -0.12 16.82
CA VAL A 1022 -11.42 -0.95 17.61
C VAL A 1022 -9.99 -0.48 17.36
N SER A 1023 -9.36 0.11 18.36
CA SER A 1023 -7.95 0.49 18.33
C SER A 1023 -7.26 0.11 19.64
N LEU A 1024 -6.15 -0.61 19.54
CA LEU A 1024 -5.21 -0.76 20.66
C LEU A 1024 -4.18 0.37 20.65
N ILE A 1025 -3.20 0.31 21.53
CA ILE A 1025 -2.20 1.36 21.70
C ILE A 1025 -1.39 1.51 20.41
N GLN A 1026 -1.45 2.71 19.81
CA GLN A 1026 -0.70 3.12 18.62
C GLN A 1026 0.02 4.45 18.85
N VAL A 1027 -0.60 5.35 19.63
CA VAL A 1027 -0.07 6.65 20.00
C VAL A 1027 0.38 6.63 21.46
N VAL A 1028 1.50 7.29 21.73
CA VAL A 1028 1.95 7.54 23.10
C VAL A 1028 2.50 8.96 23.26
N GLY A 1029 2.14 9.58 24.37
CA GLY A 1029 2.74 10.81 24.87
C GLY A 1029 3.77 10.51 25.95
N ILE A 1030 5.04 10.69 25.65
CA ILE A 1030 6.15 10.46 26.59
C ILE A 1030 6.49 11.79 27.27
N THR A 1031 6.08 11.95 28.52
CA THR A 1031 6.26 13.21 29.26
C THR A 1031 7.64 13.32 29.92
N ARG A 1032 8.09 14.55 30.17
CA ARG A 1032 9.32 14.82 30.95
C ARG A 1032 9.19 14.46 32.43
N MET A 1033 7.94 14.37 32.93
CA MET A 1033 7.64 14.06 34.33
C MET A 1033 7.72 12.56 34.63
N GLY A 1034 7.93 11.71 33.62
CA GLY A 1034 8.06 10.26 33.83
C GLY A 1034 6.73 9.50 33.86
N THR A 1035 5.72 10.00 33.15
CA THR A 1035 4.48 9.25 32.85
C THR A 1035 4.30 9.13 31.33
N TYR A 1036 3.74 8.02 30.89
CA TYR A 1036 3.43 7.75 29.49
C TYR A 1036 1.93 7.67 29.29
N ILE A 1037 1.39 8.48 28.38
CA ILE A 1037 -0.05 8.56 28.12
C ILE A 1037 -0.36 7.79 26.85
N GLU A 1038 -1.20 6.76 26.96
CA GLU A 1038 -1.59 5.85 25.88
C GLU A 1038 -3.11 5.77 25.80
N ALA A 1039 -3.66 5.18 24.74
CA ALA A 1039 -5.10 5.04 24.60
C ALA A 1039 -5.51 3.77 23.84
N ALA A 1040 -6.71 3.28 24.14
CA ALA A 1040 -7.38 2.20 23.43
C ALA A 1040 -8.89 2.47 23.34
N SER A 1041 -9.54 1.98 22.28
CA SER A 1041 -10.97 2.19 22.00
C SER A 1041 -11.60 0.96 21.35
N GLY A 1042 -12.92 0.84 21.45
CA GLY A 1042 -13.73 -0.08 20.63
C GLY A 1042 -13.54 -1.58 20.86
N VAL A 1043 -12.44 -2.02 21.49
CA VAL A 1043 -12.23 -3.41 21.92
C VAL A 1043 -13.33 -3.78 22.93
N ASN A 1044 -13.93 -4.98 22.79
CA ASN A 1044 -15.05 -5.53 23.59
C ASN A 1044 -15.02 -5.17 25.10
N PHE A 1045 -15.43 -3.95 25.44
CA PHE A 1045 -15.99 -3.57 26.74
C PHE A 1045 -17.52 -3.58 26.68
N ALA A 1046 -18.07 -3.61 25.47
CA ALA A 1046 -19.44 -4.00 25.11
C ALA A 1046 -19.40 -5.22 24.19
N SER A 1047 -20.36 -6.12 24.31
CA SER A 1047 -20.50 -7.37 23.55
C SER A 1047 -20.38 -7.24 22.02
N ASN A 1048 -19.75 -8.24 21.40
CA ASN A 1048 -19.67 -8.42 19.95
C ASN A 1048 -21.07 -8.75 19.35
N PRO A 1049 -21.56 -8.10 18.27
CA PRO A 1049 -22.88 -8.40 17.69
C PRO A 1049 -22.92 -9.71 16.88
N VAL A 1050 -21.77 -10.38 16.70
CA VAL A 1050 -21.58 -11.48 15.73
C VAL A 1050 -21.76 -12.87 16.34
N SER A 1051 -21.93 -12.97 17.67
CA SER A 1051 -22.25 -14.24 18.33
C SER A 1051 -23.71 -14.27 18.77
N ASP A 1052 -24.50 -15.20 18.24
CA ASP A 1052 -25.85 -15.61 18.70
C ASP A 1052 -25.87 -16.17 20.15
N SER A 1053 -24.93 -15.76 21.02
CA SER A 1053 -24.89 -16.18 22.41
C SER A 1053 -25.82 -15.29 23.25
N PRO A 1054 -26.74 -15.86 24.07
CA PRO A 1054 -27.65 -15.09 24.90
C PRO A 1054 -26.99 -14.43 26.13
N GLN A 1055 -25.65 -14.41 26.21
CA GLN A 1055 -24.89 -13.88 27.35
C GLN A 1055 -24.04 -12.68 26.93
N ARG A 1056 -24.40 -11.49 27.41
CA ARG A 1056 -23.53 -10.29 27.36
C ARG A 1056 -22.24 -10.60 28.13
N ASP A 1057 -21.11 -10.68 27.44
CA ASP A 1057 -19.77 -10.77 28.02
C ASP A 1057 -19.11 -9.38 27.99
N PHE A 1058 -18.74 -8.87 29.16
CA PHE A 1058 -18.08 -7.56 29.34
C PHE A 1058 -16.55 -7.65 29.26
N GLY A 1059 -16.05 -8.77 28.74
CA GLY A 1059 -14.63 -9.01 28.51
C GLY A 1059 -13.82 -8.94 29.80
N MET A 1060 -12.75 -8.15 29.79
CA MET A 1060 -11.86 -8.00 30.94
C MET A 1060 -12.52 -7.35 32.17
N PHE A 1061 -13.69 -6.72 32.03
CA PHE A 1061 -14.43 -6.08 33.13
C PHE A 1061 -15.67 -6.88 33.60
N SER A 1062 -15.86 -8.11 33.10
CA SER A 1062 -17.02 -8.92 33.46
C SER A 1062 -16.99 -9.33 34.95
N PRO A 1063 -18.06 -9.16 35.74
CA PRO A 1063 -18.10 -9.58 37.14
C PRO A 1063 -17.94 -11.11 37.29
N GLN A 1064 -18.28 -11.87 36.25
CA GLN A 1064 -18.07 -13.32 36.14
C GLN A 1064 -16.58 -13.70 36.16
N THR A 1065 -15.69 -12.72 35.94
CA THR A 1065 -14.25 -12.87 36.12
C THR A 1065 -13.80 -12.76 37.59
N GLY A 1066 -14.73 -12.62 38.53
CA GLY A 1066 -14.48 -12.44 39.97
C GLY A 1066 -14.37 -10.97 40.41
N GLN A 1067 -14.68 -10.04 39.50
CA GLN A 1067 -14.52 -8.60 39.66
C GLN A 1067 -15.67 -7.94 40.44
N LEU A 1068 -15.54 -7.97 41.77
CA LEU A 1068 -16.45 -7.32 42.72
C LEU A 1068 -15.70 -6.35 43.64
N SER A 1069 -15.23 -5.22 43.11
CA SER A 1069 -14.47 -4.24 43.92
C SER A 1069 -15.31 -3.55 44.99
N VAL A 1070 -16.64 -3.58 44.87
CA VAL A 1070 -17.59 -2.98 45.83
C VAL A 1070 -17.93 -3.95 46.98
N VAL A 1071 -17.49 -5.21 46.92
CA VAL A 1071 -17.76 -6.24 47.93
C VAL A 1071 -16.45 -6.65 48.60
N PRO A 1072 -16.34 -6.64 49.94
CA PRO A 1072 -15.14 -7.08 50.64
C PRO A 1072 -14.73 -8.51 50.26
N PRO A 1073 -13.43 -8.86 50.17
CA PRO A 1073 -12.96 -10.17 49.70
C PRO A 1073 -13.61 -11.38 50.39
N LYS A 1074 -13.87 -11.29 51.70
CA LYS A 1074 -14.52 -12.36 52.49
C LYS A 1074 -16.03 -12.53 52.22
N GLN A 1075 -16.65 -11.55 51.57
CA GLN A 1075 -18.09 -11.48 51.31
C GLN A 1075 -18.42 -11.68 49.81
N ARG A 1076 -17.41 -11.94 48.97
CA ARG A 1076 -17.56 -12.22 47.53
C ARG A 1076 -18.01 -13.67 47.31
N THR A 1077 -19.23 -13.98 47.73
CA THR A 1077 -19.86 -15.28 47.48
C THR A 1077 -20.31 -15.39 46.02
N PRO A 1078 -20.57 -16.60 45.50
CA PRO A 1078 -21.15 -16.78 44.17
C PRO A 1078 -22.43 -15.94 43.95
N GLU A 1079 -23.25 -15.73 44.99
CA GLU A 1079 -24.44 -14.89 44.93
C GLU A 1079 -24.10 -13.40 44.72
N ALA A 1080 -23.05 -12.89 45.36
CA ALA A 1080 -22.60 -11.51 45.15
C ALA A 1080 -22.10 -11.29 43.71
N ILE A 1081 -21.45 -12.31 43.12
CA ILE A 1081 -20.97 -12.28 41.73
C ILE A 1081 -22.16 -12.27 40.76
N ALA A 1082 -23.17 -13.10 41.02
CA ALA A 1082 -24.40 -13.13 40.23
C ALA A 1082 -25.13 -11.77 40.27
N LYS A 1083 -25.26 -11.15 41.45
CA LYS A 1083 -25.93 -9.85 41.61
C LYS A 1083 -25.21 -8.71 40.87
N ALA A 1084 -23.89 -8.64 40.91
CA ALA A 1084 -23.15 -7.64 40.14
C ALA A 1084 -23.17 -7.91 38.63
N THR A 1085 -23.21 -9.19 38.25
CA THR A 1085 -23.41 -9.59 36.85
C THR A 1085 -24.76 -9.10 36.33
N GLU A 1086 -25.83 -9.22 37.12
CA GLU A 1086 -27.14 -8.66 36.79
C GLU A 1086 -27.13 -7.12 36.70
N ALA A 1087 -26.47 -6.45 37.64
CA ALA A 1087 -26.34 -4.99 37.62
C ALA A 1087 -25.60 -4.49 36.36
N MET A 1088 -24.51 -5.14 35.95
CA MET A 1088 -23.83 -4.80 34.69
C MET A 1088 -24.66 -5.15 33.46
N LYS A 1089 -25.42 -6.25 33.48
CA LYS A 1089 -26.37 -6.59 32.40
C LYS A 1089 -27.48 -5.55 32.23
N ALA A 1090 -27.82 -4.79 33.27
CA ALA A 1090 -28.83 -3.74 33.19
C ALA A 1090 -28.32 -2.43 32.53
N LEU A 1091 -27.00 -2.28 32.32
CA LEU A 1091 -26.44 -1.11 31.63
C LEU A 1091 -26.77 -1.15 30.12
N SER A 1092 -27.00 0.02 29.53
CA SER A 1092 -27.29 0.14 28.10
C SER A 1092 -26.03 -0.05 27.25
N ASN A 1093 -26.17 -0.44 25.99
CA ASN A 1093 -25.02 -0.66 25.10
C ASN A 1093 -24.22 0.64 24.87
N GLU A 1094 -24.89 1.79 24.96
CA GLU A 1094 -24.30 3.12 24.85
C GLU A 1094 -23.32 3.43 25.99
N ALA A 1095 -23.51 2.85 27.18
CA ALA A 1095 -22.63 3.03 28.32
C ALA A 1095 -21.21 2.48 28.08
N PHE A 1096 -21.07 1.58 27.12
CA PHE A 1096 -19.80 0.92 26.77
C PHE A 1096 -19.23 1.37 25.41
N ARG A 1097 -19.87 2.35 24.76
CA ARG A 1097 -19.37 2.96 23.53
C ARG A 1097 -18.34 4.02 23.91
N GLY A 1098 -17.06 3.72 23.73
CA GLY A 1098 -15.99 4.64 24.10
C GLY A 1098 -14.62 3.99 24.14
N GLY A 1099 -13.71 4.64 24.85
CA GLY A 1099 -12.34 4.17 25.03
C GLY A 1099 -11.73 4.64 26.32
N PHE A 1100 -10.53 4.16 26.60
CA PHE A 1100 -9.73 4.56 27.74
C PHE A 1100 -8.55 5.39 27.25
N ILE A 1101 -8.24 6.45 27.98
CA ILE A 1101 -6.90 7.04 28.00
C ILE A 1101 -6.27 6.60 29.32
N LEU A 1102 -5.07 6.06 29.24
CA LEU A 1102 -4.36 5.47 30.37
C LEU A 1102 -2.99 6.10 30.54
N GLU A 1103 -2.52 6.14 31.77
CA GLU A 1103 -1.20 6.58 32.15
C GLU A 1103 -0.39 5.40 32.68
N LYS A 1104 0.89 5.35 32.32
CA LYS A 1104 1.88 4.40 32.85
C LYS A 1104 2.99 5.17 33.55
N VAL A 1105 3.26 4.81 34.81
CA VAL A 1105 4.41 5.35 35.57
C VAL A 1105 5.73 4.69 35.14
N ILE A 1106 6.76 5.51 34.86
CA ILE A 1106 8.14 5.05 34.55
C ILE A 1106 8.82 4.42 35.76
N GLY A 1107 9.76 3.50 35.53
CA GLY A 1107 10.47 2.74 36.56
C GLY A 1107 9.81 1.38 36.72
N PRO A 1108 9.05 1.13 37.82
CA PRO A 1108 8.77 2.00 38.97
C PRO A 1108 9.87 1.96 40.05
N ARG A 1109 9.82 2.85 41.05
CA ARG A 1109 10.72 2.75 42.21
C ARG A 1109 10.25 1.74 43.25
N SER A 1110 8.93 1.59 43.36
CA SER A 1110 8.31 0.58 44.21
C SER A 1110 8.67 -0.81 43.74
N THR A 1111 9.15 -1.65 44.65
CA THR A 1111 9.49 -3.05 44.37
C THR A 1111 8.99 -3.95 45.50
N GLY A 1112 8.74 -5.22 45.16
CA GLY A 1112 8.41 -6.26 46.10
C GLY A 1112 9.16 -7.56 45.80
N HIS A 1113 8.46 -8.68 45.92
CA HIS A 1113 9.08 -10.01 45.93
C HIS A 1113 8.11 -11.10 45.47
N LEU A 1114 8.67 -12.27 45.18
CA LEU A 1114 8.00 -13.48 44.75
C LEU A 1114 8.38 -14.64 45.65
N GLU A 1115 7.39 -15.41 46.10
CA GLU A 1115 7.56 -16.57 46.96
C GLU A 1115 6.84 -17.80 46.39
N LEU A 1116 7.35 -18.99 46.71
CA LEU A 1116 6.66 -20.21 46.30
C LEU A 1116 5.36 -20.35 47.09
N ARG A 1117 4.27 -20.67 46.39
CA ARG A 1117 3.03 -21.08 47.06
C ARG A 1117 3.07 -22.56 47.41
N ASN A 1118 3.57 -23.37 46.49
CA ASN A 1118 3.71 -24.82 46.62
C ASN A 1118 4.78 -25.33 45.64
N ARG A 1119 4.87 -26.66 45.48
CA ARG A 1119 5.86 -27.33 44.61
C ARG A 1119 5.37 -27.60 43.18
N ASN A 1120 4.14 -27.22 42.85
CA ASN A 1120 3.55 -27.44 41.55
C ASN A 1120 3.93 -26.29 40.60
N PRO A 1121 4.69 -26.54 39.53
CA PRO A 1121 5.11 -25.48 38.59
C PRO A 1121 3.95 -24.85 37.79
N ASP A 1122 2.80 -25.51 37.71
CA ASP A 1122 1.63 -24.98 37.01
C ASP A 1122 0.91 -23.89 37.82
N ASP A 1123 1.07 -23.90 39.14
CA ASP A 1123 0.46 -22.90 40.03
C ASP A 1123 1.23 -21.58 39.98
N ASN A 1124 0.53 -20.46 40.13
CA ASN A 1124 1.16 -19.15 40.25
C ASN A 1124 1.84 -19.01 41.63
N PRO A 1125 3.07 -18.46 41.69
CA PRO A 1125 3.68 -18.08 42.96
C PRO A 1125 2.93 -16.92 43.62
N PHE A 1126 3.18 -16.68 44.91
CA PHE A 1126 2.77 -15.43 45.56
C PHE A 1126 3.68 -14.30 45.07
N VAL A 1127 3.11 -13.14 44.75
CA VAL A 1127 3.85 -11.99 44.21
C VAL A 1127 3.31 -10.71 44.81
N THR A 1128 4.20 -9.87 45.31
CA THR A 1128 3.90 -8.51 45.78
C THR A 1128 4.72 -7.52 44.95
N PHE A 1129 4.10 -6.43 44.50
CA PHE A 1129 4.78 -5.35 43.79
C PHE A 1129 4.90 -4.07 44.62
N ASN A 1130 4.06 -3.91 45.65
CA ASN A 1130 3.98 -2.73 46.52
C ASN A 1130 3.65 -1.45 45.74
N TYR A 1131 2.62 -1.47 44.88
CA TYR A 1131 2.23 -0.30 44.08
C TYR A 1131 2.11 0.97 44.93
N PHE A 1132 2.72 2.07 44.49
CA PHE A 1132 2.72 3.38 45.16
C PHE A 1132 3.29 3.40 46.59
N LYS A 1133 4.08 2.39 46.98
CA LYS A 1133 4.84 2.44 48.24
C LYS A 1133 5.83 3.60 48.25
N GLU A 1134 6.45 3.88 47.11
CA GLU A 1134 7.32 5.05 46.93
C GLU A 1134 6.47 6.28 46.53
N PRO A 1135 6.55 7.40 47.26
CA PRO A 1135 5.74 8.60 46.98
C PRO A 1135 5.94 9.20 45.59
N GLU A 1136 7.12 8.99 45.00
CA GLU A 1136 7.44 9.48 43.66
C GLU A 1136 6.59 8.81 42.58
N ASP A 1137 6.32 7.51 42.71
CA ASP A 1137 5.46 6.78 41.76
C ASP A 1137 4.03 7.33 41.82
N LEU A 1138 3.53 7.65 43.02
CA LEU A 1138 2.20 8.23 43.20
C LEU A 1138 2.10 9.63 42.59
N ARG A 1139 3.11 10.48 42.81
CA ARG A 1139 3.16 11.83 42.23
C ARG A 1139 3.11 11.78 40.70
N ARG A 1140 3.83 10.84 40.08
CA ARG A 1140 3.82 10.64 38.63
C ARG A 1140 2.46 10.19 38.11
N CYS A 1141 1.76 9.31 38.82
CA CYS A 1141 0.39 8.94 38.47
C CYS A 1141 -0.53 10.16 38.45
N VAL A 1142 -0.49 10.98 39.51
CA VAL A 1142 -1.31 12.20 39.60
C VAL A 1142 -1.04 13.16 38.44
N ASP A 1143 0.24 13.36 38.09
CA ASP A 1143 0.62 14.19 36.94
C ASP A 1143 0.16 13.57 35.59
N GLY A 1144 0.15 12.24 35.50
CA GLY A 1144 -0.42 11.48 34.39
C GLY A 1144 -1.91 11.75 34.22
N ILE A 1145 -2.70 11.58 35.28
CA ILE A 1145 -4.16 11.85 35.26
C ILE A 1145 -4.47 13.31 34.94
N ARG A 1146 -3.67 14.26 35.44
CA ARG A 1146 -3.79 15.68 35.05
C ARG A 1146 -3.53 15.91 33.57
N THR A 1147 -2.57 15.18 33.00
CA THR A 1147 -2.27 15.25 31.56
C THR A 1147 -3.43 14.65 30.75
N ILE A 1148 -3.98 13.52 31.17
CA ILE A 1148 -5.17 12.91 30.56
C ILE A 1148 -6.35 13.89 30.56
N ALA A 1149 -6.60 14.58 31.67
CA ALA A 1149 -7.66 15.58 31.76
C ALA A 1149 -7.51 16.69 30.69
N LYS A 1150 -6.28 17.17 30.46
CA LYS A 1150 -5.98 18.15 29.40
C LYS A 1150 -6.22 17.59 28.00
N VAL A 1151 -5.83 16.33 27.75
CA VAL A 1151 -6.08 15.66 26.45
C VAL A 1151 -7.57 15.55 26.18
N ILE A 1152 -8.37 15.13 27.17
CA ILE A 1152 -9.83 15.02 27.04
C ILE A 1152 -10.46 16.40 26.78
N GLN A 1153 -9.94 17.47 27.39
CA GLN A 1153 -10.44 18.84 27.19
C GLN A 1153 -9.99 19.50 25.88
N SER A 1154 -9.06 18.89 25.13
CA SER A 1154 -8.54 19.43 23.89
C SER A 1154 -9.61 19.57 22.80
N LYS A 1155 -9.38 20.49 21.85
CA LYS A 1155 -10.25 20.68 20.68
C LYS A 1155 -10.21 19.43 19.79
N ALA A 1156 -9.05 18.83 19.61
CA ALA A 1156 -8.90 17.58 18.86
C ALA A 1156 -9.79 16.43 19.38
N PHE A 1157 -10.00 16.34 20.69
CA PHE A 1157 -10.76 15.25 21.32
C PHE A 1157 -12.26 15.56 21.48
N SER A 1158 -12.74 16.74 21.08
CA SER A 1158 -14.12 17.18 21.34
C SER A 1158 -15.19 16.28 20.74
N ASN A 1159 -14.91 15.66 19.59
CA ASN A 1159 -15.87 14.80 18.88
C ASN A 1159 -16.13 13.46 19.59
N PHE A 1160 -15.29 13.08 20.55
CA PHE A 1160 -15.37 11.81 21.28
C PHE A 1160 -15.86 11.96 22.71
N ARG A 1161 -16.22 13.18 23.15
CA ARG A 1161 -16.75 13.42 24.49
C ARG A 1161 -18.10 14.13 24.44
N TYR A 1162 -18.92 13.90 25.46
CA TYR A 1162 -20.13 14.68 25.67
C TYR A 1162 -19.76 16.10 26.16
N PRO A 1163 -20.32 17.17 25.56
CA PRO A 1163 -20.00 18.55 25.93
C PRO A 1163 -20.26 18.86 27.41
N ASP A 1164 -21.35 18.34 27.96
CA ASP A 1164 -21.82 18.64 29.33
C ASP A 1164 -21.18 17.76 30.41
N LEU A 1165 -20.34 16.79 30.03
CA LEU A 1165 -19.73 15.86 30.96
C LEU A 1165 -18.40 16.40 31.48
N SER A 1166 -18.33 16.68 32.78
CA SER A 1166 -17.12 17.21 33.43
C SER A 1166 -16.05 16.13 33.61
N ILE A 1167 -14.78 16.54 33.70
CA ILE A 1167 -13.67 15.60 33.99
C ILE A 1167 -13.88 14.90 35.34
N GLN A 1168 -14.41 15.60 36.35
CA GLN A 1168 -14.71 14.99 37.65
C GLN A 1168 -15.78 13.90 37.52
N ALA A 1169 -16.79 14.10 36.67
CA ALA A 1169 -17.80 13.07 36.40
C ALA A 1169 -17.18 11.82 35.73
N LEU A 1170 -16.23 11.99 34.81
CA LEU A 1170 -15.50 10.88 34.18
C LEU A 1170 -14.63 10.11 35.19
N ILE A 1171 -13.95 10.85 36.08
CA ILE A 1171 -13.14 10.27 37.16
C ILE A 1171 -14.03 9.49 38.12
N ASN A 1172 -15.14 10.07 38.58
CA ASN A 1172 -16.09 9.40 39.48
C ASN A 1172 -16.74 8.16 38.81
N MET A 1173 -17.03 8.25 37.51
CA MET A 1173 -17.52 7.10 36.73
C MET A 1173 -16.48 5.97 36.70
N THR A 1174 -15.24 6.30 36.36
CA THR A 1174 -14.15 5.31 36.28
C THR A 1174 -13.80 4.74 37.65
N TYR A 1175 -13.87 5.56 38.71
CA TYR A 1175 -13.65 5.16 40.09
C TYR A 1175 -14.53 3.98 40.49
N ASN A 1176 -15.76 3.92 39.98
CA ASN A 1176 -16.71 2.86 40.30
C ASN A 1176 -16.46 1.54 39.55
N PHE A 1177 -15.58 1.51 38.54
CA PHE A 1177 -15.29 0.28 37.81
C PHE A 1177 -14.56 -0.76 38.68
N PRO A 1178 -14.82 -2.06 38.47
CA PRO A 1178 -14.26 -3.10 39.32
C PRO A 1178 -12.85 -3.54 38.87
N VAL A 1179 -11.89 -2.61 38.88
CA VAL A 1179 -10.57 -2.79 38.24
C VAL A 1179 -9.53 -3.52 39.09
N ASN A 1180 -9.73 -3.64 40.41
CA ASN A 1180 -8.86 -4.35 41.35
C ASN A 1180 -9.63 -4.81 42.61
N LEU A 1181 -8.96 -5.37 43.61
CA LEU A 1181 -9.57 -5.82 44.88
C LEU A 1181 -9.38 -4.88 46.06
N LEU A 1182 -8.80 -3.70 45.82
CA LEU A 1182 -8.50 -2.73 46.87
C LEU A 1182 -9.79 -2.13 47.46
N PRO A 1183 -9.84 -1.88 48.77
CA PRO A 1183 -10.94 -1.13 49.38
C PRO A 1183 -11.02 0.28 48.80
N LYS A 1184 -12.23 0.69 48.41
CA LYS A 1184 -12.53 2.05 47.93
C LYS A 1184 -12.81 2.96 49.13
N HIS A 1185 -12.25 4.16 49.15
CA HIS A 1185 -12.48 5.16 50.19
C HIS A 1185 -13.63 6.12 49.78
N ASP A 1186 -14.77 6.04 50.47
CA ASP A 1186 -16.04 6.72 50.16
C ASP A 1186 -16.10 8.26 50.38
N ASN A 1187 -14.98 8.98 50.32
CA ASN A 1187 -15.03 10.43 50.55
C ASN A 1187 -15.65 11.18 49.36
N ASP A 1188 -16.67 12.02 49.64
CA ASP A 1188 -17.45 12.86 48.70
C ASP A 1188 -16.61 13.79 47.78
N SER A 1189 -15.30 13.87 47.99
CA SER A 1189 -14.33 14.51 47.10
C SER A 1189 -13.06 13.65 46.98
N THR A 1190 -13.07 12.61 46.14
CA THR A 1190 -11.89 11.77 45.91
C THR A 1190 -10.74 12.60 45.32
N SER A 1191 -9.64 12.76 46.07
CA SER A 1191 -8.43 13.40 45.54
C SER A 1191 -7.82 12.55 44.42
N LEU A 1192 -7.06 13.16 43.50
CA LEU A 1192 -6.38 12.40 42.45
C LEU A 1192 -5.39 11.36 43.02
N GLU A 1193 -4.80 11.62 44.18
CA GLU A 1193 -3.94 10.66 44.87
C GLU A 1193 -4.71 9.43 45.33
N GLN A 1194 -5.90 9.63 45.91
CA GLN A 1194 -6.74 8.53 46.34
C GLN A 1194 -7.30 7.77 45.13
N PHE A 1195 -7.69 8.49 44.08
CA PHE A 1195 -8.07 7.88 42.80
C PHE A 1195 -6.96 6.98 42.25
N CYS A 1196 -5.72 7.46 42.19
CA CYS A 1196 -4.56 6.68 41.76
C CYS A 1196 -4.42 5.38 42.58
N LYS A 1197 -4.44 5.47 43.92
CA LYS A 1197 -4.31 4.31 44.81
C LYS A 1197 -5.46 3.31 44.66
N ASP A 1198 -6.69 3.78 44.70
CA ASP A 1198 -7.89 2.92 44.73
C ASP A 1198 -8.15 2.26 43.36
N THR A 1199 -7.72 2.89 42.25
CA THR A 1199 -8.01 2.40 40.89
C THR A 1199 -6.79 1.81 40.17
N VAL A 1200 -5.68 1.61 40.87
CA VAL A 1200 -4.45 1.10 40.27
C VAL A 1200 -4.67 -0.24 39.56
N MET A 1201 -4.10 -0.34 38.37
CA MET A 1201 -4.07 -1.54 37.54
C MET A 1201 -2.63 -1.87 37.18
N THR A 1202 -2.41 -3.11 36.74
CA THR A 1202 -1.17 -3.48 36.06
C THR A 1202 -1.21 -3.00 34.61
N ILE A 1203 -0.06 -2.64 34.05
CA ILE A 1203 0.13 -2.57 32.59
C ILE A 1203 0.75 -3.83 32.00
N TRP A 1204 0.79 -4.91 32.80
CA TRP A 1204 1.37 -6.21 32.45
C TRP A 1204 2.85 -6.14 32.03
N HIS A 1205 3.57 -5.10 32.48
CA HIS A 1205 4.99 -4.89 32.21
C HIS A 1205 5.88 -5.25 33.43
N TYR A 1206 5.40 -6.20 34.25
CA TYR A 1206 6.14 -6.67 35.41
C TYR A 1206 7.46 -7.36 35.05
N HIS A 1207 8.47 -7.14 35.89
CA HIS A 1207 9.85 -7.55 35.67
C HIS A 1207 10.58 -7.76 37.01
N GLY A 1208 11.83 -8.20 36.94
CA GLY A 1208 12.65 -8.48 38.13
C GLY A 1208 12.54 -9.92 38.65
N GLY A 1209 13.16 -10.18 39.80
CA GLY A 1209 13.25 -11.52 40.42
C GLY A 1209 14.53 -12.30 40.09
N CYS A 1210 15.21 -12.00 38.98
CA CYS A 1210 16.53 -12.57 38.62
C CYS A 1210 17.49 -11.49 38.09
N GLN A 1211 17.49 -10.31 38.72
CA GLN A 1211 18.16 -9.11 38.24
C GLN A 1211 19.67 -9.29 37.98
N VAL A 1212 20.17 -8.63 36.93
CA VAL A 1212 21.61 -8.55 36.62
C VAL A 1212 22.35 -7.85 37.78
N GLY A 1213 23.52 -8.38 38.14
CA GLY A 1213 24.33 -7.94 39.28
C GLY A 1213 23.84 -8.44 40.64
N ARG A 1214 22.68 -9.12 40.70
CA ARG A 1214 22.09 -9.66 41.94
C ARG A 1214 21.96 -11.19 41.90
N VAL A 1215 21.33 -11.71 40.86
CA VAL A 1215 21.12 -13.16 40.67
C VAL A 1215 21.96 -13.69 39.51
N VAL A 1216 22.09 -12.88 38.45
CA VAL A 1216 22.92 -13.20 37.29
C VAL A 1216 24.06 -12.19 37.11
N ASP A 1217 25.15 -12.61 36.50
CA ASP A 1217 26.27 -11.74 36.11
C ASP A 1217 25.94 -10.91 34.86
N PRO A 1218 26.81 -9.96 34.41
CA PRO A 1218 26.61 -9.19 33.18
C PRO A 1218 26.57 -10.03 31.88
N ASN A 1219 26.94 -11.31 31.94
CA ASN A 1219 26.79 -12.28 30.85
C ASN A 1219 25.56 -13.18 31.06
N TYR A 1220 24.67 -12.81 31.98
CA TYR A 1220 23.42 -13.48 32.30
C TYR A 1220 23.60 -14.90 32.88
N LYS A 1221 24.79 -15.25 33.38
CA LYS A 1221 25.04 -16.52 34.08
C LYS A 1221 24.62 -16.42 35.52
N VAL A 1222 23.99 -17.47 36.05
CA VAL A 1222 23.54 -17.48 37.44
C VAL A 1222 24.75 -17.50 38.38
N LEU A 1223 24.80 -16.53 39.29
CA LEU A 1223 25.90 -16.38 40.24
C LEU A 1223 25.99 -17.61 41.16
N GLY A 1224 27.18 -18.18 41.29
CA GLY A 1224 27.44 -19.36 42.12
C GLY A 1224 27.15 -20.70 41.44
N LEU A 1225 26.70 -20.72 40.18
CA LEU A 1225 26.41 -21.94 39.41
C LEU A 1225 27.12 -21.94 38.07
N ASP A 1226 27.41 -23.13 37.55
CA ASP A 1226 27.95 -23.32 36.21
C ASP A 1226 26.89 -23.90 35.25
N GLY A 1227 26.97 -23.51 33.98
CA GLY A 1227 26.13 -24.07 32.90
C GLY A 1227 24.66 -23.65 32.93
N LEU A 1228 24.33 -22.54 33.62
CA LEU A 1228 22.97 -22.01 33.72
C LEU A 1228 22.94 -20.49 33.48
N ARG A 1229 22.01 -20.04 32.62
CA ARG A 1229 21.72 -18.61 32.39
C ARG A 1229 20.24 -18.30 32.57
N VAL A 1230 19.91 -17.02 32.80
CA VAL A 1230 18.54 -16.50 32.75
C VAL A 1230 18.51 -15.35 31.76
N ILE A 1231 17.65 -15.43 30.73
CA ILE A 1231 17.56 -14.45 29.64
C ILE A 1231 16.07 -14.20 29.34
N ASP A 1232 15.46 -13.31 30.10
CA ASP A 1232 14.08 -12.81 29.92
C ASP A 1232 13.85 -11.55 30.79
N GLY A 1233 12.60 -11.08 30.87
CA GLY A 1233 12.21 -9.90 31.66
C GLY A 1233 12.53 -9.97 33.16
N SER A 1234 12.79 -11.16 33.74
CA SER A 1234 13.18 -11.29 35.15
C SER A 1234 14.54 -10.65 35.46
N THR A 1235 15.35 -10.43 34.44
CA THR A 1235 16.71 -9.90 34.56
C THR A 1235 16.80 -8.38 34.50
N LEU A 1236 15.71 -7.72 34.12
CA LEU A 1236 15.63 -6.26 34.01
C LEU A 1236 15.63 -5.61 35.40
N LEU A 1237 16.39 -4.52 35.52
CA LEU A 1237 16.41 -3.67 36.72
C LEU A 1237 15.26 -2.66 36.73
N GLU A 1238 14.88 -2.19 35.55
CA GLU A 1238 13.78 -1.25 35.31
C GLU A 1238 13.13 -1.55 33.94
N SER A 1239 11.91 -1.07 33.71
CA SER A 1239 11.25 -1.18 32.40
C SER A 1239 11.97 -0.32 31.35
N PRO A 1240 12.30 -0.85 30.14
CA PRO A 1240 13.08 -0.19 29.10
C PRO A 1240 12.35 0.94 28.33
N GLY A 1241 11.37 1.59 28.94
CA GLY A 1241 10.52 2.62 28.33
C GLY A 1241 9.03 2.27 28.40
N THR A 1242 8.29 2.66 27.35
CA THR A 1242 6.82 2.54 27.24
C THR A 1242 6.35 1.08 27.20
N ASN A 1243 6.93 0.25 26.33
CA ASN A 1243 6.62 -1.18 26.26
C ASN A 1243 7.91 -2.03 26.15
N PRO A 1244 8.08 -3.07 26.99
CA PRO A 1244 9.30 -3.89 27.03
C PRO A 1244 9.42 -4.91 25.89
N GLN A 1245 8.35 -5.23 25.15
CA GLN A 1245 8.34 -6.42 24.30
C GLN A 1245 9.46 -6.44 23.25
N ALA A 1246 9.71 -5.30 22.59
CA ALA A 1246 10.73 -5.22 21.54
C ALA A 1246 12.11 -5.44 22.16
N THR A 1247 12.38 -4.85 23.31
CA THR A 1247 13.64 -4.98 24.03
C THR A 1247 13.86 -6.42 24.51
N VAL A 1248 12.82 -7.12 24.96
CA VAL A 1248 12.92 -8.51 25.40
C VAL A 1248 13.13 -9.46 24.21
N MET A 1249 12.49 -9.24 23.06
CA MET A 1249 12.78 -9.99 21.83
C MET A 1249 14.22 -9.74 21.35
N MET A 1250 14.62 -8.47 21.35
CA MET A 1250 15.97 -8.04 21.00
C MET A 1250 17.01 -8.68 21.93
N LEU A 1251 16.75 -8.74 23.24
CA LEU A 1251 17.65 -9.36 24.23
C LEU A 1251 17.92 -10.84 23.93
N GLY A 1252 16.88 -11.60 23.56
CA GLY A 1252 17.04 -13.00 23.16
C GLY A 1252 17.96 -13.16 21.95
N ARG A 1253 17.75 -12.33 20.92
CA ARG A 1253 18.59 -12.28 19.70
C ARG A 1253 20.02 -11.84 19.98
N TYR A 1254 20.19 -10.80 20.80
CA TYR A 1254 21.45 -10.18 21.19
C TYR A 1254 22.32 -11.20 21.93
N MET A 1255 21.76 -11.84 22.96
CA MET A 1255 22.48 -12.83 23.74
C MET A 1255 22.78 -14.10 22.93
N GLY A 1256 21.89 -14.51 22.04
CA GLY A 1256 22.16 -15.60 21.11
C GLY A 1256 23.43 -15.36 20.27
N VAL A 1257 23.61 -14.15 19.71
CA VAL A 1257 24.85 -13.80 18.98
C VAL A 1257 26.05 -13.84 19.91
N ARG A 1258 25.95 -13.27 21.11
CA ARG A 1258 27.06 -13.23 22.05
C ARG A 1258 27.53 -14.64 22.45
N ILE A 1259 26.59 -15.52 22.77
CA ILE A 1259 26.88 -16.92 23.14
C ILE A 1259 27.56 -17.65 21.98
N LEU A 1260 27.09 -17.47 20.73
CA LEU A 1260 27.75 -18.07 19.56
C LEU A 1260 29.17 -17.53 19.37
N LYS A 1261 29.38 -16.20 19.48
CA LYS A 1261 30.72 -15.60 19.38
C LYS A 1261 31.67 -16.12 20.46
N GLU A 1262 31.22 -16.22 21.71
CA GLU A 1262 31.99 -16.81 22.82
C GLU A 1262 32.40 -18.25 22.51
N ARG A 1263 31.47 -19.06 21.98
CA ARG A 1263 31.73 -20.44 21.56
C ARG A 1263 32.75 -20.52 20.43
N PHE A 1264 32.62 -19.67 19.40
CA PHE A 1264 33.56 -19.65 18.27
C PHE A 1264 34.96 -19.23 18.68
N ALA A 1265 35.11 -18.22 19.53
CA ALA A 1265 36.40 -17.77 20.03
C ALA A 1265 37.13 -18.89 20.78
N LYS A 1266 36.40 -19.62 21.64
CA LYS A 1266 36.97 -20.71 22.44
C LYS A 1266 37.34 -21.95 21.62
N ASN A 1267 36.62 -22.22 20.53
CA ASN A 1267 36.96 -23.28 19.57
C ASN A 1267 38.17 -22.94 18.68
N ARG A 1268 38.63 -21.67 18.64
CA ARG A 1268 39.86 -21.28 17.95
C ARG A 1268 41.08 -21.25 18.88
N SER A 1269 40.86 -21.06 20.17
CA SER A 1269 41.92 -21.07 21.19
C SER A 1269 42.27 -22.47 21.72
N ASN A 1270 41.39 -23.44 21.49
CA ASN A 1270 41.59 -24.87 21.69
C ASN A 1270 41.84 -25.53 20.34
#